data_AF-A0A964AQ06-F1
#
_entry.id   AF-A0A964AQ06-F1
#
_cell.length_a   1.000
_cell.length_b   1.000
_cell.length_c   1.000
_cell.angle_alpha   90.00
_cell.angle_beta   90.00
_cell.angle_gamma   90.00
#
_symmetry.space_group_name_H-M   'P 1'
#
loop_
_entity.id
_entity.type
_entity.pdbx_description
1 polymer ?
#
loop_
_entity_poly.entity_id
_entity_poly.type
_entity_poly.pdbx_seq_one_letter_code
_entity_poly.pdbx_strand_id
1 'polypeptide(L)'
;MSPPTPSLSASEFVRQYRKDAALQADPDARARFEALTSRASVCSYCGVGCPYTVEPDGKGRDQVVPLSPLGLCVKGRTSLRTGGDDLRREALTRRGLRDDRIRAPMLRGHDGRMHEVTWEEALDRAAWLFLHAREWVGPDAVALYGNGQKTLEAIWMASLYKLVFRLPTIGANSEHCLASAGAAHELNFGNEASFTWREFDELERCDVAVLHGTNAFITFPQAYEKLKRNAHAVKVVIDPVRTDTVSDLQEADPRTLHLRFRQGGDVLFNLAVSRVILEEGWQDEGYLARAVDPESRAAFTELVMQDRCAPEAVAAAIALADQDPADLAAQLRAYAALIAKPGPDGERPRAAFVSSMGINQSTGSYGFSTNLNLLLLTGNVGRPGAGSLRIAGQSNATSELMMGLNSRRLVFNLDPANPEHRARLARALDLPEHNIPPHRGTAVAHMADDDRLYCFLFMGTQMTRNMPRLGHWMRRLGRSFNVVIDCFLGEGVTEWADVLLPALSYTERTGVIQRGDRSLQLQQGLTAPPPLAWSDEKILVHLALAIARRLRDPDTATLNDLDPDVVERTFARYVDADGEVDAAAVFDHMVAVSRQLDLYSRLEADDGRPISHRLLRERAGVGVQWQGDARYTGARQDGAVFPDLERAPARARLVRPPDAFMEGLVGQPPGTLNLISGRGRPGRLGRAYRGRYNSGIKTLPISAAPSDDYHVEMHPDVADAHGLTEGSPVRLVAEHGAAIGEVALNDRVPPGTVFVDFVPGEINRLTDYVDADRFTAQSFIKRTAVSLRPLEPLERRLWDAPDEAALHTVIERLYARFRAAYGEDEGWLSLQRGEDGAVRWLHPRVLRNPISQEEQRVTEAAGAATVFIQRFVGSAAYRATAAGHLQRLSPDLRHQLLTILLPLLRRFDYQSALHPLLSALCGSVRLVDADGEAVLVDLMSAHKAAVLEFKEEIVANQLYVAILKGLELLFGHRRDPEGRLIVHRDELAFVSGIAIPCAGDVPAHFLGISTADLDSDRLIHSRAIGSNALIMVDRTRSRAVRVDVHTGVLPLDRELTKLRGVVINKKRGATPHEHSRFFDRLGELVVDYIRLGDGNFHVFGPVHLDWAEYRDKLSIAPAARREFRQFLVTQKVSRGLGQSLVDLGVLDAEKDATFINRLATVHDRLSGPPKTGPDLSHLASLPLTERIDHVVETIIAPVLRNDGGRLDILDVDEAAGRVEIRFVGSCANCPYSLLSMEQLVKPSLLAIPGVEAVVHRAKMRRSELKTTA
;
A
#
# COMPACT_ATOMS: atom_id res chain seq x y z
N MET A 1 -9.45 -38.67 -53.36
CA MET A 1 -8.96 -37.61 -52.46
C MET A 1 -10.04 -36.55 -52.41
N SER A 2 -10.81 -36.51 -51.33
CA SER A 2 -11.79 -35.43 -51.11
C SER A 2 -11.05 -34.09 -51.05
N PRO A 3 -11.65 -32.99 -51.55
CA PRO A 3 -11.00 -31.68 -51.50
C PRO A 3 -10.68 -31.31 -50.03
N PRO A 4 -9.59 -30.56 -49.78
CA PRO A 4 -9.22 -30.18 -48.42
C PRO A 4 -10.35 -29.36 -47.81
N THR A 5 -10.91 -29.85 -46.71
CA THR A 5 -11.81 -29.09 -45.83
C THR A 5 -11.15 -27.73 -45.56
N PRO A 6 -11.85 -26.58 -45.70
CA PRO A 6 -11.27 -25.28 -45.36
C PRO A 6 -10.66 -25.37 -43.96
N SER A 7 -9.40 -24.95 -43.81
CA SER A 7 -8.66 -25.17 -42.56
C SER A 7 -9.32 -24.39 -41.42
N LEU A 8 -10.09 -25.11 -40.61
CA LEU A 8 -10.75 -24.58 -39.41
C LEU A 8 -9.74 -23.76 -38.60
N SER A 9 -10.18 -22.60 -38.10
CA SER A 9 -9.38 -21.84 -37.14
C SER A 9 -9.13 -22.67 -35.88
N ALA A 10 -8.08 -22.35 -35.11
CA ALA A 10 -7.77 -23.08 -33.88
C ALA A 10 -8.96 -23.16 -32.91
N SER A 11 -9.71 -22.06 -32.75
CA SER A 11 -10.91 -22.01 -31.91
C SER A 11 -12.03 -22.91 -32.45
N GLU A 12 -12.30 -22.90 -33.75
CA GLU A 12 -13.34 -23.76 -34.36
C GLU A 12 -12.96 -25.23 -34.26
N PHE A 13 -11.70 -25.55 -34.55
CA PHE A 13 -11.15 -26.89 -34.44
C PHE A 13 -11.28 -27.44 -33.01
N VAL A 14 -10.81 -26.71 -31.99
CA VAL A 14 -10.91 -27.14 -30.58
C VAL A 14 -12.36 -27.35 -30.15
N ARG A 15 -13.30 -26.50 -30.60
CA ARG A 15 -14.72 -26.64 -30.29
C ARG A 15 -15.36 -27.84 -31.00
N GLN A 16 -15.02 -28.07 -32.26
CA GLN A 16 -15.57 -29.18 -33.04
C GLN A 16 -15.01 -30.53 -32.55
N TYR A 17 -13.69 -30.61 -32.32
CA TYR A 17 -13.03 -31.79 -31.76
C TYR A 17 -13.71 -32.25 -30.47
N ARG A 18 -14.15 -31.34 -29.61
CA ARG A 18 -14.86 -31.69 -28.36
C ARG A 18 -16.25 -32.29 -28.55
N LYS A 19 -16.91 -32.04 -29.67
CA LYS A 19 -18.29 -32.48 -29.93
C LYS A 19 -18.37 -33.68 -30.86
N ASP A 20 -17.30 -33.96 -31.61
CA ASP A 20 -17.28 -34.93 -32.69
C ASP A 20 -16.42 -36.15 -32.31
N ALA A 21 -17.07 -37.28 -32.06
CA ALA A 21 -16.40 -38.53 -31.70
C ALA A 21 -15.50 -39.07 -32.83
N ALA A 22 -15.81 -38.78 -34.10
CA ALA A 22 -14.98 -39.21 -35.22
C ALA A 22 -13.67 -38.41 -35.27
N LEU A 23 -13.72 -37.09 -35.02
CA LEU A 23 -12.51 -36.27 -34.87
C LEU A 23 -11.67 -36.71 -33.66
N GLN A 24 -12.29 -37.15 -32.56
CA GLN A 24 -11.55 -37.65 -31.39
C GLN A 24 -10.83 -38.97 -31.62
N ALA A 25 -11.36 -39.81 -32.53
CA ALA A 25 -10.75 -41.07 -32.92
C ALA A 25 -9.61 -40.91 -33.95
N ASP A 26 -9.55 -39.78 -34.64
CA ASP A 26 -8.49 -39.46 -35.61
C ASP A 26 -7.18 -39.06 -34.88
N PRO A 27 -6.08 -39.83 -35.06
CA PRO A 27 -4.79 -39.54 -34.43
C PRO A 27 -4.22 -38.16 -34.78
N ASP A 28 -4.41 -37.68 -36.01
CA ASP A 28 -3.86 -36.40 -36.46
C ASP A 28 -4.64 -35.24 -35.83
N ALA A 29 -5.96 -35.37 -35.78
CA ALA A 29 -6.81 -34.42 -35.08
C ALA A 29 -6.50 -34.39 -33.58
N ARG A 30 -6.27 -35.56 -32.96
CA ARG A 30 -5.85 -35.65 -31.56
C ARG A 30 -4.51 -34.97 -31.30
N ALA A 31 -3.51 -35.25 -32.12
CA ALA A 31 -2.19 -34.61 -32.02
C ALA A 31 -2.29 -33.08 -32.16
N ARG A 32 -3.10 -32.59 -33.11
CA ARG A 32 -3.36 -31.16 -33.26
C ARG A 32 -4.06 -30.56 -32.05
N PHE A 33 -5.05 -31.25 -31.48
CA PHE A 33 -5.75 -30.79 -30.27
C PHE A 33 -4.80 -30.71 -29.06
N GLU A 34 -3.96 -31.73 -28.86
CA GLU A 34 -2.94 -31.76 -27.82
C GLU A 34 -1.91 -30.64 -28.00
N ALA A 35 -1.44 -30.40 -29.23
CA ALA A 35 -0.55 -29.28 -29.55
C ALA A 35 -1.17 -27.92 -29.19
N LEU A 36 -2.42 -27.66 -29.60
CA LEU A 36 -3.11 -26.41 -29.30
C LEU A 36 -3.40 -26.22 -27.81
N THR A 37 -3.74 -27.29 -27.09
CA THR A 37 -4.14 -27.20 -25.67
C THR A 37 -2.96 -27.23 -24.69
N SER A 38 -1.84 -27.83 -25.07
CA SER A 38 -0.62 -27.87 -24.24
C SER A 38 -0.02 -26.49 -23.96
N ARG A 39 -0.19 -25.53 -24.87
CA ARG A 39 0.24 -24.13 -24.73
C ARG A 39 -0.93 -23.14 -24.61
N ALA A 40 -2.13 -23.64 -24.30
CA ALA A 40 -3.29 -22.78 -24.09
C ALA A 40 -3.18 -21.96 -22.80
N SER A 41 -3.52 -20.68 -22.85
CA SER A 41 -3.49 -19.78 -21.69
C SER A 41 -4.63 -18.76 -21.77
N VAL A 42 -4.67 -17.82 -20.83
CA VAL A 42 -5.77 -16.88 -20.67
C VAL A 42 -5.24 -15.46 -20.68
N CYS A 43 -5.91 -14.58 -21.42
CA CYS A 43 -5.62 -13.15 -21.43
C CYS A 43 -5.84 -12.54 -20.03
N SER A 44 -4.77 -12.00 -19.43
CA SER A 44 -4.77 -11.52 -18.04
C SER A 44 -5.12 -10.01 -17.91
N TYR A 45 -5.74 -9.42 -18.93
CA TYR A 45 -6.10 -8.00 -18.95
C TYR A 45 -7.49 -7.73 -18.34
N CYS A 46 -8.56 -7.78 -19.12
CA CYS A 46 -9.92 -7.47 -18.67
C CYS A 46 -10.68 -8.74 -18.20
N GLY A 47 -11.76 -8.57 -17.42
CA GLY A 47 -12.58 -9.65 -16.86
C GLY A 47 -13.30 -10.54 -17.86
N VAL A 48 -13.15 -10.29 -19.18
CA VAL A 48 -13.60 -11.22 -20.24
C VAL A 48 -12.73 -12.48 -20.28
N GLY A 49 -11.44 -12.39 -19.91
CA GLY A 49 -10.55 -13.56 -19.82
C GLY A 49 -10.50 -14.40 -21.11
N CYS A 50 -10.24 -13.75 -22.26
CA CYS A 50 -10.21 -14.42 -23.57
C CYS A 50 -9.13 -15.51 -23.62
N PRO A 51 -9.47 -16.77 -23.94
CA PRO A 51 -8.48 -17.82 -24.09
C PRO A 51 -7.73 -17.72 -25.41
N TYR A 52 -6.46 -18.12 -25.36
CA TYR A 52 -5.56 -18.18 -26.51
C TYR A 52 -4.60 -19.36 -26.38
N THR A 53 -3.86 -19.66 -27.45
CA THR A 53 -2.71 -20.55 -27.43
C THR A 53 -1.54 -19.88 -28.14
N VAL A 54 -0.37 -20.52 -28.10
CA VAL A 54 0.85 -20.04 -28.74
C VAL A 54 1.35 -21.08 -29.72
N GLU A 55 1.47 -20.68 -30.98
CA GLU A 55 2.03 -21.49 -32.06
C GLU A 55 3.27 -20.78 -32.63
N PRO A 56 4.29 -21.52 -33.10
CA PRO A 56 5.39 -20.90 -33.84
C PRO A 56 4.89 -20.34 -35.17
N ASP A 57 5.33 -19.13 -35.53
CA ASP A 57 5.10 -18.54 -36.85
C ASP A 57 5.97 -19.25 -37.92
N GLY A 58 5.78 -18.90 -39.20
CA GLY A 58 6.58 -19.44 -40.31
C GLY A 58 8.10 -19.14 -40.25
N LYS A 59 8.57 -18.44 -39.20
CA LYS A 59 9.97 -18.14 -38.90
C LYS A 59 10.40 -18.71 -37.54
N GLY A 60 9.58 -19.55 -36.91
CA GLY A 60 9.85 -20.19 -35.61
C GLY A 60 9.65 -19.30 -34.39
N ARG A 61 9.03 -18.12 -34.51
CA ARG A 61 8.76 -17.21 -33.39
C ARG A 61 7.36 -17.43 -32.84
N ASP A 62 7.22 -17.44 -31.52
CA ASP A 62 5.92 -17.60 -30.89
C ASP A 62 4.90 -16.51 -31.30
N GLN A 63 3.73 -16.97 -31.76
CA GLN A 63 2.58 -16.17 -32.16
C GLN A 63 1.36 -16.54 -31.32
N VAL A 64 0.66 -15.53 -30.81
CA VAL A 64 -0.61 -15.70 -30.10
C VAL A 64 -1.74 -16.01 -31.07
N VAL A 65 -2.45 -17.12 -30.83
CA VAL A 65 -3.59 -17.59 -31.63
C VAL A 65 -4.85 -17.69 -30.76
N PRO A 66 -5.97 -17.07 -31.14
CA PRO A 66 -7.21 -17.14 -30.35
C PRO A 66 -7.76 -18.56 -30.22
N LEU A 67 -8.18 -18.95 -29.01
CA LEU A 67 -8.96 -20.17 -28.74
C LEU A 67 -10.42 -19.85 -28.36
N SER A 68 -10.84 -18.62 -28.64
CA SER A 68 -12.17 -18.12 -28.37
C SER A 68 -12.85 -17.69 -29.68
N PRO A 69 -14.16 -17.94 -29.86
CA PRO A 69 -14.91 -17.41 -30.99
C PRO A 69 -14.99 -15.87 -30.95
N LEU A 70 -14.70 -15.31 -29.77
CA LEU A 70 -14.60 -13.89 -29.55
C LEU A 70 -13.46 -13.26 -30.33
N GLY A 71 -12.39 -14.03 -30.59
CA GLY A 71 -11.11 -13.51 -31.06
C GLY A 71 -10.28 -12.93 -29.92
N LEU A 72 -9.35 -12.04 -30.28
CA LEU A 72 -8.55 -11.25 -29.34
C LEU A 72 -8.50 -9.79 -29.76
N CYS A 73 -8.62 -8.88 -28.79
CA CYS A 73 -8.29 -7.48 -28.98
C CYS A 73 -6.78 -7.27 -29.04
N VAL A 74 -6.33 -6.05 -29.33
CA VAL A 74 -4.90 -5.75 -29.50
C VAL A 74 -4.05 -6.17 -28.30
N LYS A 75 -4.52 -5.93 -27.07
CA LYS A 75 -3.83 -6.35 -25.83
C LYS A 75 -3.68 -7.86 -25.75
N GLY A 76 -4.73 -8.60 -26.12
CA GLY A 76 -4.71 -10.06 -26.20
C GLY A 76 -3.67 -10.56 -27.22
N ARG A 77 -3.67 -10.00 -28.43
CA ARG A 77 -2.73 -10.38 -29.51
C ARG A 77 -1.27 -10.08 -29.16
N THR A 78 -1.01 -9.09 -28.30
CA THR A 78 0.32 -8.73 -27.84
C THR A 78 0.64 -9.24 -26.43
N SER A 79 -0.09 -10.25 -25.92
CA SER A 79 0.08 -10.74 -24.54
C SER A 79 1.45 -11.38 -24.25
N LEU A 80 2.22 -11.76 -25.26
CA LEU A 80 3.62 -12.20 -25.06
C LEU A 80 4.61 -11.04 -24.94
N ARG A 81 4.16 -9.79 -25.13
CA ARG A 81 5.01 -8.61 -25.04
C ARG A 81 4.76 -7.89 -23.71
N THR A 82 5.69 -8.04 -22.77
CA THR A 82 5.64 -7.45 -21.42
C THR A 82 6.82 -6.52 -21.18
N GLY A 83 6.70 -5.63 -20.19
CA GLY A 83 7.76 -4.69 -19.78
C GLY A 83 7.65 -3.32 -20.44
N GLY A 84 8.71 -2.53 -20.27
CA GLY A 84 8.81 -1.14 -20.69
C GLY A 84 9.21 -0.92 -22.15
N ASP A 85 8.81 0.21 -22.72
CA ASP A 85 9.31 0.71 -24.01
C ASP A 85 10.77 1.21 -23.91
N ASP A 86 11.34 1.57 -25.06
CA ASP A 86 12.71 2.11 -25.16
C ASP A 86 12.93 3.34 -24.26
N LEU A 87 11.99 4.28 -24.23
CA LEU A 87 12.08 5.49 -23.42
C LEU A 87 12.11 5.18 -21.92
N ARG A 88 11.27 4.23 -21.48
CA ARG A 88 11.25 3.74 -20.09
C ARG A 88 12.55 3.03 -19.74
N ARG A 89 13.08 2.21 -20.64
CA ARG A 89 14.38 1.54 -20.45
C ARG A 89 15.50 2.56 -20.31
N GLU A 90 15.58 3.54 -21.21
CA GLU A 90 16.57 4.62 -21.12
C GLU A 90 16.46 5.42 -19.81
N ALA A 91 15.24 5.67 -19.33
CA ALA A 91 15.00 6.34 -18.04
C ALA A 91 15.48 5.53 -16.83
N LEU A 92 15.30 4.20 -16.86
CA LEU A 92 15.76 3.31 -15.79
C LEU A 92 17.27 3.08 -15.84
N THR A 93 17.86 2.98 -17.03
CA THR A 93 19.32 2.88 -17.21
C THR A 93 20.04 4.07 -16.58
N ARG A 94 19.48 5.28 -16.74
CA ARG A 94 19.99 6.49 -16.07
C ARG A 94 19.96 6.41 -14.54
N ARG A 95 19.14 5.54 -13.96
CA ARG A 95 19.02 5.28 -12.51
C ARG A 95 19.84 4.06 -12.06
N GLY A 96 20.69 3.51 -12.93
CA GLY A 96 21.50 2.32 -12.64
C GLY A 96 20.74 1.00 -12.76
N LEU A 97 19.53 1.00 -13.34
CA LEU A 97 18.70 -0.20 -13.51
C LEU A 97 18.69 -0.62 -14.99
N ARG A 98 18.90 -1.92 -15.25
CA ARG A 98 19.02 -2.43 -16.63
C ARG A 98 17.72 -2.33 -17.44
N ASP A 99 16.60 -2.67 -16.82
CA ASP A 99 15.25 -2.63 -17.40
C ASP A 99 14.22 -2.49 -16.27
N ASP A 100 12.92 -2.58 -16.59
CA ASP A 100 11.86 -2.51 -15.60
C ASP A 100 11.50 -3.86 -14.98
N ARG A 101 12.17 -4.97 -15.31
CA ARG A 101 11.91 -6.28 -14.69
C ARG A 101 12.63 -6.36 -13.36
N ILE A 102 11.91 -6.72 -12.31
CA ILE A 102 12.52 -7.00 -11.00
C ILE A 102 13.12 -8.41 -11.07
N ARG A 103 14.45 -8.51 -10.90
CA ARG A 103 15.21 -9.75 -11.15
C ARG A 103 15.78 -10.40 -9.89
N ALA A 104 15.89 -9.65 -8.79
CA ALA A 104 16.40 -10.13 -7.51
C ALA A 104 15.61 -9.47 -6.36
N PRO A 105 15.55 -10.10 -5.18
CA PRO A 105 15.09 -9.44 -3.96
C PRO A 105 15.93 -8.20 -3.69
N MET A 106 15.29 -7.13 -3.23
CA MET A 106 16.00 -5.90 -2.89
C MET A 106 15.54 -5.36 -1.55
N LEU A 107 16.48 -4.82 -0.79
CA LEU A 107 16.24 -4.11 0.45
C LEU A 107 16.64 -2.65 0.32
N ARG A 108 15.88 -1.79 0.99
CA ARG A 108 16.30 -0.41 1.16
C ARG A 108 17.48 -0.36 2.13
N GLY A 109 18.62 0.09 1.63
CA GLY A 109 19.82 0.34 2.43
C GLY A 109 19.68 1.61 3.25
N HIS A 110 20.63 1.82 4.17
CA HIS A 110 20.72 3.08 4.89
C HIS A 110 20.85 4.22 3.87
N ASP A 111 21.71 4.19 2.85
CA ASP A 111 21.80 5.21 1.79
C ASP A 111 20.49 5.59 1.02
N GLY A 112 19.37 4.95 1.34
CA GLY A 112 18.05 5.25 0.81
C GLY A 112 17.84 4.69 -0.59
N ARG A 113 18.78 3.88 -1.08
CA ARG A 113 18.72 3.17 -2.37
C ARG A 113 18.29 1.72 -2.13
N MET A 114 17.83 1.08 -3.20
CA MET A 114 17.50 -0.34 -3.18
C MET A 114 18.75 -1.13 -3.56
N HIS A 115 19.14 -2.10 -2.73
CA HIS A 115 20.27 -3.00 -2.95
C HIS A 115 19.76 -4.41 -3.17
N GLU A 116 20.30 -5.09 -4.17
CA GLU A 116 20.03 -6.52 -4.37
C GLU A 116 20.57 -7.31 -3.18
N VAL A 117 19.77 -8.25 -2.68
CA VAL A 117 20.10 -9.11 -1.54
C VAL A 117 19.65 -10.54 -1.81
N THR A 118 20.02 -11.46 -0.92
CA THR A 118 19.51 -12.84 -0.98
C THR A 118 18.02 -12.90 -0.61
N TRP A 119 17.35 -13.99 -1.03
CA TRP A 119 15.97 -14.26 -0.62
C TRP A 119 15.84 -14.39 0.91
N GLU A 120 16.82 -15.01 1.56
CA GLU A 120 16.82 -15.18 3.01
C GLU A 120 16.82 -13.83 3.72
N GLU A 121 17.74 -12.93 3.38
CA GLU A 121 17.82 -11.59 3.97
C GLU A 121 16.54 -10.77 3.71
N ALA A 122 15.97 -10.86 2.50
CA ALA A 122 14.77 -10.11 2.15
C ALA A 122 13.52 -10.61 2.91
N LEU A 123 13.34 -11.93 3.01
CA LEU A 123 12.23 -12.55 3.75
C LEU A 123 12.38 -12.34 5.25
N ASP A 124 13.61 -12.44 5.76
CA ASP A 124 13.96 -12.14 7.14
C ASP A 124 13.58 -10.69 7.49
N ARG A 125 14.00 -9.72 6.67
CA ARG A 125 13.62 -8.31 6.87
C ARG A 125 12.11 -8.10 6.79
N ALA A 126 11.42 -8.70 5.81
CA ALA A 126 9.97 -8.57 5.69
C ALA A 126 9.23 -9.17 6.90
N ALA A 127 9.67 -10.34 7.39
CA ALA A 127 9.13 -10.98 8.58
C ALA A 127 9.35 -10.14 9.84
N TRP A 128 10.53 -9.52 9.97
CA TRP A 128 10.81 -8.59 11.06
C TRP A 128 9.88 -7.37 11.02
N LEU A 129 9.75 -6.70 9.86
CA LEU A 129 8.86 -5.53 9.71
C LEU A 129 7.40 -5.87 10.04
N PHE A 130 6.95 -7.06 9.61
CA PHE A 130 5.62 -7.57 9.88
C PHE A 130 5.37 -7.75 11.38
N LEU A 131 6.27 -8.44 12.07
CA LEU A 131 6.14 -8.71 13.51
C LEU A 131 6.31 -7.42 14.31
N HIS A 132 7.31 -6.61 13.98
CA HIS A 132 7.60 -5.36 14.67
C HIS A 132 6.41 -4.40 14.66
N ALA A 133 5.71 -4.26 13.54
CA ALA A 133 4.48 -3.47 13.49
C ALA A 133 3.42 -3.97 14.49
N ARG A 134 3.28 -5.30 14.62
CA ARG A 134 2.30 -5.93 15.52
C ARG A 134 2.65 -5.82 16.99
N GLU A 135 3.92 -5.72 17.36
CA GLU A 135 4.35 -5.61 18.76
C GLU A 135 3.67 -4.43 19.48
N TRP A 136 3.40 -3.34 18.75
CA TRP A 136 2.86 -2.10 19.31
C TRP A 136 1.33 -2.02 19.31
N VAL A 137 0.70 -2.49 18.23
CA VAL A 137 -0.74 -2.29 17.97
C VAL A 137 -1.52 -3.61 17.89
N GLY A 138 -0.82 -4.73 17.72
CA GLY A 138 -1.41 -6.05 17.52
C GLY A 138 -1.83 -6.27 16.06
N PRO A 139 -2.84 -7.11 15.81
CA PRO A 139 -3.22 -7.53 14.46
C PRO A 139 -3.64 -6.40 13.50
N ASP A 140 -4.17 -5.30 14.03
CA ASP A 140 -4.59 -4.15 13.23
C ASP A 140 -3.42 -3.33 12.68
N ALA A 141 -2.17 -3.70 12.99
CA ALA A 141 -0.97 -2.99 12.55
C ALA A 141 -0.57 -3.24 11.10
N VAL A 142 -1.06 -4.31 10.49
CA VAL A 142 -0.61 -4.77 9.19
C VAL A 142 -1.78 -4.85 8.21
N ALA A 143 -1.57 -4.30 7.02
CA ALA A 143 -2.49 -4.43 5.90
C ALA A 143 -1.86 -5.23 4.75
N LEU A 144 -2.69 -5.97 4.02
CA LEU A 144 -2.32 -6.54 2.72
C LEU A 144 -3.20 -5.89 1.64
N TYR A 145 -2.58 -5.37 0.59
CA TYR A 145 -3.27 -4.83 -0.57
C TYR A 145 -2.88 -5.59 -1.84
N GLY A 146 -3.81 -6.40 -2.36
CA GLY A 146 -3.62 -7.29 -3.51
C GLY A 146 -4.21 -6.78 -4.83
N ASN A 147 -4.24 -7.66 -5.83
CA ASN A 147 -4.77 -7.36 -7.16
C ASN A 147 -5.55 -8.49 -7.83
N GLY A 148 -6.57 -8.11 -8.62
CA GLY A 148 -7.47 -9.00 -9.32
C GLY A 148 -6.91 -9.56 -10.63
N GLN A 149 -5.59 -9.62 -10.77
CA GLN A 149 -4.87 -10.23 -11.89
C GLN A 149 -3.96 -11.37 -11.42
N LYS A 150 -3.90 -11.61 -10.10
CA LYS A 150 -3.27 -12.78 -9.49
C LYS A 150 -4.11 -14.04 -9.75
N THR A 151 -3.46 -15.20 -9.70
CA THR A 151 -4.12 -16.50 -9.82
C THR A 151 -4.95 -16.80 -8.56
N LEU A 152 -5.92 -17.71 -8.65
CA LEU A 152 -6.72 -18.13 -7.50
C LEU A 152 -5.85 -18.68 -6.36
N GLU A 153 -4.75 -19.36 -6.68
CA GLU A 153 -3.78 -19.89 -5.74
C GLU A 153 -3.11 -18.78 -4.93
N ALA A 154 -2.66 -17.71 -5.59
CA ALA A 154 -2.07 -16.55 -4.94
C ALA A 154 -3.10 -15.78 -4.09
N ILE A 155 -4.34 -15.63 -4.59
CA ILE A 155 -5.44 -14.99 -3.85
C ILE A 155 -5.81 -15.83 -2.62
N TRP A 156 -5.87 -17.15 -2.75
CA TRP A 156 -6.09 -18.08 -1.65
C TRP A 156 -5.00 -17.93 -0.60
N MET A 157 -3.73 -17.93 -1.01
CA MET A 157 -2.60 -17.79 -0.10
C MET A 157 -2.62 -16.46 0.66
N ALA A 158 -2.91 -15.34 -0.02
CA ALA A 158 -3.09 -14.04 0.61
C ALA A 158 -4.30 -14.00 1.56
N SER A 159 -5.37 -14.75 1.25
CA SER A 159 -6.55 -14.84 2.09
C SER A 159 -6.30 -15.67 3.36
N LEU A 160 -5.39 -16.66 3.31
CA LEU A 160 -4.95 -17.36 4.52
C LEU A 160 -4.23 -16.45 5.51
N TYR A 161 -3.54 -15.40 5.06
CA TYR A 161 -2.92 -14.42 5.97
C TYR A 161 -3.96 -13.72 6.86
N LYS A 162 -5.15 -13.42 6.33
CA LYS A 162 -6.28 -12.87 7.11
C LYS A 162 -6.61 -13.76 8.29
N LEU A 163 -6.66 -15.07 8.03
CA LEU A 163 -7.08 -16.08 8.98
C LEU A 163 -5.94 -16.39 9.94
N VAL A 164 -4.77 -16.80 9.46
CA VAL A 164 -3.68 -17.28 10.33
C VAL A 164 -3.12 -16.17 11.20
N PHE A 165 -2.94 -14.96 10.67
CA PHE A 165 -2.34 -13.85 11.41
C PHE A 165 -3.37 -12.92 12.05
N ARG A 166 -4.66 -13.26 12.03
CA ARG A 166 -5.74 -12.40 12.52
C ARG A 166 -5.72 -11.01 11.88
N LEU A 167 -5.47 -10.89 10.57
CA LEU A 167 -5.35 -9.59 9.89
C LEU A 167 -6.70 -9.19 9.30
N PRO A 168 -7.53 -8.37 9.97
CA PRO A 168 -8.83 -7.98 9.44
C PRO A 168 -8.68 -7.09 8.19
N THR A 169 -7.64 -6.25 8.14
CA THR A 169 -7.39 -5.26 7.10
C THR A 169 -6.61 -5.86 5.93
N ILE A 170 -7.27 -6.75 5.18
CA ILE A 170 -6.77 -7.26 3.90
C ILE A 170 -7.76 -6.88 2.81
N GLY A 171 -7.28 -6.28 1.73
CA GLY A 171 -8.11 -5.84 0.62
C GLY A 171 -7.42 -5.94 -0.74
N ALA A 172 -8.17 -5.66 -1.80
CA ALA A 172 -7.63 -5.61 -3.14
C ALA A 172 -8.38 -4.63 -4.03
N ASN A 173 -7.88 -4.42 -5.25
CA ASN A 173 -8.40 -3.38 -6.13
C ASN A 173 -9.86 -3.61 -6.59
N SER A 174 -10.42 -4.81 -6.38
CA SER A 174 -11.87 -5.03 -6.50
C SER A 174 -12.70 -4.15 -5.57
N GLU A 175 -12.17 -3.68 -4.44
CA GLU A 175 -12.83 -2.69 -3.57
C GLU A 175 -12.97 -1.31 -4.23
N HIS A 176 -12.13 -1.00 -5.22
CA HIS A 176 -12.31 0.19 -6.06
C HIS A 176 -13.19 -0.08 -7.29
N CYS A 177 -13.56 -1.32 -7.58
CA CYS A 177 -14.08 -1.73 -8.88
C CYS A 177 -15.40 -2.50 -8.77
N LEU A 178 -15.37 -3.72 -8.26
CA LEU A 178 -16.47 -4.70 -8.34
C LEU A 178 -17.26 -4.83 -7.03
N ALA A 179 -16.72 -4.38 -5.90
CA ALA A 179 -17.29 -4.64 -4.58
C ALA A 179 -18.76 -4.20 -4.46
N SER A 180 -19.12 -3.01 -4.94
CA SER A 180 -20.52 -2.53 -4.93
C SER A 180 -21.47 -3.42 -5.74
N ALA A 181 -21.01 -3.97 -6.87
CA ALA A 181 -21.81 -4.92 -7.64
C ALA A 181 -21.95 -6.28 -6.92
N GLY A 182 -20.93 -6.67 -6.14
CA GLY A 182 -20.97 -7.80 -5.20
C GLY A 182 -22.03 -7.60 -4.14
N ALA A 183 -21.95 -6.50 -3.40
CA ALA A 183 -22.89 -6.15 -2.33
C ALA A 183 -24.33 -5.97 -2.85
N ALA A 184 -24.53 -5.43 -4.06
CA ALA A 184 -25.86 -5.37 -4.66
C ALA A 184 -26.48 -6.76 -4.88
N HIS A 185 -25.69 -7.73 -5.37
CA HIS A 185 -26.18 -9.11 -5.50
C HIS A 185 -26.51 -9.71 -4.13
N GLU A 186 -25.72 -9.41 -3.10
CA GLU A 186 -26.02 -9.83 -1.74
C GLU A 186 -27.33 -9.23 -1.22
N LEU A 187 -27.56 -7.93 -1.42
CA LEU A 187 -28.79 -7.26 -1.00
C LEU A 187 -30.03 -7.83 -1.69
N ASN A 188 -29.92 -8.13 -2.99
CA ASN A 188 -31.02 -8.65 -3.78
C ASN A 188 -31.26 -10.15 -3.59
N PHE A 189 -30.23 -10.93 -3.25
CA PHE A 189 -30.30 -12.40 -3.39
C PHE A 189 -29.59 -13.20 -2.29
N GLY A 190 -28.96 -12.57 -1.31
CA GLY A 190 -28.24 -13.23 -0.21
C GLY A 190 -26.81 -13.67 -0.54
N ASN A 191 -26.33 -13.53 -1.78
CA ASN A 191 -24.99 -13.93 -2.16
C ASN A 191 -24.31 -12.93 -3.12
N GLU A 192 -23.02 -12.67 -2.91
CA GLU A 192 -22.24 -11.75 -3.75
C GLU A 192 -21.85 -12.31 -5.13
N ALA A 193 -22.14 -13.56 -5.46
CA ALA A 193 -21.75 -14.15 -6.74
C ALA A 193 -22.64 -13.71 -7.92
N SER A 194 -22.05 -13.65 -9.11
CA SER A 194 -22.75 -13.32 -10.35
C SER A 194 -23.51 -14.52 -10.94
N PHE A 195 -24.64 -14.93 -10.37
CA PHE A 195 -25.43 -16.07 -10.88
C PHE A 195 -26.57 -15.70 -11.82
N THR A 196 -26.87 -14.42 -11.97
CA THR A 196 -27.95 -13.97 -12.87
C THR A 196 -27.61 -14.22 -14.35
N TRP A 197 -26.38 -14.65 -14.65
CA TRP A 197 -25.87 -14.94 -15.99
C TRP A 197 -25.18 -16.32 -16.07
N ARG A 198 -25.42 -17.07 -17.15
CA ARG A 198 -24.88 -18.44 -17.32
C ARG A 198 -23.56 -18.47 -18.05
N GLU A 199 -23.48 -17.89 -19.24
CA GLU A 199 -22.25 -17.87 -20.05
C GLU A 199 -22.21 -16.65 -20.98
N PHE A 200 -21.04 -16.13 -21.31
CA PHE A 200 -20.91 -14.97 -22.21
C PHE A 200 -21.60 -15.17 -23.58
N ASP A 201 -21.69 -16.41 -24.06
CA ASP A 201 -22.31 -16.74 -25.36
C ASP A 201 -23.84 -16.45 -25.38
N GLU A 202 -24.49 -16.29 -24.21
CA GLU A 202 -25.92 -15.92 -24.15
C GLU A 202 -26.21 -14.47 -24.59
N LEU A 203 -25.20 -13.61 -24.71
CA LEU A 203 -25.39 -12.24 -25.21
C LEU A 203 -25.93 -12.20 -26.65
N GLU A 204 -25.75 -13.28 -27.41
CA GLU A 204 -26.29 -13.44 -28.76
C GLU A 204 -27.79 -13.83 -28.76
N ARG A 205 -28.36 -14.11 -27.58
CA ARG A 205 -29.75 -14.57 -27.41
C ARG A 205 -30.65 -13.54 -26.73
N CYS A 206 -30.13 -12.38 -26.36
CA CYS A 206 -30.94 -11.32 -25.76
C CYS A 206 -31.78 -10.58 -26.81
N ASP A 207 -32.88 -9.98 -26.35
CA ASP A 207 -33.76 -9.12 -27.16
C ASP A 207 -33.42 -7.64 -26.93
N VAL A 208 -32.89 -7.31 -25.75
CA VAL A 208 -32.42 -5.98 -25.39
C VAL A 208 -31.09 -6.10 -24.67
N ALA A 209 -30.09 -5.33 -25.10
CA ALA A 209 -28.79 -5.22 -24.43
C ALA A 209 -28.62 -3.83 -23.82
N VAL A 210 -28.61 -3.74 -22.49
CA VAL A 210 -28.48 -2.49 -21.74
C VAL A 210 -27.04 -2.34 -21.23
N LEU A 211 -26.28 -1.43 -21.83
CA LEU A 211 -24.93 -1.04 -21.42
C LEU A 211 -25.02 0.15 -20.47
N HIS A 212 -25.09 -0.10 -19.16
CA HIS A 212 -25.27 0.94 -18.13
C HIS A 212 -23.93 1.32 -17.50
N GLY A 213 -23.43 2.52 -17.80
CA GLY A 213 -22.19 3.07 -17.24
C GLY A 213 -20.94 2.33 -17.72
N THR A 214 -20.88 1.93 -18.99
CA THR A 214 -19.74 1.19 -19.55
C THR A 214 -19.42 1.57 -20.99
N ASN A 215 -18.16 1.95 -21.25
CA ASN A 215 -17.60 2.08 -22.60
C ASN A 215 -17.01 0.73 -23.05
N ALA A 216 -17.87 -0.24 -23.36
CA ALA A 216 -17.48 -1.62 -23.67
C ALA A 216 -16.58 -1.74 -24.90
N PHE A 217 -16.69 -0.84 -25.88
CA PHE A 217 -15.83 -0.77 -27.06
C PHE A 217 -14.33 -0.72 -26.68
N ILE A 218 -13.98 0.10 -25.67
CA ILE A 218 -12.60 0.25 -25.19
C ILE A 218 -12.26 -0.76 -24.09
N THR A 219 -13.18 -0.95 -23.14
CA THR A 219 -12.90 -1.66 -21.89
C THR A 219 -13.04 -3.17 -22.01
N PHE A 220 -14.02 -3.65 -22.79
CA PHE A 220 -14.33 -5.06 -23.00
C PHE A 220 -14.56 -5.39 -24.48
N PRO A 221 -13.59 -5.15 -25.38
CA PRO A 221 -13.83 -5.14 -26.82
C PRO A 221 -14.45 -6.44 -27.35
N GLN A 222 -14.11 -7.57 -26.75
CA GLN A 222 -14.60 -8.88 -27.22
C GLN A 222 -16.05 -9.16 -26.79
N ALA A 223 -16.44 -8.76 -25.59
CA ALA A 223 -17.85 -8.82 -25.19
C ALA A 223 -18.68 -7.82 -26.02
N TYR A 224 -18.10 -6.65 -26.32
CA TYR A 224 -18.69 -5.66 -27.22
C TYR A 224 -18.92 -6.19 -28.64
N GLU A 225 -17.94 -6.86 -29.25
CA GLU A 225 -18.10 -7.45 -30.59
C GLU A 225 -19.26 -8.46 -30.66
N LYS A 226 -19.48 -9.27 -29.62
CA LYS A 226 -20.65 -10.15 -29.55
C LYS A 226 -21.97 -9.38 -29.53
N LEU A 227 -22.05 -8.36 -28.67
CA LEU A 227 -23.24 -7.51 -28.58
C LEU A 227 -23.54 -6.83 -29.92
N LYS A 228 -22.51 -6.34 -30.60
CA LYS A 228 -22.63 -5.71 -31.93
C LYS A 228 -23.12 -6.70 -32.98
N ARG A 229 -22.65 -7.95 -32.96
CA ARG A 229 -23.08 -9.02 -33.90
C ARG A 229 -24.51 -9.49 -33.68
N ASN A 230 -25.06 -9.34 -32.47
CA ASN A 230 -26.47 -9.66 -32.23
C ASN A 230 -27.36 -8.60 -32.90
N ALA A 231 -27.64 -8.77 -34.20
CA ALA A 231 -28.48 -7.87 -34.98
C ALA A 231 -29.97 -7.91 -34.54
N HIS A 232 -30.39 -8.93 -33.81
CA HIS A 232 -31.76 -9.04 -33.30
C HIS A 232 -32.00 -8.05 -32.14
N ALA A 233 -31.07 -7.95 -31.19
CA ALA A 233 -31.25 -7.15 -29.99
C ALA A 233 -31.33 -5.64 -30.28
N VAL A 234 -32.17 -4.92 -29.54
CA VAL A 234 -32.07 -3.45 -29.42
C VAL A 234 -30.98 -3.13 -28.40
N LYS A 235 -30.09 -2.18 -28.71
CA LYS A 235 -28.99 -1.79 -27.82
C LYS A 235 -29.35 -0.48 -27.14
N VAL A 236 -29.17 -0.41 -25.83
CA VAL A 236 -29.37 0.79 -25.03
C VAL A 236 -28.07 1.10 -24.33
N VAL A 237 -27.51 2.28 -24.54
CA VAL A 237 -26.34 2.76 -23.81
C VAL A 237 -26.78 3.87 -22.88
N ILE A 238 -26.55 3.67 -21.57
CA ILE A 238 -26.85 4.65 -20.54
C ILE A 238 -25.52 5.23 -20.05
N ASP A 239 -25.20 6.43 -20.51
CA ASP A 239 -23.96 7.14 -20.17
C ASP A 239 -24.15 8.65 -20.47
N PRO A 240 -23.82 9.57 -19.55
CA PRO A 240 -23.89 11.01 -19.83
C PRO A 240 -23.00 11.43 -21.01
N VAL A 241 -21.86 10.75 -21.19
CA VAL A 241 -20.89 11.01 -22.25
C VAL A 241 -21.28 10.19 -23.48
N ARG A 242 -21.20 10.80 -24.67
CA ARG A 242 -21.28 10.07 -25.95
C ARG A 242 -19.98 9.29 -26.17
N THR A 243 -19.91 8.11 -25.58
CA THR A 243 -18.72 7.24 -25.63
C THR A 243 -18.50 6.63 -27.01
N ASP A 244 -17.33 6.04 -27.23
CA ASP A 244 -17.02 5.30 -28.47
C ASP A 244 -18.02 4.15 -28.72
N THR A 245 -18.51 3.54 -27.64
CA THR A 245 -19.55 2.51 -27.70
C THR A 245 -20.85 3.06 -28.30
N VAL A 246 -21.26 4.27 -27.92
CA VAL A 246 -22.46 4.93 -28.47
C VAL A 246 -22.26 5.20 -29.96
N SER A 247 -21.17 5.90 -30.30
CA SER A 247 -20.93 6.32 -31.68
C SER A 247 -20.85 5.13 -32.63
N ASP A 248 -20.10 4.09 -32.27
CA ASP A 248 -19.94 2.90 -33.13
C ASP A 248 -21.22 2.06 -33.24
N LEU A 249 -22.01 1.91 -32.15
CA LEU A 249 -23.27 1.17 -32.20
C LEU A 249 -24.36 1.91 -32.98
N GLN A 250 -24.46 3.24 -32.85
CA GLN A 250 -25.46 4.01 -33.61
C GLN A 250 -25.14 4.07 -35.11
N GLU A 251 -23.85 4.10 -35.47
CA GLU A 251 -23.42 3.95 -36.86
C GLU A 251 -23.80 2.57 -37.43
N ALA A 252 -23.62 1.51 -36.63
CA ALA A 252 -23.90 0.14 -37.05
C ALA A 252 -25.39 -0.25 -37.03
N ASP A 253 -26.17 0.29 -36.08
CA ASP A 253 -27.59 -0.03 -35.86
C ASP A 253 -28.34 1.23 -35.37
N PRO A 254 -29.15 1.88 -36.24
CA PRO A 254 -29.83 3.13 -35.90
C PRO A 254 -30.93 2.95 -34.84
N ARG A 255 -31.30 1.71 -34.49
CA ARG A 255 -32.21 1.42 -33.37
C ARG A 255 -31.52 1.57 -32.00
N THR A 256 -30.20 1.77 -31.98
CA THR A 256 -29.44 1.95 -30.74
C THR A 256 -29.86 3.22 -30.03
N LEU A 257 -30.35 3.08 -28.80
CA LEU A 257 -30.73 4.19 -27.94
C LEU A 257 -29.54 4.66 -27.10
N HIS A 258 -29.35 5.97 -27.02
CA HIS A 258 -28.42 6.61 -26.09
C HIS A 258 -29.22 7.41 -25.07
N LEU A 259 -29.30 6.89 -23.85
CA LEU A 259 -29.97 7.57 -22.75
C LEU A 259 -28.92 8.35 -21.95
N ARG A 260 -29.15 9.66 -21.83
CA ARG A 260 -28.27 10.59 -21.14
C ARG A 260 -29.03 11.26 -20.02
N PHE A 261 -28.41 11.29 -18.85
CA PHE A 261 -28.85 12.06 -17.69
C PHE A 261 -27.63 12.38 -16.83
N ARG A 262 -27.75 13.34 -15.91
CA ARG A 262 -26.64 13.77 -15.05
C ARG A 262 -26.15 12.63 -14.15
N GLN A 263 -24.86 12.67 -13.78
CA GLN A 263 -24.25 11.67 -12.91
C GLN A 263 -24.99 11.59 -11.56
N GLY A 264 -25.14 10.38 -11.01
CA GLY A 264 -25.92 10.13 -9.79
C GLY A 264 -27.43 9.96 -10.03
N GLY A 265 -27.93 10.24 -11.24
CA GLY A 265 -29.34 10.05 -11.60
C GLY A 265 -29.78 8.59 -11.76
N ASP A 266 -28.85 7.62 -11.73
CA ASP A 266 -29.06 6.20 -12.06
C ASP A 266 -30.21 5.57 -11.24
N VAL A 267 -30.22 5.85 -9.93
CA VAL A 267 -31.20 5.30 -8.98
C VAL A 267 -32.58 5.88 -9.24
N LEU A 268 -32.68 7.21 -9.38
CA LEU A 268 -33.96 7.89 -9.62
C LEU A 268 -34.55 7.46 -10.97
N PHE A 269 -33.70 7.35 -12.00
CA PHE A 269 -34.09 6.84 -13.32
C PHE A 269 -34.70 5.44 -13.21
N ASN A 270 -34.02 4.50 -12.56
CA ASN A 270 -34.52 3.14 -12.39
C ASN A 270 -35.80 3.05 -11.55
N LEU A 271 -35.98 3.92 -10.55
CA LEU A 271 -37.22 3.99 -9.76
C LEU A 271 -38.40 4.47 -10.61
N ALA A 272 -38.21 5.49 -11.45
CA ALA A 272 -39.25 5.95 -12.38
C ALA A 272 -39.57 4.89 -13.46
N VAL A 273 -38.56 4.17 -13.97
CA VAL A 273 -38.80 3.04 -14.88
C VAL A 273 -39.61 1.95 -14.17
N SER A 274 -39.29 1.64 -12.92
CA SER A 274 -40.05 0.69 -12.11
C SER A 274 -41.50 1.12 -11.92
N ARG A 275 -41.73 2.43 -11.67
CA ARG A 275 -43.07 3.01 -11.55
C ARG A 275 -43.88 2.80 -12.83
N VAL A 276 -43.32 3.14 -13.99
CA VAL A 276 -43.98 2.94 -15.30
C VAL A 276 -44.34 1.47 -15.52
N ILE A 277 -43.42 0.55 -15.22
CA ILE A 277 -43.68 -0.89 -15.34
C ILE A 277 -44.88 -1.32 -14.48
N LEU A 278 -45.00 -0.81 -13.26
CA LEU A 278 -46.11 -1.14 -12.35
C LEU A 278 -47.44 -0.48 -12.74
N GLU A 279 -47.43 0.80 -13.13
CA GLU A 279 -48.62 1.54 -13.58
C GLU A 279 -49.24 0.90 -14.83
N GLU A 280 -48.41 0.42 -15.76
CA GLU A 280 -48.84 -0.21 -17.00
C GLU A 280 -49.14 -1.72 -16.85
N GLY A 281 -48.88 -2.32 -15.69
CA GLY A 281 -49.08 -3.75 -15.45
C GLY A 281 -48.10 -4.65 -16.21
N TRP A 282 -46.91 -4.17 -16.53
CA TRP A 282 -45.87 -4.92 -17.26
C TRP A 282 -44.95 -5.74 -16.37
N GLN A 283 -45.18 -5.82 -15.07
CA GLN A 283 -44.44 -6.73 -14.19
C GLN A 283 -44.86 -8.20 -14.38
N ASP A 284 -43.93 -9.14 -14.18
CA ASP A 284 -44.22 -10.57 -14.16
C ASP A 284 -44.76 -10.99 -12.78
N GLU A 285 -46.08 -10.92 -12.63
CA GLU A 285 -46.77 -11.26 -11.37
C GLU A 285 -46.52 -12.70 -10.91
N GLY A 286 -46.47 -13.66 -11.84
CA GLY A 286 -46.24 -15.07 -11.52
C GLY A 286 -44.83 -15.30 -10.98
N TYR A 287 -43.84 -14.67 -11.62
CA TYR A 287 -42.46 -14.69 -11.15
C TYR A 287 -42.31 -14.02 -9.77
N LEU A 288 -42.87 -12.82 -9.59
CA LEU A 288 -42.79 -12.08 -8.34
C LEU A 288 -43.42 -12.87 -7.17
N ALA A 289 -44.58 -13.48 -7.39
CA ALA A 289 -45.27 -14.28 -6.35
C ALA A 289 -44.47 -15.52 -5.92
N ARG A 290 -43.74 -16.15 -6.85
CA ARG A 290 -42.93 -17.35 -6.59
C ARG A 290 -41.55 -17.02 -6.01
N ALA A 291 -40.88 -16.00 -6.53
CA ALA A 291 -39.43 -15.83 -6.38
C ALA A 291 -39.01 -14.61 -5.55
N VAL A 292 -39.93 -13.68 -5.22
CA VAL A 292 -39.62 -12.45 -4.49
C VAL A 292 -40.29 -12.42 -3.12
N ASP A 293 -39.57 -11.90 -2.14
CA ASP A 293 -40.03 -11.69 -0.77
C ASP A 293 -41.20 -10.68 -0.73
N PRO A 294 -42.40 -11.06 -0.21
CA PRO A 294 -43.58 -10.21 -0.24
C PRO A 294 -43.42 -8.88 0.50
N GLU A 295 -42.68 -8.85 1.60
CA GLU A 295 -42.47 -7.63 2.39
C GLU A 295 -41.59 -6.63 1.62
N SER A 296 -40.47 -7.10 1.06
CA SER A 296 -39.61 -6.26 0.21
C SER A 296 -40.36 -5.73 -1.01
N ARG A 297 -41.25 -6.56 -1.59
CA ARG A 297 -42.08 -6.15 -2.71
C ARG A 297 -43.03 -5.03 -2.32
N ALA A 298 -43.76 -5.17 -1.21
CA ALA A 298 -44.67 -4.14 -0.74
C ALA A 298 -43.95 -2.81 -0.46
N ALA A 299 -42.81 -2.85 0.26
CA ALA A 299 -42.02 -1.67 0.60
C ALA A 299 -41.41 -0.98 -0.64
N PHE A 300 -40.97 -1.75 -1.63
CA PHE A 300 -40.47 -1.19 -2.88
C PHE A 300 -41.59 -0.57 -3.72
N THR A 301 -42.75 -1.23 -3.83
CA THR A 301 -43.94 -0.69 -4.49
C THR A 301 -44.40 0.62 -3.86
N GLU A 302 -44.45 0.69 -2.52
CA GLU A 302 -44.79 1.93 -1.80
C GLU A 302 -43.86 3.08 -2.19
N LEU A 303 -42.54 2.84 -2.25
CA LEU A 303 -41.57 3.84 -2.67
C LEU A 303 -41.81 4.33 -4.09
N VAL A 304 -41.89 3.41 -5.07
CA VAL A 304 -41.93 3.79 -6.49
C VAL A 304 -43.23 4.46 -6.89
N MET A 305 -44.32 4.27 -6.13
CA MET A 305 -45.60 4.93 -6.40
C MET A 305 -45.67 6.37 -5.85
N GLN A 306 -44.62 6.88 -5.21
CA GLN A 306 -44.54 8.27 -4.74
C GLN A 306 -44.34 9.25 -5.90
N ASP A 307 -44.85 10.48 -5.76
CA ASP A 307 -44.76 11.54 -6.79
C ASP A 307 -43.32 11.88 -7.20
N ARG A 308 -42.37 11.81 -6.27
CA ARG A 308 -40.94 12.01 -6.58
C ARG A 308 -40.35 10.95 -7.53
N CYS A 309 -41.03 9.82 -7.71
CA CYS A 309 -40.66 8.76 -8.65
C CYS A 309 -41.49 8.83 -9.95
N ALA A 310 -42.37 9.83 -10.11
CA ALA A 310 -43.04 10.07 -11.40
C ALA A 310 -42.00 10.36 -12.50
N PRO A 311 -42.18 9.85 -13.73
CA PRO A 311 -41.25 10.10 -14.84
C PRO A 311 -40.94 11.58 -15.06
N GLU A 312 -41.95 12.45 -14.96
CA GLU A 312 -41.82 13.89 -15.14
C GLU A 312 -41.00 14.53 -14.02
N ALA A 313 -41.24 14.14 -12.77
CA ALA A 313 -40.50 14.64 -11.61
C ALA A 313 -39.03 14.19 -11.63
N VAL A 314 -38.79 12.92 -11.95
CA VAL A 314 -37.43 12.38 -12.07
C VAL A 314 -36.69 13.02 -13.23
N ALA A 315 -37.31 13.14 -14.40
CA ALA A 315 -36.68 13.75 -15.55
C ALA A 315 -36.30 15.22 -15.30
N ALA A 316 -37.18 16.00 -14.66
CA ALA A 316 -36.85 17.35 -14.21
C ALA A 316 -35.66 17.39 -13.25
N ALA A 317 -35.53 16.38 -12.38
CA ALA A 317 -34.45 16.31 -11.41
C ALA A 317 -33.11 15.83 -11.99
N ILE A 318 -33.09 15.08 -13.10
CA ILE A 318 -31.87 14.44 -13.62
C ILE A 318 -31.45 14.83 -15.04
N ALA A 319 -32.26 15.63 -15.76
CA ALA A 319 -31.91 16.11 -17.10
C ALA A 319 -30.55 16.83 -17.11
N LEU A 320 -29.82 16.67 -18.20
CA LEU A 320 -28.63 17.46 -18.47
C LEU A 320 -29.01 18.88 -18.87
N ALA A 321 -28.07 19.83 -18.79
CA ALA A 321 -28.32 21.23 -19.14
C ALA A 321 -28.70 21.42 -20.62
N ASP A 322 -28.23 20.54 -21.51
CA ASP A 322 -28.51 20.51 -22.94
C ASP A 322 -29.77 19.70 -23.32
N GLN A 323 -30.60 19.30 -22.35
CA GLN A 323 -31.71 18.37 -22.55
C GLN A 323 -33.03 18.92 -22.02
N ASP A 324 -34.12 18.72 -22.78
CA ASP A 324 -35.49 18.97 -22.30
C ASP A 324 -35.91 17.83 -21.35
N PRO A 325 -36.31 18.13 -20.09
CA PRO A 325 -36.88 17.15 -19.18
C PRO A 325 -38.08 16.38 -19.74
N ALA A 326 -38.93 16.99 -20.57
CA ALA A 326 -40.08 16.30 -21.17
C ALA A 326 -39.63 15.18 -22.12
N ASP A 327 -38.59 15.45 -22.93
CA ASP A 327 -38.00 14.45 -23.82
C ASP A 327 -37.37 13.30 -23.03
N LEU A 328 -36.69 13.60 -21.92
CA LEU A 328 -36.13 12.56 -21.05
C LEU A 328 -37.23 11.70 -20.40
N ALA A 329 -38.33 12.30 -19.96
CA ALA A 329 -39.48 11.56 -19.44
C ALA A 329 -40.09 10.62 -20.50
N ALA A 330 -40.21 11.10 -21.74
CA ALA A 330 -40.68 10.28 -22.87
C ALA A 330 -39.71 9.11 -23.17
N GLN A 331 -38.40 9.38 -23.20
CA GLN A 331 -37.37 8.34 -23.36
C GLN A 331 -37.38 7.30 -22.25
N LEU A 332 -37.63 7.72 -21.00
CA LEU A 332 -37.77 6.83 -19.85
C LEU A 332 -38.96 5.87 -20.02
N ARG A 333 -40.12 6.37 -20.43
CA ARG A 333 -41.30 5.53 -20.71
C ARG A 333 -41.05 4.57 -21.87
N ALA A 334 -40.38 5.03 -22.93
CA ALA A 334 -40.00 4.18 -24.06
C ALA A 334 -39.03 3.07 -23.64
N TYR A 335 -38.06 3.39 -22.77
CA TYR A 335 -37.14 2.41 -22.19
C TYR A 335 -37.86 1.38 -21.31
N ALA A 336 -38.80 1.82 -20.46
CA ALA A 336 -39.62 0.93 -19.64
C ALA A 336 -40.41 -0.06 -20.51
N ALA A 337 -41.04 0.43 -21.60
CA ALA A 337 -41.72 -0.42 -22.56
C ALA A 337 -40.78 -1.43 -23.22
N LEU A 338 -39.60 -0.98 -23.66
CA LEU A 338 -38.61 -1.81 -24.34
C LEU A 338 -38.16 -3.01 -23.50
N ILE A 339 -37.98 -2.84 -22.19
CA ILE A 339 -37.45 -3.91 -21.32
C ILE A 339 -38.54 -4.77 -20.67
N ALA A 340 -39.80 -4.32 -20.63
CA ALA A 340 -40.84 -4.97 -19.82
C ALA A 340 -42.13 -5.32 -20.57
N LYS A 341 -42.52 -4.52 -21.58
CA LYS A 341 -43.82 -4.68 -22.26
C LYS A 341 -43.91 -6.03 -22.98
N PRO A 342 -44.90 -6.88 -22.66
CA PRO A 342 -45.14 -8.10 -23.40
C PRO A 342 -45.40 -7.85 -24.88
N GLY A 343 -44.91 -8.74 -25.74
CA GLY A 343 -45.27 -8.80 -27.14
C GLY A 343 -46.71 -9.27 -27.37
N PRO A 344 -47.19 -9.28 -28.63
CA PRO A 344 -48.53 -9.78 -28.97
C PRO A 344 -48.77 -11.25 -28.62
N ASP A 345 -47.71 -12.04 -28.53
CA ASP A 345 -47.69 -13.43 -28.10
C ASP A 345 -47.67 -13.61 -26.56
N GLY A 346 -47.63 -12.50 -25.81
CA GLY A 346 -47.52 -12.50 -24.36
C GLY A 346 -46.09 -12.71 -23.84
N GLU A 347 -45.10 -12.91 -24.73
CA GLU A 347 -43.70 -13.09 -24.33
C GLU A 347 -43.07 -11.76 -23.94
N ARG A 348 -42.27 -11.80 -22.86
CA ARG A 348 -41.56 -10.61 -22.36
C ARG A 348 -40.17 -10.51 -23.00
N PRO A 349 -39.63 -9.29 -23.20
CA PRO A 349 -38.28 -9.10 -23.70
C PRO A 349 -37.21 -9.70 -22.77
N ARG A 350 -36.21 -10.39 -23.33
CA ARG A 350 -35.02 -10.86 -22.61
C ARG A 350 -34.00 -9.74 -22.52
N ALA A 351 -34.04 -9.02 -21.40
CA ALA A 351 -33.11 -7.91 -21.13
C ALA A 351 -31.80 -8.41 -20.52
N ALA A 352 -30.68 -8.05 -21.16
CA ALA A 352 -29.32 -8.32 -20.68
C ALA A 352 -28.65 -7.01 -20.23
N PHE A 353 -28.39 -6.89 -18.93
CA PHE A 353 -27.72 -5.73 -18.34
C PHE A 353 -26.22 -5.98 -18.28
N VAL A 354 -25.45 -5.20 -19.02
CA VAL A 354 -23.99 -5.20 -19.01
C VAL A 354 -23.54 -3.93 -18.31
N SER A 355 -23.11 -4.05 -17.05
CA SER A 355 -22.77 -2.89 -16.20
C SER A 355 -21.32 -2.94 -15.72
N SER A 356 -20.73 -1.76 -15.48
CA SER A 356 -19.36 -1.64 -14.99
C SER A 356 -19.18 -0.39 -14.10
N MET A 357 -18.06 0.32 -14.25
CA MET A 357 -17.63 1.35 -13.29
C MET A 357 -18.55 2.56 -13.21
N GLY A 358 -19.29 2.91 -14.27
CA GLY A 358 -20.14 4.09 -14.28
C GLY A 358 -21.18 4.08 -13.18
N ILE A 359 -21.77 2.91 -12.88
CA ILE A 359 -22.73 2.74 -11.78
C ILE A 359 -22.05 2.39 -10.44
N ASN A 360 -21.04 1.51 -10.46
CA ASN A 360 -20.34 1.07 -9.24
C ASN A 360 -19.63 2.22 -8.53
N GLN A 361 -19.11 3.20 -9.29
CA GLN A 361 -18.36 4.35 -8.79
C GLN A 361 -19.16 5.68 -8.89
N SER A 362 -20.50 5.62 -8.99
CA SER A 362 -21.39 6.79 -8.91
C SER A 362 -22.43 6.63 -7.79
N THR A 363 -23.12 5.50 -7.76
CA THR A 363 -24.28 5.23 -6.90
C THR A 363 -24.17 3.90 -6.17
N GLY A 364 -23.09 3.15 -6.43
CA GLY A 364 -22.66 1.99 -5.65
C GLY A 364 -23.68 0.86 -5.64
N SER A 365 -23.80 0.21 -4.48
CA SER A 365 -24.65 -0.95 -4.28
C SER A 365 -26.11 -0.64 -4.57
N TYR A 366 -26.62 0.54 -4.18
CA TYR A 366 -28.01 0.91 -4.45
C TYR A 366 -28.26 1.16 -5.93
N GLY A 367 -27.35 1.84 -6.63
CA GLY A 367 -27.41 1.99 -8.08
C GLY A 367 -27.52 0.64 -8.77
N PHE A 368 -26.58 -0.25 -8.48
CA PHE A 368 -26.57 -1.58 -9.08
C PHE A 368 -27.79 -2.42 -8.68
N SER A 369 -28.24 -2.36 -7.43
CA SER A 369 -29.44 -3.06 -6.96
C SER A 369 -30.71 -2.58 -7.67
N THR A 370 -30.84 -1.30 -8.01
CA THR A 370 -32.00 -0.84 -8.79
C THR A 370 -32.02 -1.39 -10.23
N ASN A 371 -30.87 -1.67 -10.86
CA ASN A 371 -30.84 -2.45 -12.11
C ASN A 371 -31.34 -3.89 -11.88
N LEU A 372 -30.91 -4.52 -10.78
CA LEU A 372 -31.34 -5.88 -10.43
C LEU A 372 -32.85 -5.95 -10.12
N ASN A 373 -33.42 -4.91 -9.51
CA ASN A 373 -34.86 -4.82 -9.29
C ASN A 373 -35.65 -4.83 -10.60
N LEU A 374 -35.18 -4.15 -11.65
CA LEU A 374 -35.83 -4.20 -12.97
C LEU A 374 -35.85 -5.61 -13.56
N LEU A 375 -34.76 -6.37 -13.38
CA LEU A 375 -34.70 -7.78 -13.79
C LEU A 375 -35.66 -8.66 -12.97
N LEU A 376 -35.82 -8.40 -11.68
CA LEU A 376 -36.79 -9.09 -10.82
C LEU A 376 -38.24 -8.77 -11.21
N LEU A 377 -38.56 -7.50 -11.47
CA LEU A 377 -39.89 -7.07 -11.91
C LEU A 377 -40.30 -7.70 -13.25
N THR A 378 -39.33 -7.96 -14.13
CA THR A 378 -39.59 -8.47 -15.49
C THR A 378 -39.40 -9.98 -15.63
N GLY A 379 -39.09 -10.71 -14.55
CA GLY A 379 -38.83 -12.15 -14.60
C GLY A 379 -37.56 -12.55 -15.38
N ASN A 380 -36.62 -11.61 -15.53
CA ASN A 380 -35.42 -11.76 -16.36
C ASN A 380 -34.21 -12.31 -15.60
N VAL A 381 -34.41 -12.95 -14.44
CA VAL A 381 -33.36 -13.67 -13.72
C VAL A 381 -33.59 -15.17 -13.81
N GLY A 382 -32.55 -15.94 -14.18
CA GLY A 382 -32.67 -17.38 -14.42
C GLY A 382 -33.27 -17.74 -15.79
N ARG A 383 -33.44 -16.75 -16.69
CA ARG A 383 -33.91 -16.92 -18.07
C ARG A 383 -32.72 -16.83 -19.05
N PRO A 384 -32.53 -17.81 -19.95
CA PRO A 384 -31.47 -17.79 -20.96
C PRO A 384 -31.49 -16.52 -21.81
N GLY A 385 -30.35 -15.87 -21.96
CA GLY A 385 -30.24 -14.61 -22.72
C GLY A 385 -30.73 -13.37 -21.97
N ALA A 386 -31.06 -13.49 -20.68
CA ALA A 386 -31.44 -12.38 -19.82
C ALA A 386 -30.68 -12.42 -18.49
N GLY A 387 -30.57 -11.28 -17.81
CA GLY A 387 -29.92 -11.16 -16.51
C GLY A 387 -28.87 -10.05 -16.46
N SER A 388 -28.02 -10.08 -15.44
CA SER A 388 -26.96 -9.07 -15.24
C SER A 388 -25.58 -9.69 -15.40
N LEU A 389 -24.84 -9.22 -16.40
CA LEU A 389 -23.46 -9.55 -16.62
C LEU A 389 -22.56 -8.43 -16.07
N ARG A 390 -22.00 -8.65 -14.88
CA ARG A 390 -21.01 -7.75 -14.28
C ARG A 390 -19.60 -8.10 -14.76
N ILE A 391 -19.09 -7.34 -15.74
CA ILE A 391 -17.73 -7.56 -16.25
C ILE A 391 -16.75 -6.75 -15.40
N ALA A 392 -15.86 -7.46 -14.71
CA ALA A 392 -14.81 -6.84 -13.92
C ALA A 392 -13.75 -6.17 -14.81
N GLY A 393 -13.20 -5.05 -14.36
CA GLY A 393 -12.13 -4.34 -15.09
C GLY A 393 -10.85 -5.18 -15.26
N GLN A 394 -10.59 -6.10 -14.33
CA GLN A 394 -9.40 -6.96 -14.27
C GLN A 394 -9.77 -8.44 -14.44
N SER A 395 -8.84 -9.25 -14.95
CA SER A 395 -9.10 -10.61 -15.43
C SER A 395 -9.62 -11.60 -14.38
N ASN A 396 -9.29 -11.40 -13.10
CA ASN A 396 -9.63 -12.30 -12.00
C ASN A 396 -10.25 -11.60 -10.78
N ALA A 397 -10.65 -10.32 -10.87
CA ALA A 397 -11.18 -9.55 -9.74
C ALA A 397 -12.48 -10.15 -9.14
N THR A 398 -13.21 -10.96 -9.90
CA THR A 398 -14.38 -11.71 -9.39
C THR A 398 -14.00 -12.70 -8.29
N SER A 399 -12.80 -13.29 -8.38
CA SER A 399 -12.34 -14.28 -7.40
C SER A 399 -11.91 -13.65 -6.08
N GLU A 400 -11.46 -12.39 -6.08
CA GLU A 400 -11.06 -11.67 -4.86
C GLU A 400 -12.23 -11.49 -3.89
N LEU A 401 -13.42 -11.19 -4.43
CA LEU A 401 -14.63 -11.12 -3.64
C LEU A 401 -14.93 -12.48 -3.01
N MET A 402 -14.98 -13.53 -3.84
CA MET A 402 -15.28 -14.91 -3.42
C MET A 402 -14.29 -15.44 -2.39
N MET A 403 -13.00 -15.11 -2.52
CA MET A 403 -11.95 -15.58 -1.63
C MET A 403 -11.76 -14.70 -0.40
N GLY A 404 -12.57 -13.65 -0.21
CA GLY A 404 -12.41 -12.78 0.94
C GLY A 404 -11.09 -12.00 0.91
N LEU A 405 -10.51 -11.74 -0.26
CA LEU A 405 -9.42 -10.78 -0.43
C LEU A 405 -9.99 -9.34 -0.49
N ASN A 406 -10.79 -9.02 0.52
CA ASN A 406 -11.49 -7.75 0.72
C ASN A 406 -11.71 -7.50 2.22
N SER A 407 -11.86 -6.25 2.63
CA SER A 407 -11.99 -5.85 4.04
C SER A 407 -13.25 -6.38 4.75
N ARG A 408 -14.24 -6.90 4.02
CA ARG A 408 -15.61 -7.15 4.52
C ARG A 408 -15.94 -8.60 4.81
N ARG A 409 -15.37 -9.54 4.05
CA ARG A 409 -15.71 -10.97 4.06
C ARG A 409 -14.52 -11.86 4.38
N LEU A 410 -14.81 -13.07 4.86
CA LEU A 410 -13.88 -14.19 4.93
C LEU A 410 -13.90 -14.97 3.60
N VAL A 411 -13.03 -15.99 3.48
CA VAL A 411 -13.03 -16.89 2.31
C VAL A 411 -14.41 -17.51 2.09
N PHE A 412 -14.76 -17.73 0.82
CA PHE A 412 -16.06 -18.23 0.37
C PHE A 412 -17.26 -17.35 0.78
N ASN A 413 -17.05 -16.03 0.88
CA ASN A 413 -18.05 -15.02 1.28
C ASN A 413 -18.64 -15.20 2.68
N LEU A 414 -17.96 -15.94 3.57
CA LEU A 414 -18.41 -16.10 4.95
C LEU A 414 -18.35 -14.75 5.71
N ASP A 415 -19.33 -14.50 6.57
CA ASP A 415 -19.40 -13.28 7.39
C ASP A 415 -18.49 -13.39 8.64
N PRO A 416 -17.50 -12.50 8.84
CA PRO A 416 -16.68 -12.49 10.04
C PRO A 416 -17.47 -12.24 11.33
N ALA A 417 -18.60 -11.54 11.28
CA ALA A 417 -19.42 -11.28 12.47
C ALA A 417 -20.19 -12.51 12.95
N ASN A 418 -20.43 -13.50 12.07
CA ASN A 418 -21.17 -14.72 12.41
C ASN A 418 -20.23 -15.75 13.10
N PRO A 419 -20.44 -16.09 14.38
CA PRO A 419 -19.60 -17.07 15.08
C PRO A 419 -19.65 -18.47 14.46
N GLU A 420 -20.78 -18.89 13.90
CA GLU A 420 -20.89 -20.20 13.26
C GLU A 420 -20.04 -20.27 11.99
N HIS A 421 -20.04 -19.21 11.19
CA HIS A 421 -19.19 -19.11 10.01
C HIS A 421 -17.71 -19.23 10.38
N ARG A 422 -17.27 -18.53 11.44
CA ARG A 422 -15.88 -18.61 11.92
C ARG A 422 -15.53 -20.01 12.41
N ALA A 423 -16.39 -20.62 13.22
CA ALA A 423 -16.18 -21.96 13.75
C ALA A 423 -16.12 -23.03 12.64
N ARG A 424 -17.00 -22.95 11.63
CA ARG A 424 -16.98 -23.85 10.45
C ARG A 424 -15.70 -23.69 9.64
N LEU A 425 -15.30 -22.45 9.38
CA LEU A 425 -14.08 -22.17 8.63
C LEU A 425 -12.83 -22.64 9.36
N ALA A 426 -12.76 -22.38 10.67
CA ALA A 426 -11.67 -22.83 11.54
C ALA A 426 -11.54 -24.37 11.49
N ARG A 427 -12.65 -25.11 11.61
CA ARG A 427 -12.66 -26.57 11.47
C ARG A 427 -12.24 -27.06 10.09
N ALA A 428 -12.70 -26.40 9.03
CA ALA A 428 -12.38 -26.82 7.66
C ALA A 428 -10.89 -26.61 7.30
N LEU A 429 -10.22 -25.66 7.96
CA LEU A 429 -8.81 -25.34 7.72
C LEU A 429 -7.84 -25.89 8.76
N ASP A 430 -8.35 -26.56 9.81
CA ASP A 430 -7.56 -26.98 10.98
C ASP A 430 -6.86 -25.80 11.68
N LEU A 431 -7.60 -24.70 11.84
CA LEU A 431 -7.16 -23.49 12.52
C LEU A 431 -7.86 -23.34 13.88
N PRO A 432 -7.19 -22.77 14.90
CA PRO A 432 -7.88 -22.33 16.10
C PRO A 432 -8.90 -21.24 15.75
N GLU A 433 -10.10 -21.29 16.34
CA GLU A 433 -11.16 -20.33 15.99
C GLU A 433 -10.76 -18.87 16.27
N HIS A 434 -9.95 -18.63 17.31
CA HIS A 434 -9.48 -17.29 17.65
C HIS A 434 -8.56 -16.68 16.57
N ASN A 435 -7.98 -17.47 15.66
CA ASN A 435 -7.24 -16.95 14.51
C ASN A 435 -8.18 -16.23 13.52
N ILE A 436 -9.44 -16.66 13.40
CA ILE A 436 -10.38 -16.06 12.44
C ILE A 436 -10.85 -14.69 12.96
N PRO A 437 -10.60 -13.57 12.24
CA PRO A 437 -10.99 -12.24 12.70
C PRO A 437 -12.51 -12.15 12.94
N PRO A 438 -12.96 -11.61 14.10
CA PRO A 438 -14.39 -11.51 14.43
C PRO A 438 -15.05 -10.25 13.87
N HIS A 439 -14.31 -9.41 13.16
CA HIS A 439 -14.80 -8.14 12.61
C HIS A 439 -14.22 -7.86 11.23
N ARG A 440 -14.82 -6.87 10.55
CA ARG A 440 -14.35 -6.34 9.28
C ARG A 440 -13.08 -5.51 9.49
N GLY A 441 -12.23 -5.46 8.47
CA GLY A 441 -11.08 -4.57 8.42
C GLY A 441 -11.39 -3.23 7.78
N THR A 442 -10.34 -2.44 7.61
CA THR A 442 -10.42 -1.15 6.92
C THR A 442 -10.41 -1.35 5.41
N ALA A 443 -11.39 -0.75 4.72
CA ALA A 443 -11.48 -0.82 3.27
C ALA A 443 -10.28 -0.14 2.60
N VAL A 444 -9.89 -0.62 1.42
CA VAL A 444 -8.64 -0.18 0.76
C VAL A 444 -8.59 1.34 0.73
N ALA A 445 -9.61 2.01 0.19
CA ALA A 445 -9.62 3.46 0.03
C ALA A 445 -9.36 4.25 1.34
N HIS A 446 -9.71 3.67 2.49
CA HIS A 446 -9.63 4.29 3.82
C HIS A 446 -8.37 3.87 4.60
N MET A 447 -7.57 2.94 4.10
CA MET A 447 -6.33 2.49 4.79
C MET A 447 -5.30 3.61 5.01
N ALA A 448 -5.40 4.70 4.24
CA ALA A 448 -4.56 5.87 4.45
C ALA A 448 -4.94 6.71 5.69
N ASP A 449 -6.21 6.64 6.12
CA ASP A 449 -6.71 7.31 7.34
C ASP A 449 -6.61 6.42 8.59
N ASP A 450 -6.26 5.14 8.44
CA ASP A 450 -6.15 4.23 9.58
C ASP A 450 -4.77 4.34 10.23
N ASP A 451 -4.70 5.15 11.30
CA ASP A 451 -3.49 5.38 12.09
C ASP A 451 -3.00 4.14 12.85
N ARG A 452 -3.80 3.06 12.91
CA ARG A 452 -3.35 1.79 13.51
C ARG A 452 -2.41 1.03 12.59
N LEU A 453 -2.49 1.26 11.27
CA LEU A 453 -1.65 0.55 10.31
C LEU A 453 -0.21 1.10 10.38
N TYR A 454 0.79 0.23 10.28
CA TYR A 454 2.21 0.58 10.23
C TYR A 454 3.00 -0.24 9.20
N CYS A 455 2.46 -1.38 8.74
CA CYS A 455 3.09 -2.19 7.69
C CYS A 455 2.07 -2.53 6.59
N PHE A 456 2.49 -2.39 5.34
CA PHE A 456 1.73 -2.77 4.15
C PHE A 456 2.47 -3.86 3.36
N LEU A 457 1.75 -4.92 3.04
CA LEU A 457 2.13 -5.95 2.08
C LEU A 457 1.41 -5.65 0.75
N PHE A 458 2.11 -5.09 -0.24
CA PHE A 458 1.58 -4.80 -1.56
C PHE A 458 1.85 -5.95 -2.52
N MET A 459 0.80 -6.56 -3.09
CA MET A 459 0.91 -7.68 -4.01
C MET A 459 0.44 -7.29 -5.43
N GLY A 460 1.40 -6.97 -6.29
CA GLY A 460 1.25 -6.63 -7.71
C GLY A 460 0.35 -5.43 -7.98
N THR A 461 0.40 -4.42 -7.12
CA THR A 461 -0.50 -3.26 -7.18
C THR A 461 0.32 -1.98 -7.16
N GLN A 462 -0.13 -0.98 -7.92
CA GLN A 462 0.56 0.30 -8.03
C GLN A 462 0.02 1.30 -7.01
N MET A 463 0.56 1.24 -5.80
CA MET A 463 0.18 2.08 -4.65
C MET A 463 0.40 3.59 -4.89
N THR A 464 1.20 3.94 -5.89
CA THR A 464 1.58 5.33 -6.23
C THR A 464 0.72 6.02 -7.27
N ARG A 465 -0.31 5.34 -7.82
CA ARG A 465 -1.12 5.92 -8.90
C ARG A 465 -2.62 5.70 -8.78
N ASN A 466 -3.03 4.54 -8.29
CA ASN A 466 -4.42 4.11 -8.45
C ASN A 466 -5.33 4.45 -7.25
N MET A 467 -4.84 5.24 -6.31
CA MET A 467 -5.55 5.53 -5.07
C MET A 467 -6.28 6.88 -5.09
N PRO A 468 -7.56 6.93 -4.66
CA PRO A 468 -8.25 8.21 -4.45
C PRO A 468 -7.56 9.03 -3.37
N ARG A 469 -7.65 10.36 -3.44
CA ARG A 469 -6.82 11.30 -2.68
C ARG A 469 -5.34 10.92 -2.70
N LEU A 470 -4.79 10.70 -3.88
CA LEU A 470 -3.43 10.15 -4.05
C LEU A 470 -2.37 10.86 -3.19
N GLY A 471 -2.46 12.19 -3.05
CA GLY A 471 -1.52 12.96 -2.21
C GLY A 471 -1.55 12.56 -0.73
N HIS A 472 -2.69 12.13 -0.20
CA HIS A 472 -2.79 11.60 1.17
C HIS A 472 -2.18 10.20 1.27
N TRP A 473 -2.43 9.34 0.30
CA TRP A 473 -1.78 8.03 0.20
C TRP A 473 -0.25 8.11 0.14
N MET A 474 0.30 9.06 -0.61
CA MET A 474 1.76 9.25 -0.66
C MET A 474 2.32 9.62 0.71
N ARG A 475 1.63 10.46 1.48
CA ARG A 475 2.02 10.74 2.87
C ARG A 475 1.95 9.49 3.75
N ARG A 476 0.95 8.63 3.55
CA ARG A 476 0.81 7.37 4.30
C ARG A 476 1.96 6.40 4.03
N LEU A 477 2.36 6.24 2.76
CA LEU A 477 3.48 5.37 2.40
C LEU A 477 4.78 5.80 3.09
N GLY A 478 4.99 7.11 3.26
CA GLY A 478 6.17 7.63 3.98
C GLY A 478 6.21 7.33 5.47
N ARG A 479 5.07 7.01 6.07
CA ARG A 479 4.92 6.73 7.51
C ARG A 479 4.81 5.24 7.84
N SER A 480 4.89 4.38 6.83
CA SER A 480 4.69 2.94 6.98
C SER A 480 5.86 2.14 6.42
N PHE A 481 5.94 0.89 6.85
CA PHE A 481 6.80 -0.12 6.26
C PHE A 481 6.12 -0.76 5.05
N ASN A 482 6.78 -0.76 3.90
CA ASN A 482 6.20 -1.19 2.63
C ASN A 482 6.95 -2.40 2.07
N VAL A 483 6.35 -3.58 2.13
CA VAL A 483 6.84 -4.78 1.43
C VAL A 483 6.10 -4.87 0.10
N VAL A 484 6.82 -4.85 -1.01
CA VAL A 484 6.26 -4.83 -2.36
C VAL A 484 6.63 -6.12 -3.09
N ILE A 485 5.62 -6.86 -3.53
CA ILE A 485 5.74 -8.07 -4.36
C ILE A 485 5.27 -7.70 -5.76
N ASP A 486 6.18 -7.56 -6.72
CA ASP A 486 5.82 -7.21 -8.10
C ASP A 486 6.77 -7.88 -9.11
N CYS A 487 6.34 -7.95 -10.36
CA CYS A 487 7.17 -8.43 -11.47
C CYS A 487 7.86 -7.29 -12.22
N PHE A 488 7.30 -6.08 -12.20
CA PHE A 488 7.90 -4.93 -12.87
C PHE A 488 7.97 -3.72 -11.94
N LEU A 489 9.04 -2.93 -12.09
CA LEU A 489 9.22 -1.68 -11.37
C LEU A 489 8.23 -0.65 -11.90
N GLY A 490 7.21 -0.35 -11.09
CA GLY A 490 6.35 0.79 -11.31
C GLY A 490 7.03 2.11 -10.96
N GLU A 491 6.49 3.22 -11.48
CA GLU A 491 6.93 4.55 -11.08
C GLU A 491 6.65 4.79 -9.59
N GLY A 492 7.62 5.33 -8.84
CA GLY A 492 7.48 5.54 -7.40
C GLY A 492 7.76 4.29 -6.53
N VAL A 493 7.87 3.09 -7.10
CA VAL A 493 8.04 1.87 -6.28
C VAL A 493 9.38 1.85 -5.54
N THR A 494 10.48 2.20 -6.22
CA THR A 494 11.83 2.21 -5.60
C THR A 494 12.03 3.36 -4.63
N GLU A 495 11.13 4.34 -4.63
CA GLU A 495 11.09 5.45 -3.69
C GLU A 495 10.45 5.00 -2.36
N TRP A 496 9.34 4.26 -2.42
CA TRP A 496 8.53 3.92 -1.24
C TRP A 496 8.74 2.51 -0.65
N ALA A 497 9.21 1.52 -1.42
CA ALA A 497 9.37 0.15 -0.93
C ALA A 497 10.49 0.01 0.10
N ASP A 498 10.30 -0.65 1.23
CA ASP A 498 11.38 -1.02 2.15
C ASP A 498 11.96 -2.40 1.80
N VAL A 499 11.10 -3.29 1.31
CA VAL A 499 11.45 -4.61 0.76
C VAL A 499 10.79 -4.76 -0.60
N LEU A 500 11.52 -5.22 -1.60
CA LEU A 500 11.00 -5.51 -2.94
C LEU A 500 11.29 -6.97 -3.30
N LEU A 501 10.26 -7.74 -3.61
CA LEU A 501 10.34 -9.18 -3.87
C LEU A 501 9.95 -9.49 -5.32
N PRO A 502 10.82 -10.15 -6.12
CA PRO A 502 10.57 -10.42 -7.54
C PRO A 502 9.52 -11.52 -7.74
N ALA A 503 8.40 -11.17 -8.34
CA ALA A 503 7.33 -12.11 -8.67
C ALA A 503 7.37 -12.58 -10.14
N LEU A 504 6.76 -13.74 -10.41
CA LEU A 504 6.47 -14.19 -11.77
C LEU A 504 5.46 -13.27 -12.47
N SER A 505 5.68 -13.02 -13.75
CA SER A 505 4.69 -12.38 -14.61
C SER A 505 3.58 -13.37 -15.01
N TYR A 506 2.50 -12.87 -15.63
CA TYR A 506 1.37 -13.72 -16.02
C TYR A 506 1.71 -14.72 -17.13
N THR A 507 2.73 -14.46 -17.96
CA THR A 507 3.19 -15.41 -18.97
C THR A 507 4.18 -16.42 -18.42
N GLU A 508 4.67 -16.24 -17.19
CA GLU A 508 5.69 -17.10 -16.58
C GLU A 508 5.11 -18.12 -15.60
N ARG A 509 3.82 -18.00 -15.26
CA ARG A 509 3.17 -18.81 -14.22
C ARG A 509 1.99 -19.61 -14.74
N THR A 510 1.79 -20.76 -14.11
CA THR A 510 0.57 -21.57 -14.25
C THR A 510 -0.34 -21.37 -13.05
N GLY A 511 -1.64 -21.24 -13.25
CA GLY A 511 -2.63 -21.12 -12.18
C GLY A 511 -4.03 -20.80 -12.71
N VAL A 512 -5.02 -20.74 -11.83
CA VAL A 512 -6.42 -20.62 -12.25
C VAL A 512 -6.90 -19.17 -12.24
N ILE A 513 -7.61 -18.78 -13.30
CA ILE A 513 -8.27 -17.48 -13.45
C ILE A 513 -9.77 -17.69 -13.60
N GLN A 514 -10.56 -16.88 -12.89
CA GLN A 514 -12.01 -16.84 -12.94
C GLN A 514 -12.50 -15.64 -13.75
N ARG A 515 -13.27 -15.92 -14.80
CA ARG A 515 -13.92 -14.89 -15.63
C ARG A 515 -15.07 -14.19 -14.92
N GLY A 516 -15.56 -13.09 -15.52
CA GLY A 516 -16.78 -12.39 -15.08
C GLY A 516 -18.04 -13.27 -15.06
N ASP A 517 -18.14 -14.25 -15.97
CA ASP A 517 -19.21 -15.26 -16.01
C ASP A 517 -18.94 -16.45 -15.05
N ARG A 518 -18.00 -16.32 -14.10
CA ARG A 518 -17.61 -17.36 -13.13
C ARG A 518 -16.90 -18.59 -13.72
N SER A 519 -16.67 -18.65 -15.03
CA SER A 519 -15.93 -19.78 -15.61
C SER A 519 -14.47 -19.73 -15.18
N LEU A 520 -13.97 -20.84 -14.67
CA LEU A 520 -12.57 -21.07 -14.34
C LEU A 520 -11.80 -21.53 -15.58
N GLN A 521 -10.60 -21.02 -15.76
CA GLN A 521 -9.69 -21.41 -16.83
C GLN A 521 -8.26 -21.51 -16.30
N LEU A 522 -7.50 -22.46 -16.83
CA LEU A 522 -6.08 -22.59 -16.53
C LEU A 522 -5.29 -21.60 -17.38
N GLN A 523 -4.63 -20.65 -16.71
CA GLN A 523 -3.55 -19.87 -17.30
C GLN A 523 -2.29 -20.72 -17.24
N GLN A 524 -1.65 -21.00 -18.38
CA GLN A 524 -0.39 -21.75 -18.42
C GLN A 524 0.80 -20.81 -18.58
N GLY A 525 1.93 -21.19 -17.99
CA GLY A 525 3.23 -20.57 -18.23
C GLY A 525 3.69 -20.82 -19.68
N LEU A 526 4.11 -19.75 -20.35
CA LEU A 526 4.50 -19.69 -21.76
C LEU A 526 5.92 -19.19 -21.96
N THR A 527 6.46 -18.43 -21.01
CA THR A 527 7.79 -17.81 -21.08
C THR A 527 8.63 -18.21 -19.87
N ALA A 528 9.94 -18.34 -20.05
CA ALA A 528 10.86 -18.61 -18.94
C ALA A 528 10.98 -17.38 -18.01
N PRO A 529 10.91 -17.55 -16.68
CA PRO A 529 11.10 -16.45 -15.74
C PRO A 529 12.58 -16.11 -15.48
N PRO A 530 12.87 -14.94 -14.90
CA PRO A 530 14.16 -14.69 -14.26
C PRO A 530 14.47 -15.74 -13.18
N PRO A 531 15.73 -16.18 -13.00
CA PRO A 531 16.07 -17.28 -12.10
C PRO A 531 15.66 -17.08 -10.63
N LEU A 532 15.67 -15.84 -10.13
CA LEU A 532 15.30 -15.53 -8.75
C LEU A 532 13.84 -15.07 -8.60
N ALA A 533 13.03 -15.04 -9.66
CA ALA A 533 11.62 -14.67 -9.54
C ALA A 533 10.78 -15.87 -9.07
N TRP A 534 9.96 -15.67 -8.05
CA TRP A 534 9.09 -16.72 -7.48
C TRP A 534 7.61 -16.43 -7.74
N SER A 535 6.77 -17.46 -7.70
CA SER A 535 5.32 -17.25 -7.78
C SER A 535 4.81 -16.52 -6.54
N ASP A 536 3.70 -15.79 -6.66
CA ASP A 536 3.17 -14.98 -5.55
C ASP A 536 2.85 -15.87 -4.33
N GLU A 537 2.24 -17.04 -4.55
CA GLU A 537 1.96 -18.02 -3.50
C GLU A 537 3.23 -18.57 -2.85
N LYS A 538 4.30 -18.84 -3.61
CA LYS A 538 5.59 -19.26 -3.06
C LYS A 538 6.19 -18.18 -2.16
N ILE A 539 6.18 -16.92 -2.61
CA ILE A 539 6.69 -15.80 -1.82
C ILE A 539 5.93 -15.68 -0.49
N LEU A 540 4.59 -15.75 -0.53
CA LEU A 540 3.75 -15.64 0.66
C LEU A 540 3.94 -16.82 1.63
N VAL A 541 4.11 -18.04 1.12
CA VAL A 541 4.39 -19.21 1.97
C VAL A 541 5.74 -19.05 2.67
N HIS A 542 6.79 -18.73 1.93
CA HIS A 542 8.13 -18.57 2.50
C HIS A 542 8.23 -17.38 3.46
N LEU A 543 7.51 -16.29 3.21
CA LEU A 543 7.40 -15.18 4.17
C LEU A 543 6.70 -15.63 5.46
N ALA A 544 5.64 -16.44 5.38
CA ALA A 544 4.96 -16.95 6.56
C ALA A 544 5.86 -17.90 7.38
N LEU A 545 6.67 -18.73 6.71
CA LEU A 545 7.65 -19.59 7.36
C LEU A 545 8.78 -18.79 8.02
N ALA A 546 9.24 -17.70 7.40
CA ALA A 546 10.19 -16.77 8.01
C ALA A 546 9.61 -16.09 9.26
N ILE A 547 8.31 -15.73 9.24
CA ILE A 547 7.59 -15.21 10.41
C ILE A 547 7.52 -16.28 11.51
N ALA A 548 7.16 -17.53 11.18
CA ALA A 548 7.11 -18.62 12.14
C ALA A 548 8.48 -18.87 12.82
N ARG A 549 9.57 -18.85 12.03
CA ARG A 549 10.93 -18.98 12.54
C ARG A 549 11.27 -17.89 13.56
N ARG A 550 10.93 -16.63 13.26
CA ARG A 550 11.11 -15.52 14.20
C ARG A 550 10.27 -15.67 15.47
N LEU A 551 9.04 -16.14 15.34
CA LEU A 551 8.17 -16.39 16.49
C LEU A 551 8.68 -17.54 17.40
N ARG A 552 9.74 -18.26 17.02
CA ARG A 552 10.40 -19.23 17.92
C ARG A 552 11.44 -18.58 18.83
N ASP A 553 11.88 -17.36 18.52
CA ASP A 553 12.66 -16.56 19.45
C ASP A 553 11.76 -16.11 20.63
N PRO A 554 12.13 -16.43 21.89
CA PRO A 554 11.26 -16.15 23.05
C PRO A 554 10.92 -14.68 23.26
N ASP A 555 11.80 -13.76 22.88
CA ASP A 555 11.57 -12.33 23.03
C ASP A 555 10.55 -11.84 22.00
N THR A 556 10.73 -12.23 20.74
CA THR A 556 9.76 -11.97 19.66
C THR A 556 8.40 -12.59 19.96
N ALA A 557 8.38 -13.84 20.43
CA ALA A 557 7.17 -14.57 20.81
C ALA A 557 6.45 -13.93 22.00
N THR A 558 7.18 -13.34 22.95
CA THR A 558 6.54 -12.68 24.10
C THR A 558 5.83 -11.37 23.69
N LEU A 559 6.29 -10.73 22.63
CA LEU A 559 5.71 -9.48 22.12
C LEU A 559 4.59 -9.71 21.10
N ASN A 560 4.44 -10.94 20.61
CA ASN A 560 3.44 -11.30 19.60
C ASN A 560 2.53 -12.40 20.12
N ASP A 561 1.22 -12.26 19.95
CA ASP A 561 0.26 -13.23 20.45
C ASP A 561 0.03 -14.44 19.51
N LEU A 562 0.94 -14.67 18.55
CA LEU A 562 0.83 -15.67 17.48
C LEU A 562 1.49 -17.00 17.88
N ASP A 563 0.88 -18.11 17.49
CA ASP A 563 1.44 -19.45 17.67
C ASP A 563 2.28 -19.86 16.44
N PRO A 564 3.62 -20.00 16.57
CA PRO A 564 4.48 -20.39 15.45
C PRO A 564 4.12 -21.76 14.85
N ASP A 565 3.60 -22.69 15.64
CA ASP A 565 3.22 -24.03 15.16
C ASP A 565 1.95 -23.97 14.30
N VAL A 566 1.03 -23.05 14.58
CA VAL A 566 -0.14 -22.78 13.71
C VAL A 566 0.31 -22.23 12.37
N VAL A 567 1.22 -21.26 12.38
CA VAL A 567 1.74 -20.66 11.16
C VAL A 567 2.47 -21.73 10.34
N GLU A 568 3.44 -22.42 10.94
CA GLU A 568 4.25 -23.42 10.24
C GLU A 568 3.40 -24.55 9.67
N ARG A 569 2.52 -25.19 10.47
CA ARG A 569 1.69 -26.30 9.95
C ARG A 569 0.71 -25.88 8.86
N THR A 570 0.29 -24.61 8.86
CA THR A 570 -0.65 -24.11 7.85
C THR A 570 0.04 -23.86 6.52
N PHE A 571 1.24 -23.28 6.53
CA PHE A 571 1.94 -22.90 5.30
C PHE A 571 2.92 -23.97 4.80
N ALA A 572 3.57 -24.73 5.69
CA ALA A 572 4.50 -25.81 5.30
C ALA A 572 3.81 -26.95 4.53
N ARG A 573 2.48 -27.11 4.66
CA ARG A 573 1.72 -28.12 3.88
C ARG A 573 1.78 -27.90 2.37
N TYR A 574 2.13 -26.69 1.93
CA TYR A 574 2.22 -26.32 0.53
C TYR A 574 3.64 -26.37 -0.02
N VAL A 575 4.62 -26.72 0.82
CA VAL A 575 6.04 -26.74 0.48
C VAL A 575 6.50 -28.18 0.41
N ASP A 576 7.20 -28.53 -0.66
CA ASP A 576 7.86 -29.84 -0.77
C ASP A 576 9.25 -29.85 -0.11
N ALA A 577 9.97 -30.97 -0.25
CA ALA A 577 11.29 -31.13 0.35
C ALA A 577 12.35 -30.15 -0.21
N ASP A 578 12.13 -29.62 -1.42
CA ASP A 578 13.04 -28.70 -2.10
C ASP A 578 12.67 -27.22 -1.87
N GLY A 579 11.61 -26.96 -1.10
CA GLY A 579 11.13 -25.59 -0.88
C GLY A 579 10.21 -25.07 -1.99
N GLU A 580 9.76 -25.93 -2.91
CA GLU A 580 8.87 -25.55 -4.02
C GLU A 580 7.39 -25.61 -3.61
N VAL A 581 6.57 -24.82 -4.30
CA VAL A 581 5.11 -24.78 -4.09
C VAL A 581 4.41 -25.20 -5.37
N ASP A 582 3.64 -26.29 -5.30
CA ASP A 582 2.80 -26.74 -6.42
C ASP A 582 1.45 -26.02 -6.43
N ALA A 583 1.25 -25.18 -7.44
CA ALA A 583 0.00 -24.46 -7.66
C ALA A 583 -1.21 -25.40 -7.79
N ALA A 584 -1.04 -26.60 -8.37
CA ALA A 584 -2.14 -27.56 -8.48
C ALA A 584 -2.56 -28.08 -7.10
N ALA A 585 -1.60 -28.40 -6.23
CA ALA A 585 -1.88 -28.82 -4.85
C ALA A 585 -2.56 -27.71 -4.02
N VAL A 586 -2.14 -26.44 -4.21
CA VAL A 586 -2.81 -25.29 -3.57
C VAL A 586 -4.28 -25.21 -4.02
N PHE A 587 -4.53 -25.32 -5.32
CA PHE A 587 -5.88 -25.27 -5.89
C PHE A 587 -6.74 -26.46 -5.42
N ASP A 588 -6.20 -27.67 -5.40
CA ASP A 588 -6.90 -28.87 -4.98
C ASP A 588 -7.31 -28.80 -3.49
N HIS A 589 -6.45 -28.24 -2.62
CA HIS A 589 -6.83 -28.00 -1.23
C HIS A 589 -7.96 -26.97 -1.12
N MET A 590 -7.90 -25.86 -1.87
CA MET A 590 -9.00 -24.88 -1.91
C MET A 590 -10.31 -25.52 -2.38
N VAL A 591 -10.26 -26.38 -3.40
CA VAL A 591 -11.42 -27.15 -3.89
C VAL A 591 -11.95 -28.06 -2.80
N ALA A 592 -11.10 -28.80 -2.09
CA ALA A 592 -11.49 -29.66 -0.97
C ALA A 592 -12.20 -28.87 0.14
N VAL A 593 -11.64 -27.73 0.56
CA VAL A 593 -12.25 -26.85 1.58
C VAL A 593 -13.62 -26.35 1.10
N SER A 594 -13.74 -25.91 -0.16
CA SER A 594 -15.02 -25.45 -0.73
C SER A 594 -16.10 -26.54 -0.67
N ARG A 595 -15.70 -27.81 -0.86
CA ARG A 595 -16.59 -28.97 -0.83
C ARG A 595 -16.96 -29.37 0.59
N GLN A 596 -16.05 -29.21 1.56
CA GLN A 596 -16.29 -29.50 2.97
C GLN A 596 -17.23 -28.47 3.62
N LEU A 597 -17.11 -27.19 3.24
CA LEU A 597 -17.99 -26.13 3.75
C LEU A 597 -19.43 -26.24 3.19
N ASP A 598 -19.60 -26.99 2.10
CA ASP A 598 -20.85 -27.21 1.37
C ASP A 598 -21.60 -25.92 0.99
N LEU A 599 -20.84 -24.93 0.54
CA LEU A 599 -21.37 -23.62 0.17
C LEU A 599 -21.83 -23.58 -1.28
N TYR A 600 -22.58 -22.55 -1.60
CA TYR A 600 -22.98 -22.24 -2.97
C TYR A 600 -21.79 -22.23 -3.98
N SER A 601 -20.62 -21.74 -3.59
CA SER A 601 -19.40 -21.63 -4.40
C SER A 601 -18.53 -22.89 -4.42
N ARG A 602 -19.13 -24.07 -4.18
CA ARG A 602 -18.43 -25.36 -4.26
C ARG A 602 -17.81 -25.57 -5.65
N LEU A 603 -16.48 -25.76 -5.67
CA LEU A 603 -15.68 -25.86 -6.89
C LEU A 603 -15.76 -27.27 -7.51
N GLU A 604 -16.93 -27.62 -8.02
CA GLU A 604 -17.19 -28.87 -8.74
C GLU A 604 -17.80 -28.60 -10.11
N ALA A 605 -17.60 -29.50 -11.07
CA ALA A 605 -18.23 -29.43 -12.39
C ALA A 605 -19.74 -29.71 -12.31
N ASP A 606 -20.43 -29.58 -13.44
CA ASP A 606 -21.86 -29.91 -13.59
C ASP A 606 -22.19 -31.37 -13.24
N ASP A 607 -21.27 -32.29 -13.49
CA ASP A 607 -21.37 -33.71 -13.13
C ASP A 607 -20.93 -34.04 -11.68
N GLY A 608 -20.64 -33.02 -10.86
CA GLY A 608 -20.25 -33.16 -9.46
C GLY A 608 -18.78 -33.54 -9.21
N ARG A 609 -17.98 -33.75 -10.26
CA ARG A 609 -16.53 -34.00 -10.11
C ARG A 609 -15.81 -32.74 -9.60
N PRO A 610 -14.80 -32.87 -8.72
CA PRO A 610 -13.96 -31.74 -8.31
C PRO A 610 -13.29 -31.08 -9.53
N ILE A 611 -13.29 -29.75 -9.57
CA ILE A 611 -12.51 -29.03 -10.60
C ILE A 611 -11.03 -29.13 -10.22
N SER A 612 -10.17 -29.40 -11.21
CA SER A 612 -8.72 -29.50 -11.02
C SER A 612 -7.99 -28.84 -12.18
N HIS A 613 -6.68 -28.58 -12.02
CA HIS A 613 -5.83 -28.10 -13.12
C HIS A 613 -5.90 -29.00 -14.35
N ARG A 614 -5.94 -30.33 -14.15
CA ARG A 614 -6.10 -31.31 -15.23
C ARG A 614 -7.39 -31.10 -16.00
N LEU A 615 -8.53 -31.01 -15.29
CA LEU A 615 -9.83 -30.78 -15.94
C LEU A 615 -9.85 -29.44 -16.70
N LEU A 616 -9.27 -28.39 -16.12
CA LEU A 616 -9.21 -27.08 -16.74
C LEU A 616 -8.32 -27.07 -18.01
N ARG A 617 -7.23 -27.86 -18.03
CA ARG A 617 -6.40 -28.08 -19.22
C ARG A 617 -7.18 -28.82 -20.30
N GLU A 618 -7.87 -29.91 -19.95
CA GLU A 618 -8.76 -30.65 -20.86
C GLU A 618 -9.87 -29.74 -21.45
N ARG A 619 -10.27 -28.70 -20.70
CA ARG A 619 -11.31 -27.71 -21.04
C ARG A 619 -10.76 -26.36 -21.53
N ALA A 620 -9.48 -26.27 -21.89
CA ALA A 620 -8.83 -25.08 -22.44
C ALA A 620 -9.62 -24.44 -23.60
N GLY A 621 -9.73 -23.11 -23.66
CA GLY A 621 -10.53 -22.41 -24.69
C GLY A 621 -12.02 -22.23 -24.37
N VAL A 622 -12.57 -22.98 -23.41
CA VAL A 622 -13.97 -22.83 -22.97
C VAL A 622 -14.03 -22.48 -21.48
N GLY A 623 -13.26 -23.21 -20.67
CA GLY A 623 -13.29 -23.14 -19.21
C GLY A 623 -14.33 -24.06 -18.59
N VAL A 624 -14.41 -24.04 -17.26
CA VAL A 624 -15.38 -24.80 -16.47
C VAL A 624 -16.05 -23.85 -15.49
N GLN A 625 -17.36 -23.70 -15.58
CA GLN A 625 -18.13 -23.00 -14.56
C GLN A 625 -18.49 -24.01 -13.46
N TRP A 626 -18.32 -23.63 -12.19
CA TRP A 626 -18.71 -24.51 -11.09
C TRP A 626 -20.23 -24.78 -11.09
N GLN A 627 -20.58 -26.07 -10.97
CA GLN A 627 -21.93 -26.66 -11.09
C GLN A 627 -22.62 -26.44 -12.45
N GLY A 628 -21.95 -25.82 -13.43
CA GLY A 628 -22.41 -25.57 -14.80
C GLY A 628 -23.90 -25.23 -14.94
N ASP A 629 -24.63 -26.02 -15.74
CA ASP A 629 -26.08 -25.85 -15.92
C ASP A 629 -26.92 -26.52 -14.82
N ALA A 630 -26.36 -27.50 -14.07
CA ALA A 630 -27.08 -28.27 -13.05
C ALA A 630 -27.73 -27.36 -11.97
N ARG A 631 -27.03 -26.29 -11.62
CA ARG A 631 -27.51 -25.23 -10.71
C ARG A 631 -28.71 -24.42 -11.23
N TYR A 632 -28.92 -24.35 -12.54
CA TYR A 632 -30.04 -23.63 -13.15
C TYR A 632 -31.24 -24.55 -13.42
N THR A 633 -30.98 -25.84 -13.64
CA THR A 633 -32.02 -26.86 -13.88
C THR A 633 -32.70 -27.30 -12.58
N GLY A 634 -31.96 -27.53 -11.49
CA GLY A 634 -32.54 -27.89 -10.18
C GLY A 634 -33.34 -26.75 -9.55
N ALA A 635 -32.82 -25.52 -9.61
CA ALA A 635 -33.47 -24.27 -9.17
C ALA A 635 -34.90 -24.07 -9.73
N ARG A 636 -35.13 -24.52 -10.98
CA ARG A 636 -36.43 -24.41 -11.67
C ARG A 636 -37.47 -25.41 -11.17
N GLN A 637 -37.05 -26.56 -10.65
CA GLN A 637 -37.95 -27.63 -10.20
C GLN A 637 -38.49 -27.34 -8.80
N ASP A 638 -37.66 -26.74 -7.92
CA ASP A 638 -38.02 -26.48 -6.51
C ASP A 638 -38.55 -25.05 -6.25
N GLY A 639 -38.62 -24.20 -7.28
CA GLY A 639 -39.02 -22.79 -7.16
C GLY A 639 -37.95 -21.88 -6.56
N ALA A 640 -36.77 -22.40 -6.23
CA ALA A 640 -35.62 -21.67 -5.75
C ALA A 640 -34.79 -21.13 -6.91
N VAL A 641 -35.09 -19.91 -7.41
CA VAL A 641 -34.27 -19.28 -8.45
C VAL A 641 -32.87 -18.87 -7.91
N PHE A 642 -32.73 -18.80 -6.58
CA PHE A 642 -31.60 -18.17 -5.90
C PHE A 642 -30.97 -19.10 -4.86
N PRO A 643 -29.66 -19.29 -4.92
CA PRO A 643 -28.94 -19.94 -3.84
C PRO A 643 -28.59 -18.92 -2.75
N ASP A 644 -28.99 -19.18 -1.51
CA ASP A 644 -28.34 -18.56 -0.36
C ASP A 644 -26.89 -19.09 -0.22
N LEU A 645 -26.05 -18.47 0.63
CA LEU A 645 -24.71 -18.95 0.95
C LEU A 645 -24.71 -20.45 1.32
N GLU A 646 -25.78 -20.90 1.99
CA GLU A 646 -25.97 -22.26 2.52
C GLU A 646 -26.88 -23.15 1.67
N ARG A 647 -27.17 -22.78 0.41
CA ARG A 647 -28.04 -23.54 -0.52
C ARG A 647 -29.52 -23.70 -0.07
N ALA A 648 -29.98 -22.97 0.94
CA ALA A 648 -31.40 -22.92 1.28
C ALA A 648 -32.19 -22.10 0.23
N PRO A 649 -33.48 -22.43 -0.03
CA PRO A 649 -34.34 -21.62 -0.88
C PRO A 649 -34.57 -20.23 -0.24
N ALA A 650 -33.84 -19.22 -0.70
CA ALA A 650 -34.11 -17.83 -0.34
C ALA A 650 -34.91 -17.16 -1.46
N ARG A 651 -35.91 -16.34 -1.09
CA ARG A 651 -36.58 -15.44 -2.04
C ARG A 651 -35.70 -14.22 -2.28
N ALA A 652 -35.65 -13.74 -3.52
CA ALA A 652 -35.00 -12.47 -3.81
C ALA A 652 -35.74 -11.30 -3.17
N ARG A 653 -35.05 -10.18 -3.01
CA ARG A 653 -35.61 -8.96 -2.44
C ARG A 653 -35.55 -7.83 -3.47
N LEU A 654 -36.65 -7.08 -3.55
CA LEU A 654 -36.64 -5.77 -4.22
C LEU A 654 -36.03 -4.76 -3.25
N VAL A 655 -34.84 -4.27 -3.57
CA VAL A 655 -34.08 -3.39 -2.68
C VAL A 655 -34.66 -1.98 -2.75
N ARG A 656 -35.09 -1.45 -1.61
CA ARG A 656 -35.55 -0.06 -1.43
C ARG A 656 -34.37 0.83 -1.02
N PRO A 657 -33.90 1.78 -1.86
CA PRO A 657 -32.89 2.75 -1.44
C PRO A 657 -33.40 3.62 -0.27
N PRO A 658 -32.54 4.00 0.71
CA PRO A 658 -32.91 4.90 1.80
C PRO A 658 -33.20 6.33 1.31
N ASP A 659 -34.08 7.04 2.01
CA ASP A 659 -34.46 8.42 1.68
C ASP A 659 -33.28 9.39 1.74
N ALA A 660 -32.51 9.35 2.83
CA ALA A 660 -31.30 10.16 2.99
C ALA A 660 -30.26 9.92 1.87
N PHE A 661 -30.19 8.70 1.32
CA PHE A 661 -29.31 8.42 0.19
C PHE A 661 -29.83 9.09 -1.09
N MET A 662 -31.14 8.95 -1.38
CA MET A 662 -31.75 9.57 -2.57
C MET A 662 -31.71 11.11 -2.53
N GLU A 663 -31.88 11.71 -1.35
CA GLU A 663 -31.74 13.16 -1.15
C GLU A 663 -30.33 13.66 -1.51
N GLY A 664 -29.28 12.86 -1.23
CA GLY A 664 -27.88 13.16 -1.57
C GLY A 664 -27.48 12.89 -3.02
N LEU A 665 -28.38 12.39 -3.88
CA LEU A 665 -28.08 12.13 -5.30
C LEU A 665 -28.25 13.37 -6.18
N VAL A 666 -28.85 14.45 -5.67
CA VAL A 666 -29.24 15.64 -6.44
C VAL A 666 -28.43 16.85 -5.98
N GLY A 667 -27.65 17.43 -6.91
CA GLY A 667 -26.92 18.69 -6.68
C GLY A 667 -25.41 18.54 -6.78
N GLN A 668 -24.79 19.50 -7.46
CA GLN A 668 -23.35 19.78 -7.38
C GLN A 668 -23.16 21.03 -6.53
N PRO A 669 -22.02 21.18 -5.82
CA PRO A 669 -21.67 22.46 -5.22
C PRO A 669 -21.76 23.60 -6.26
N PRO A 670 -22.33 24.77 -5.92
CA PRO A 670 -22.46 25.87 -6.86
C PRO A 670 -21.12 26.27 -7.50
N GLY A 671 -21.10 26.51 -8.81
CA GLY A 671 -19.89 26.91 -9.54
C GLY A 671 -18.88 25.78 -9.78
N THR A 672 -19.28 24.52 -9.59
CA THR A 672 -18.46 23.34 -9.93
C THR A 672 -19.02 22.59 -11.13
N LEU A 673 -18.18 21.73 -11.71
CA LEU A 673 -18.47 20.77 -12.74
C LEU A 673 -18.22 19.37 -12.18
N ASN A 674 -18.86 18.35 -12.76
CA ASN A 674 -18.52 16.96 -12.45
C ASN A 674 -17.32 16.49 -13.27
N LEU A 675 -16.33 15.91 -12.60
CA LEU A 675 -15.21 15.19 -13.21
C LEU A 675 -15.57 13.71 -13.36
N ILE A 676 -15.57 13.22 -14.60
CA ILE A 676 -15.53 11.80 -14.91
C ILE A 676 -14.09 11.42 -15.26
N SER A 677 -13.47 10.61 -14.41
CA SER A 677 -12.24 9.92 -14.77
C SER A 677 -12.55 8.59 -15.47
N GLY A 678 -11.79 8.19 -16.49
CA GLY A 678 -12.08 6.95 -17.20
C GLY A 678 -10.97 6.46 -18.11
N ARG A 679 -11.32 5.50 -18.97
CA ARG A 679 -10.45 5.04 -20.07
C ARG A 679 -11.11 5.50 -21.37
N GLY A 680 -10.47 6.35 -22.14
CA GLY A 680 -11.08 6.94 -23.34
C GLY A 680 -10.08 7.57 -24.30
N ARG A 681 -10.51 7.77 -25.54
CA ARG A 681 -9.76 8.48 -26.60
C ARG A 681 -9.67 9.97 -26.26
N PRO A 682 -8.49 10.52 -25.89
CA PRO A 682 -8.39 11.96 -25.71
C PRO A 682 -8.50 12.66 -27.07
N GLY A 683 -9.55 13.48 -27.25
CA GLY A 683 -9.73 14.41 -28.37
C GLY A 683 -9.93 13.80 -29.77
N ARG A 684 -9.85 14.66 -30.82
CA ARG A 684 -10.00 14.29 -32.26
C ARG A 684 -8.81 13.50 -32.85
N LEU A 685 -7.70 13.38 -32.12
CA LEU A 685 -6.45 12.74 -32.58
C LEU A 685 -6.44 11.19 -32.41
N GLY A 686 -7.57 10.61 -31.99
CA GLY A 686 -7.72 9.21 -31.57
C GLY A 686 -7.58 8.09 -32.61
N ARG A 687 -6.79 8.24 -33.69
CA ARG A 687 -6.43 7.10 -34.57
C ARG A 687 -5.26 6.25 -34.05
N ALA A 688 -4.45 6.80 -33.14
CA ALA A 688 -3.31 6.11 -32.55
C ALA A 688 -3.56 5.78 -31.07
N TYR A 689 -4.57 4.96 -30.76
CA TYR A 689 -4.89 4.69 -29.36
C TYR A 689 -3.82 3.86 -28.65
N ARG A 690 -3.49 4.33 -27.43
CA ARG A 690 -2.48 3.84 -26.51
C ARG A 690 -2.80 2.41 -26.07
N GLY A 691 -1.83 1.50 -26.22
CA GLY A 691 -1.91 0.12 -25.75
C GLY A 691 -1.84 -0.06 -24.24
N ARG A 692 -1.82 1.02 -23.44
CA ARG A 692 -1.54 0.94 -22.00
C ARG A 692 -2.75 0.45 -21.20
N TYR A 693 -2.56 -0.57 -20.35
CA TYR A 693 -3.56 -1.09 -19.43
C TYR A 693 -3.26 -0.65 -17.98
N ASN A 694 -4.26 -0.11 -17.28
CA ASN A 694 -4.14 0.47 -15.93
C ASN A 694 -2.98 1.48 -15.82
N SER A 695 -1.92 1.13 -15.10
CA SER A 695 -0.73 1.95 -14.88
C SER A 695 0.26 1.94 -16.05
N GLY A 696 0.01 1.13 -17.09
CA GLY A 696 0.84 1.06 -18.29
C GLY A 696 2.11 0.22 -18.16
N ILE A 697 2.35 -0.42 -17.02
CA ILE A 697 3.54 -1.27 -16.76
C ILE A 697 3.39 -2.66 -17.40
N LYS A 698 2.16 -3.17 -17.47
CA LYS A 698 1.84 -4.50 -18.03
C LYS A 698 1.86 -4.55 -19.57
N THR A 699 1.91 -3.39 -20.22
CA THR A 699 1.62 -3.22 -21.64
C THR A 699 2.64 -2.28 -22.26
N LEU A 700 3.32 -2.74 -23.30
CA LEU A 700 4.09 -1.83 -24.16
C LEU A 700 3.14 -0.83 -24.83
N PRO A 701 3.48 0.46 -24.90
CA PRO A 701 2.78 1.38 -25.79
C PRO A 701 2.89 0.88 -27.23
N ILE A 702 1.76 0.85 -27.93
CA ILE A 702 1.66 0.38 -29.31
C ILE A 702 2.09 1.48 -30.31
N SER A 703 2.12 2.73 -29.87
CA SER A 703 2.63 3.88 -30.61
C SER A 703 3.79 4.53 -29.85
N ALA A 704 4.77 5.05 -30.59
CA ALA A 704 5.89 5.84 -30.05
C ALA A 704 5.48 7.22 -29.53
N ALA A 705 4.18 7.45 -29.26
CA ALA A 705 3.66 8.76 -28.86
C ALA A 705 4.00 9.03 -27.38
N PRO A 706 4.91 9.99 -27.08
CA PRO A 706 5.08 10.48 -25.73
C PRO A 706 3.93 11.43 -25.44
N SER A 707 3.31 11.31 -24.28
CA SER A 707 2.62 12.42 -23.63
C SER A 707 2.08 11.90 -22.30
N ASP A 708 2.83 12.23 -21.25
CA ASP A 708 2.38 12.21 -19.86
C ASP A 708 1.36 13.34 -19.59
N ASP A 709 0.91 14.05 -20.63
CA ASP A 709 -0.01 15.16 -20.53
C ASP A 709 -1.46 14.66 -20.37
N TYR A 710 -2.20 15.38 -19.52
CA TYR A 710 -3.62 15.19 -19.34
C TYR A 710 -4.38 16.01 -20.37
N HIS A 711 -5.33 15.38 -21.06
CA HIS A 711 -6.32 16.12 -21.84
C HIS A 711 -7.62 16.22 -21.05
N VAL A 712 -8.10 17.44 -20.87
CA VAL A 712 -9.35 17.76 -20.19
C VAL A 712 -10.43 17.96 -21.25
N GLU A 713 -11.19 16.90 -21.50
CA GLU A 713 -12.29 16.94 -22.45
C GLU A 713 -13.47 17.73 -21.88
N MET A 714 -13.96 18.72 -22.63
CA MET A 714 -15.09 19.56 -22.22
C MET A 714 -15.89 20.10 -23.41
N HIS A 715 -17.13 20.50 -23.12
CA HIS A 715 -18.02 21.14 -24.09
C HIS A 715 -17.52 22.54 -24.51
N PRO A 716 -17.65 22.97 -25.78
CA PRO A 716 -17.30 24.32 -26.22
C PRO A 716 -17.91 25.44 -25.36
N ASP A 717 -19.20 25.37 -25.03
CA ASP A 717 -19.86 26.36 -24.17
C ASP A 717 -19.22 26.50 -22.78
N VAL A 718 -18.68 25.41 -22.23
CA VAL A 718 -17.97 25.42 -20.94
C VAL A 718 -16.63 26.14 -21.10
N ALA A 719 -15.94 25.92 -22.21
CA ALA A 719 -14.68 26.59 -22.51
C ALA A 719 -14.88 28.09 -22.75
N ASP A 720 -15.89 28.47 -23.54
CA ASP A 720 -16.24 29.86 -23.81
C ASP A 720 -16.63 30.61 -22.52
N ALA A 721 -17.42 29.97 -21.64
CA ALA A 721 -17.78 30.52 -20.33
C ALA A 721 -16.57 30.74 -19.39
N HIS A 722 -15.42 30.17 -19.72
CA HIS A 722 -14.18 30.28 -18.94
C HIS A 722 -13.03 30.92 -19.73
N GLY A 723 -13.29 31.44 -20.94
CA GLY A 723 -12.26 32.06 -21.79
C GLY A 723 -11.15 31.09 -22.23
N LEU A 724 -11.47 29.81 -22.38
CA LEU A 724 -10.55 28.74 -22.77
C LEU A 724 -10.73 28.38 -24.25
N THR A 725 -9.66 27.94 -24.90
CA THR A 725 -9.68 27.43 -26.28
C THR A 725 -8.97 26.08 -26.38
N GLU A 726 -9.12 25.36 -27.50
CA GLU A 726 -8.42 24.10 -27.78
C GLU A 726 -6.91 24.21 -27.49
N GLY A 727 -6.36 23.25 -26.74
CA GLY A 727 -4.95 23.21 -26.35
C GLY A 727 -4.55 24.19 -25.25
N SER A 728 -5.47 25.03 -24.76
CA SER A 728 -5.19 25.91 -23.61
C SER A 728 -4.89 25.06 -22.38
N PRO A 729 -3.83 25.37 -21.60
CA PRO A 729 -3.64 24.71 -20.32
C PRO A 729 -4.71 25.18 -19.33
N VAL A 730 -5.28 24.24 -18.60
CA VAL A 730 -6.35 24.48 -17.62
C VAL A 730 -6.06 23.73 -16.33
N ARG A 731 -6.32 24.40 -15.21
CA ARG A 731 -6.27 23.80 -13.89
C ARG A 731 -7.66 23.32 -13.47
N LEU A 732 -7.73 22.04 -13.13
CA LEU A 732 -8.83 21.42 -12.40
C LEU A 732 -8.52 21.54 -10.90
N VAL A 733 -9.47 22.07 -10.13
CA VAL A 733 -9.33 22.21 -8.67
C VAL A 733 -10.47 21.46 -8.00
N ALA A 734 -10.13 20.53 -7.12
CA ALA A 734 -11.05 19.83 -6.22
C ALA A 734 -10.79 20.27 -4.77
N GLU A 735 -11.58 19.74 -3.83
CA GLU A 735 -11.41 20.05 -2.41
C GLU A 735 -10.01 19.69 -1.88
N HIS A 736 -9.47 18.55 -2.32
CA HIS A 736 -8.25 17.93 -1.75
C HIS A 736 -7.03 17.96 -2.67
N GLY A 737 -7.14 18.59 -3.85
CA GLY A 737 -6.05 18.64 -4.80
C GLY A 737 -6.35 19.47 -6.03
N ALA A 738 -5.33 19.67 -6.84
CA ALA A 738 -5.43 20.26 -8.17
C ALA A 738 -4.62 19.41 -9.15
N ALA A 739 -5.03 19.45 -10.42
CA ALA A 739 -4.29 18.85 -11.53
C ALA A 739 -4.40 19.79 -12.73
N ILE A 740 -3.37 19.81 -13.56
CA ILE A 740 -3.31 20.64 -14.77
C ILE A 740 -3.26 19.71 -15.98
N GLY A 741 -4.06 20.06 -16.99
CA GLY A 741 -4.07 19.41 -18.29
C GLY A 741 -4.35 20.41 -19.40
N GLU A 742 -4.35 19.95 -20.64
CA GLU A 742 -4.66 20.73 -21.83
C GLU A 742 -6.12 20.53 -22.22
N VAL A 743 -6.81 21.62 -22.56
CA VAL A 743 -8.20 21.61 -23.01
C VAL A 743 -8.33 20.84 -24.32
N ALA A 744 -9.28 19.92 -24.37
CA ALA A 744 -9.68 19.20 -25.58
C ALA A 744 -11.19 19.37 -25.81
N LEU A 745 -11.58 20.22 -26.74
CA LEU A 745 -12.97 20.59 -27.00
C LEU A 745 -13.69 19.53 -27.81
N ASN A 746 -14.87 19.13 -27.34
CA ASN A 746 -15.77 18.23 -28.06
C ASN A 746 -17.22 18.34 -27.57
N ASP A 747 -18.17 17.86 -28.37
CA ASP A 747 -19.60 17.79 -28.06
C ASP A 747 -20.02 16.46 -27.44
N ARG A 748 -19.09 15.53 -27.20
CA ARG A 748 -19.39 14.23 -26.56
C ARG A 748 -19.56 14.35 -25.04
N VAL A 749 -18.93 15.34 -24.40
CA VAL A 749 -19.10 15.61 -22.98
C VAL A 749 -20.18 16.71 -22.82
N PRO A 750 -21.23 16.50 -22.00
CA PRO A 750 -22.28 17.51 -21.82
C PRO A 750 -21.77 18.74 -21.07
N PRO A 751 -22.43 19.91 -21.24
CA PRO A 751 -22.23 21.05 -20.35
C PRO A 751 -22.42 20.65 -18.88
N GLY A 752 -21.57 21.16 -17.98
CA GLY A 752 -21.58 20.78 -16.56
C GLY A 752 -20.70 19.57 -16.19
N THR A 753 -20.01 18.97 -17.16
CA THR A 753 -19.11 17.82 -16.96
C THR A 753 -17.77 18.04 -17.66
N VAL A 754 -16.70 17.46 -17.12
CA VAL A 754 -15.40 17.28 -17.78
C VAL A 754 -14.97 15.82 -17.72
N PHE A 755 -14.24 15.36 -18.73
CA PHE A 755 -13.69 14.00 -18.78
C PHE A 755 -12.17 14.01 -18.84
N VAL A 756 -11.52 13.15 -18.07
CA VAL A 756 -10.06 12.99 -18.06
C VAL A 756 -9.68 11.51 -18.00
N ASP A 757 -8.70 11.09 -18.82
CA ASP A 757 -8.14 9.74 -18.73
C ASP A 757 -7.23 9.60 -17.49
N PHE A 758 -7.38 8.50 -16.73
CA PHE A 758 -6.64 8.30 -15.49
C PHE A 758 -5.27 7.62 -15.64
N VAL A 759 -4.88 7.16 -16.84
CA VAL A 759 -3.64 6.39 -17.06
C VAL A 759 -2.36 7.11 -16.63
N PRO A 760 -2.20 8.45 -16.78
CA PRO A 760 -1.02 9.12 -16.23
C PRO A 760 -1.01 9.20 -14.68
N GLY A 761 -2.10 8.82 -13.99
CA GLY A 761 -2.19 8.50 -12.55
C GLY A 761 -2.49 9.65 -11.58
N GLU A 762 -1.87 10.80 -11.77
CA GLU A 762 -2.00 12.01 -10.92
C GLU A 762 -3.42 12.59 -10.83
N ILE A 763 -4.32 12.28 -11.78
CA ILE A 763 -5.72 12.76 -11.71
C ILE A 763 -6.43 12.31 -10.43
N ASN A 764 -5.98 11.20 -9.82
CA ASN A 764 -6.55 10.71 -8.57
C ASN A 764 -6.21 11.59 -7.34
N ARG A 765 -5.39 12.65 -7.51
CA ARG A 765 -5.28 13.75 -6.54
C ARG A 765 -6.57 14.55 -6.42
N LEU A 766 -7.39 14.58 -7.47
CA LEU A 766 -8.69 15.27 -7.46
C LEU A 766 -9.79 14.40 -6.85
N THR A 767 -9.74 13.10 -7.09
CA THR A 767 -10.79 12.15 -6.65
C THR A 767 -10.78 11.94 -5.14
N ASP A 768 -11.94 11.62 -4.60
CA ASP A 768 -12.17 11.40 -3.16
C ASP A 768 -12.65 9.97 -2.86
N TYR A 769 -12.54 9.55 -1.60
CA TYR A 769 -13.11 8.34 -1.00
C TYR A 769 -14.10 8.61 0.14
N VAL A 770 -14.37 9.87 0.50
CA VAL A 770 -15.38 10.23 1.51
C VAL A 770 -16.81 10.01 1.00
N ASP A 771 -17.10 10.48 -0.21
CA ASP A 771 -18.33 10.09 -0.91
C ASP A 771 -18.15 8.68 -1.49
N ALA A 772 -18.76 7.70 -0.82
CA ALA A 772 -18.53 6.29 -1.07
C ALA A 772 -19.75 5.44 -0.74
N ASP A 773 -19.73 4.22 -1.25
CA ASP A 773 -20.73 3.21 -0.97
C ASP A 773 -20.75 2.83 0.51
N ARG A 774 -21.91 2.96 1.16
CA ARG A 774 -22.10 2.62 2.57
C ARG A 774 -21.83 1.15 2.91
N PHE A 775 -21.98 0.23 1.96
CA PHE A 775 -21.80 -1.21 2.20
C PHE A 775 -20.37 -1.69 2.01
N THR A 776 -19.61 -1.04 1.12
CA THR A 776 -18.32 -1.53 0.65
C THR A 776 -17.19 -0.51 0.80
N ALA A 777 -17.51 0.74 1.14
CA ALA A 777 -16.60 1.89 1.10
C ALA A 777 -15.95 2.12 -0.28
N GLN A 778 -16.53 1.55 -1.34
CA GLN A 778 -16.11 1.81 -2.71
C GLN A 778 -16.39 3.28 -3.05
N SER A 779 -15.35 4.01 -3.42
CA SER A 779 -15.39 5.45 -3.67
C SER A 779 -16.18 5.83 -4.92
N PHE A 780 -16.98 6.90 -4.85
CA PHE A 780 -17.75 7.43 -5.97
C PHE A 780 -16.95 8.39 -6.86
N ILE A 781 -15.79 7.94 -7.33
CA ILE A 781 -14.83 8.76 -8.08
C ILE A 781 -15.38 9.36 -9.38
N LYS A 782 -16.50 8.85 -9.90
CA LYS A 782 -17.18 9.37 -11.11
C LYS A 782 -18.10 10.58 -10.82
N ARG A 783 -18.19 11.01 -9.55
CA ARG A 783 -18.95 12.17 -9.07
C ARG A 783 -18.05 13.16 -8.34
N THR A 784 -16.83 13.35 -8.83
CA THR A 784 -15.88 14.28 -8.21
C THR A 784 -16.20 15.71 -8.64
N ALA A 785 -16.52 16.61 -7.71
CA ALA A 785 -16.75 18.02 -8.02
C ALA A 785 -15.42 18.75 -8.26
N VAL A 786 -15.33 19.50 -9.37
CA VAL A 786 -14.15 20.29 -9.75
C VAL A 786 -14.53 21.67 -10.25
N SER A 787 -13.68 22.67 -10.02
CA SER A 787 -13.76 23.97 -10.71
C SER A 787 -12.65 24.09 -11.74
N LEU A 788 -12.91 24.76 -12.85
CA LEU A 788 -11.90 25.08 -13.87
C LEU A 788 -11.32 26.47 -13.63
N ARG A 789 -10.01 26.61 -13.83
CA ARG A 789 -9.33 27.90 -13.87
C ARG A 789 -8.34 27.94 -15.04
N PRO A 790 -8.39 28.96 -15.91
CA PRO A 790 -7.27 29.26 -16.80
C PRO A 790 -5.98 29.42 -16.00
N LEU A 791 -4.84 29.08 -16.60
CA LEU A 791 -3.56 29.40 -15.98
C LEU A 791 -3.34 30.92 -16.00
N GLU A 792 -3.04 31.48 -14.83
CA GLU A 792 -2.65 32.89 -14.69
C GLU A 792 -1.31 33.16 -15.41
N PRO A 793 -0.97 34.42 -15.75
CA PRO A 793 0.25 34.74 -16.49
C PRO A 793 1.54 34.16 -15.89
N LEU A 794 1.68 34.21 -14.56
CA LEU A 794 2.85 33.66 -13.86
C LEU A 794 2.89 32.12 -13.93
N GLU A 795 1.73 31.48 -13.87
CA GLU A 795 1.57 30.03 -13.98
C GLU A 795 1.92 29.55 -15.38
N ARG A 796 1.41 30.24 -16.40
CA ARG A 796 1.65 29.92 -17.81
C ARG A 796 3.13 29.98 -18.16
N ARG A 797 3.84 31.00 -17.70
CA ARG A 797 5.30 31.10 -17.89
C ARG A 797 6.04 29.87 -17.40
N LEU A 798 5.71 29.38 -16.20
CA LEU A 798 6.31 28.18 -15.62
C LEU A 798 5.79 26.89 -16.24
N TRP A 799 4.59 26.88 -16.83
CA TRP A 799 4.08 25.71 -17.55
C TRP A 799 4.87 25.46 -18.84
N ASP A 800 5.05 26.53 -19.62
CA ASP A 800 5.65 26.51 -20.95
C ASP A 800 7.14 26.12 -20.87
N ALA A 801 7.90 26.69 -19.92
CA ALA A 801 9.30 26.37 -19.69
C ALA A 801 9.74 26.71 -18.25
N PRO A 802 10.88 26.17 -17.77
CA PRO A 802 11.50 26.68 -16.56
C PRO A 802 11.90 28.15 -16.77
N ASP A 803 11.30 29.05 -15.99
CA ASP A 803 11.52 30.51 -16.08
C ASP A 803 12.06 31.04 -14.75
N GLU A 804 13.31 31.51 -14.78
CA GLU A 804 14.03 31.98 -13.59
C GLU A 804 13.35 33.17 -12.92
N ALA A 805 12.94 34.18 -13.70
CA ALA A 805 12.31 35.39 -13.17
C ALA A 805 10.91 35.11 -12.60
N ALA A 806 10.17 34.19 -13.24
CA ALA A 806 8.90 33.71 -12.70
C ALA A 806 9.10 32.96 -11.38
N LEU A 807 10.10 32.08 -11.30
CA LEU A 807 10.42 31.34 -10.08
C LEU A 807 10.81 32.29 -8.93
N HIS A 808 11.62 33.32 -9.20
CA HIS A 808 11.96 34.34 -8.21
C HIS A 808 10.71 35.04 -7.69
N THR A 809 9.84 35.48 -8.59
CA THR A 809 8.57 36.14 -8.24
C THR A 809 7.69 35.25 -7.36
N VAL A 810 7.62 33.94 -7.66
CA VAL A 810 6.87 32.97 -6.86
C VAL A 810 7.46 32.85 -5.45
N ILE A 811 8.78 32.67 -5.35
CA ILE A 811 9.49 32.53 -4.07
C ILE A 811 9.23 33.76 -3.20
N GLU A 812 9.46 34.96 -3.73
CA GLU A 812 9.30 36.21 -3.00
C GLU A 812 7.87 36.43 -2.51
N ARG A 813 6.86 36.18 -3.37
CA ARG A 813 5.44 36.35 -3.00
C ARG A 813 5.01 35.37 -1.92
N LEU A 814 5.39 34.10 -2.04
CA LEU A 814 5.06 33.09 -1.03
C LEU A 814 5.79 33.38 0.27
N TYR A 815 7.06 33.80 0.20
CA TYR A 815 7.84 34.15 1.38
C TYR A 815 7.30 35.39 2.09
N ALA A 816 6.90 36.44 1.35
CA ALA A 816 6.25 37.62 1.93
C ALA A 816 4.96 37.24 2.67
N ARG A 817 4.13 36.36 2.09
CA ARG A 817 2.93 35.83 2.76
C ARG A 817 3.26 35.01 4.00
N PHE A 818 4.29 34.17 3.91
CA PHE A 818 4.79 33.40 5.03
C PHE A 818 5.25 34.33 6.18
N ARG A 819 6.05 35.36 5.89
CA ARG A 819 6.48 36.37 6.87
C ARG A 819 5.31 37.16 7.45
N ALA A 820 4.32 37.53 6.64
CA ALA A 820 3.12 38.21 7.12
C ALA A 820 2.29 37.33 8.07
N ALA A 821 2.31 36.01 7.89
CA ALA A 821 1.58 35.07 8.73
C ALA A 821 2.32 34.75 10.05
N TYR A 822 3.65 34.76 10.05
CA TYR A 822 4.45 34.25 11.16
C TYR A 822 5.36 35.27 11.85
N GLY A 823 5.53 36.46 11.28
CA GLY A 823 6.41 37.52 11.78
C GLY A 823 7.90 37.24 11.55
N GLU A 824 8.34 36.00 11.82
CA GLU A 824 9.73 35.53 11.77
C GLU A 824 9.84 34.17 11.06
N ASP A 825 11.05 33.81 10.62
CA ASP A 825 11.31 32.58 9.85
C ASP A 825 11.05 31.30 10.65
N GLU A 826 11.17 31.38 11.96
CA GLU A 826 10.93 30.30 12.92
C GLU A 826 9.50 30.30 13.46
N GLY A 827 8.71 31.35 13.19
CA GLY A 827 7.39 31.54 13.79
C GLY A 827 6.41 30.40 13.50
N TRP A 828 6.59 29.67 12.40
CA TRP A 828 5.78 28.50 12.06
C TRP A 828 5.98 27.29 13.01
N LEU A 829 7.11 27.20 13.71
CA LEU A 829 7.41 26.12 14.67
C LEU A 829 6.46 26.15 15.87
N SER A 830 6.00 27.35 16.26
CA SER A 830 5.02 27.54 17.33
C SER A 830 3.67 26.86 17.04
N LEU A 831 3.28 26.75 15.76
CA LEU A 831 2.01 26.16 15.32
C LEU A 831 1.99 24.63 15.38
N GLN A 832 3.15 23.99 15.51
CA GLN A 832 3.20 22.55 15.76
C GLN A 832 2.77 22.16 17.17
N ARG A 833 2.52 23.15 18.05
CA ARG A 833 2.12 22.95 19.46
C ARG A 833 0.61 22.89 19.68
N GLY A 834 -0.20 22.99 18.62
CA GLY A 834 -1.61 22.62 18.68
C GLY A 834 -2.58 23.65 19.28
N GLU A 835 -2.24 24.93 19.35
CA GLU A 835 -3.21 25.96 19.78
C GLU A 835 -4.36 26.10 18.76
N ASP A 836 -5.60 25.97 19.24
CA ASP A 836 -6.82 26.26 18.49
C ASP A 836 -6.79 27.71 18.00
N GLY A 837 -6.71 27.90 16.67
CA GLY A 837 -6.54 29.22 16.03
C GLY A 837 -5.31 29.36 15.14
N ALA A 838 -4.50 28.30 14.98
CA ALA A 838 -3.31 28.25 14.15
C ALA A 838 -3.40 29.00 12.80
N VAL A 839 -2.65 30.11 12.66
CA VAL A 839 -2.57 30.89 11.43
C VAL A 839 -1.97 30.04 10.31
N ARG A 840 -2.80 29.63 9.35
CA ARG A 840 -2.31 28.99 8.11
C ARG A 840 -1.81 30.07 7.16
N TRP A 841 -0.51 30.12 6.89
CA TRP A 841 0.04 31.08 5.91
C TRP A 841 -0.56 30.87 4.51
N LEU A 842 -0.83 29.61 4.14
CA LEU A 842 -1.68 29.23 3.01
C LEU A 842 -3.00 28.63 3.51
N HIS A 843 -3.97 29.49 3.79
CA HIS A 843 -5.30 29.04 4.20
C HIS A 843 -6.11 28.54 2.99
N PRO A 844 -6.79 27.37 3.05
CA PRO A 844 -7.58 26.84 1.93
C PRO A 844 -8.62 27.84 1.40
N ARG A 845 -9.26 28.64 2.27
CA ARG A 845 -10.15 29.72 1.86
C ARG A 845 -9.48 30.71 0.91
N VAL A 846 -8.25 31.15 1.20
CA VAL A 846 -7.53 32.13 0.36
C VAL A 846 -7.29 31.55 -1.02
N LEU A 847 -6.82 30.30 -1.10
CA LEU A 847 -6.54 29.62 -2.37
C LEU A 847 -7.81 29.34 -3.19
N ARG A 848 -8.93 29.06 -2.52
CA ARG A 848 -10.22 28.76 -3.16
C ARG A 848 -11.00 30.01 -3.54
N ASN A 849 -11.04 31.03 -2.69
CA ASN A 849 -11.82 32.25 -2.90
C ASN A 849 -11.06 33.48 -2.36
N PRO A 850 -10.09 34.00 -3.13
CA PRO A 850 -9.33 35.17 -2.73
C PRO A 850 -10.20 36.43 -2.82
N ILE A 851 -10.36 37.16 -1.72
CA ILE A 851 -11.25 38.33 -1.64
C ILE A 851 -10.51 39.67 -1.77
N SER A 852 -9.17 39.67 -1.69
CA SER A 852 -8.34 40.86 -1.82
C SER A 852 -7.30 40.70 -2.94
N GLN A 853 -6.74 41.81 -3.44
CA GLN A 853 -5.66 41.78 -4.43
C GLN A 853 -4.40 41.06 -3.92
N GLU A 854 -4.12 41.17 -2.61
CA GLU A 854 -3.01 40.45 -2.00
C GLU A 854 -3.28 38.94 -1.98
N GLU A 855 -4.49 38.52 -1.60
CA GLU A 855 -4.90 37.11 -1.64
C GLU A 855 -4.88 36.54 -3.05
N GLN A 856 -5.23 37.34 -4.06
CA GLN A 856 -5.14 36.95 -5.47
C GLN A 856 -3.67 36.71 -5.87
N ARG A 857 -2.74 37.61 -5.53
CA ARG A 857 -1.30 37.45 -5.81
C ARG A 857 -0.70 36.23 -5.13
N VAL A 858 -1.13 35.93 -3.89
CA VAL A 858 -0.71 34.74 -3.15
C VAL A 858 -1.25 33.47 -3.80
N THR A 859 -2.51 33.49 -4.23
CA THR A 859 -3.15 32.36 -4.92
C THR A 859 -2.47 32.09 -6.26
N GLU A 860 -2.16 33.13 -7.03
CA GLU A 860 -1.38 33.04 -8.28
C GLU A 860 0.00 32.44 -8.02
N ALA A 861 0.72 32.90 -6.99
CA ALA A 861 2.05 32.37 -6.66
C ALA A 861 2.00 30.91 -6.19
N ALA A 862 1.02 30.53 -5.37
CA ALA A 862 0.84 29.15 -4.91
C ALA A 862 0.48 28.20 -6.07
N GLY A 863 -0.35 28.67 -6.99
CA GLY A 863 -0.65 27.94 -8.21
C GLY A 863 0.55 27.82 -9.14
N ALA A 864 1.35 28.87 -9.31
CA ALA A 864 2.57 28.87 -10.10
C ALA A 864 3.63 27.92 -9.52
N ALA A 865 3.76 27.87 -8.18
CA ALA A 865 4.57 26.86 -7.50
C ALA A 865 4.07 25.43 -7.78
N THR A 866 2.75 25.23 -7.79
CA THR A 866 2.13 23.92 -8.11
C THR A 866 2.43 23.50 -9.55
N VAL A 867 2.33 24.43 -10.50
CA VAL A 867 2.69 24.23 -11.92
C VAL A 867 4.14 23.81 -12.06
N PHE A 868 5.04 24.58 -11.45
CA PHE A 868 6.46 24.32 -11.48
C PHE A 868 6.76 22.94 -10.92
N ILE A 869 6.21 22.59 -9.76
CA ILE A 869 6.43 21.26 -9.14
C ILE A 869 5.85 20.15 -10.02
N GLN A 870 4.64 20.30 -10.58
CA GLN A 870 4.05 19.29 -11.47
C GLN A 870 4.93 19.06 -12.71
N ARG A 871 5.42 20.12 -13.36
CA ARG A 871 6.31 20.00 -14.53
C ARG A 871 7.70 19.48 -14.15
N PHE A 872 8.24 19.95 -13.03
CA PHE A 872 9.51 19.52 -12.48
C PHE A 872 9.49 18.02 -12.16
N VAL A 873 8.40 17.52 -11.58
CA VAL A 873 8.23 16.09 -11.27
C VAL A 873 7.86 15.26 -12.52
N GLY A 874 7.02 15.80 -13.40
CA GLY A 874 6.50 15.06 -14.56
C GLY A 874 7.42 15.03 -15.78
N SER A 875 8.38 15.95 -15.92
CA SER A 875 9.24 16.05 -17.11
C SER A 875 10.72 16.09 -16.74
N ALA A 876 11.47 15.06 -17.15
CA ALA A 876 12.91 14.99 -16.94
C ALA A 876 13.66 16.13 -17.66
N ALA A 877 13.21 16.51 -18.86
CA ALA A 877 13.79 17.62 -19.62
C ALA A 877 13.55 18.96 -18.91
N TYR A 878 12.31 19.19 -18.44
CA TYR A 878 11.98 20.38 -17.64
C TYR A 878 12.84 20.43 -16.38
N ARG A 879 12.94 19.31 -15.65
CA ARG A 879 13.72 19.18 -14.41
C ARG A 879 15.20 19.50 -14.61
N ALA A 880 15.81 18.99 -15.68
CA ALA A 880 17.23 19.21 -15.97
C ALA A 880 17.55 20.69 -16.15
N THR A 881 16.71 21.40 -16.91
CA THR A 881 16.84 22.85 -17.11
C THR A 881 16.51 23.63 -15.83
N ALA A 882 15.43 23.26 -15.13
CA ALA A 882 15.02 23.86 -13.86
C ALA A 882 16.10 23.72 -12.77
N ALA A 883 16.81 22.58 -12.70
CA ALA A 883 17.90 22.37 -11.77
C ALA A 883 19.01 23.42 -11.94
N GLY A 884 19.34 23.77 -13.19
CA GLY A 884 20.29 24.85 -13.46
C GLY A 884 19.84 26.20 -12.91
N HIS A 885 18.54 26.53 -13.03
CA HIS A 885 17.98 27.76 -12.44
C HIS A 885 18.02 27.74 -10.91
N LEU A 886 17.62 26.62 -10.29
CA LEU A 886 17.64 26.43 -8.83
C LEU A 886 19.06 26.60 -8.25
N GLN A 887 20.07 26.08 -8.93
CA GLN A 887 21.47 26.19 -8.50
C GLN A 887 22.03 27.61 -8.57
N ARG A 888 21.48 28.44 -9.46
CA ARG A 888 21.85 29.86 -9.64
C ARG A 888 21.08 30.82 -8.74
N LEU A 889 20.09 30.35 -7.98
CA LEU A 889 19.40 31.18 -6.99
C LEU A 889 20.41 31.82 -6.03
N SER A 890 20.24 33.12 -5.78
CA SER A 890 21.01 33.86 -4.79
C SER A 890 20.84 33.22 -3.40
N PRO A 891 21.81 33.41 -2.47
CA PRO A 891 21.69 32.89 -1.10
C PRO A 891 20.36 33.28 -0.43
N ASP A 892 19.91 34.52 -0.62
CA ASP A 892 18.66 35.03 -0.06
C ASP A 892 17.43 34.33 -0.63
N LEU A 893 17.32 34.20 -1.97
CA LEU A 893 16.17 33.51 -2.59
C LEU A 893 16.15 32.02 -2.27
N ARG A 894 17.34 31.40 -2.14
CA ARG A 894 17.48 30.02 -1.71
C ARG A 894 16.99 29.83 -0.27
N HIS A 895 17.37 30.72 0.63
CA HIS A 895 16.88 30.76 2.01
C HIS A 895 15.36 30.93 2.04
N GLN A 896 14.82 31.91 1.30
CA GLN A 896 13.37 32.12 1.20
C GLN A 896 12.62 30.88 0.69
N LEU A 897 13.12 30.26 -0.38
CA LEU A 897 12.54 29.04 -0.97
C LEU A 897 12.54 27.90 0.06
N LEU A 898 13.64 27.71 0.78
CA LEU A 898 13.71 26.70 1.83
C LEU A 898 12.72 27.02 2.96
N THR A 899 12.70 28.26 3.45
CA THR A 899 11.80 28.71 4.51
C THR A 899 10.32 28.50 4.17
N ILE A 900 9.90 28.69 2.92
CA ILE A 900 8.51 28.39 2.51
C ILE A 900 8.23 26.89 2.33
N LEU A 901 9.24 26.09 1.95
CA LEU A 901 9.08 24.63 1.74
C LEU A 901 9.07 23.85 3.07
N LEU A 902 9.79 24.32 4.09
CA LEU A 902 9.94 23.62 5.38
C LEU A 902 8.61 23.39 6.13
N PRO A 903 7.70 24.38 6.28
CA PRO A 903 6.37 24.15 6.85
C PRO A 903 5.49 23.22 6.01
N LEU A 904 5.83 23.08 4.73
CA LEU A 904 5.09 22.27 3.76
C LEU A 904 5.59 20.81 3.73
N LEU A 905 6.69 20.47 4.39
CA LEU A 905 7.25 19.12 4.50
C LEU A 905 6.23 18.05 4.90
N ARG A 906 5.35 18.38 5.87
CA ARG A 906 4.30 17.45 6.33
C ARG A 906 3.20 17.21 5.29
N ARG A 907 3.05 18.12 4.32
CA ARG A 907 1.93 18.15 3.36
C ARG A 907 2.35 17.74 1.95
N PHE A 908 3.60 17.99 1.60
CA PHE A 908 4.19 17.57 0.33
C PHE A 908 4.59 16.11 0.37
N ASP A 909 4.53 15.50 -0.80
CA ASP A 909 5.19 14.23 -1.03
C ASP A 909 6.70 14.45 -0.97
N TYR A 910 7.29 14.11 0.18
CA TYR A 910 8.72 14.29 0.42
C TYR A 910 9.56 13.57 -0.64
N GLN A 911 9.16 12.38 -1.06
CA GLN A 911 10.00 11.54 -1.92
C GLN A 911 9.85 11.84 -3.41
N SER A 912 8.63 12.10 -3.90
CA SER A 912 8.41 12.29 -5.34
C SER A 912 8.57 13.74 -5.80
N ALA A 913 8.30 14.71 -4.93
CA ALA A 913 8.28 16.12 -5.28
C ALA A 913 9.42 16.90 -4.61
N LEU A 914 9.49 16.84 -3.29
CA LEU A 914 10.40 17.71 -2.55
C LEU A 914 11.86 17.22 -2.62
N HIS A 915 12.09 15.91 -2.53
CA HIS A 915 13.44 15.35 -2.56
C HIS A 915 14.16 15.67 -3.88
N PRO A 916 13.57 15.48 -5.07
CA PRO A 916 14.18 15.92 -6.33
C PRO A 916 14.41 17.43 -6.37
N LEU A 917 13.53 18.24 -5.77
CA LEU A 917 13.65 19.69 -5.75
C LEU A 917 14.82 20.15 -4.88
N LEU A 918 14.95 19.59 -3.67
CA LEU A 918 16.07 19.84 -2.75
C LEU A 918 17.39 19.32 -3.32
N SER A 919 17.40 18.13 -3.91
CA SER A 919 18.57 17.57 -4.60
C SER A 919 19.03 18.50 -5.74
N ALA A 920 18.11 19.01 -6.55
CA ALA A 920 18.44 19.97 -7.59
C ALA A 920 18.98 21.30 -7.04
N LEU A 921 18.45 21.77 -5.90
CA LEU A 921 18.89 23.00 -5.22
C LEU A 921 20.30 22.88 -4.62
N CYS A 922 20.60 21.74 -3.99
CA CYS A 922 21.85 21.49 -3.30
C CYS A 922 22.97 20.99 -4.23
N GLY A 923 22.62 20.26 -5.30
CA GLY A 923 23.57 19.60 -6.18
C GLY A 923 24.24 18.37 -5.53
N SER A 924 25.27 17.86 -6.19
CA SER A 924 26.10 16.78 -5.66
C SER A 924 27.21 17.30 -4.76
N VAL A 925 27.54 16.52 -3.74
CA VAL A 925 28.52 16.85 -2.72
C VAL A 925 29.66 15.86 -2.81
N ARG A 926 30.88 16.36 -2.77
CA ARG A 926 32.08 15.54 -2.70
C ARG A 926 32.28 15.15 -1.24
N LEU A 927 31.91 13.92 -0.91
CA LEU A 927 32.06 13.35 0.41
C LEU A 927 33.48 12.80 0.53
N VAL A 928 34.27 13.40 1.42
CA VAL A 928 35.66 13.00 1.65
C VAL A 928 35.71 12.21 2.94
N ASP A 929 36.19 10.97 2.89
CA ASP A 929 36.37 10.15 4.07
C ASP A 929 37.64 10.53 4.85
N ALA A 930 37.93 9.79 5.93
CA ALA A 930 39.06 10.07 6.80
C ALA A 930 40.43 9.84 6.12
N ASP A 931 40.46 9.05 5.04
CA ASP A 931 41.66 8.69 4.29
C ASP A 931 41.88 9.62 3.09
N GLY A 932 40.97 10.58 2.86
CA GLY A 932 41.03 11.54 1.76
C GLY A 932 40.40 11.05 0.46
N GLU A 933 39.82 9.85 0.46
CA GLU A 933 39.10 9.31 -0.68
C GLU A 933 37.75 10.01 -0.83
N ALA A 934 37.43 10.38 -2.08
CA ALA A 934 36.32 11.26 -2.37
C ALA A 934 35.24 10.55 -3.19
N VAL A 935 34.05 10.41 -2.61
CA VAL A 935 32.87 9.88 -3.30
C VAL A 935 31.89 11.01 -3.56
N LEU A 936 31.38 11.10 -4.79
CA LEU A 936 30.34 12.06 -5.12
C LEU A 936 28.98 11.51 -4.65
N VAL A 937 28.37 12.16 -3.66
CA VAL A 937 27.09 11.76 -3.09
C VAL A 937 26.11 12.91 -3.22
N ASP A 938 24.89 12.63 -3.67
CA ASP A 938 23.79 13.59 -3.56
C ASP A 938 23.51 13.83 -2.06
N LEU A 939 23.60 15.10 -1.60
CA LEU A 939 23.54 15.48 -0.17
C LEU A 939 22.36 14.81 0.56
N MET A 940 21.24 14.69 -0.16
CA MET A 940 20.00 14.20 0.41
C MET A 940 19.89 12.66 0.39
N SER A 941 20.62 11.96 -0.48
CA SER A 941 20.80 10.51 -0.41
C SER A 941 21.54 10.10 0.88
N ALA A 942 22.52 10.90 1.31
CA ALA A 942 23.22 10.70 2.58
C ALA A 942 22.32 11.02 3.81
N HIS A 943 21.39 11.97 3.68
CA HIS A 943 20.39 12.29 4.70
C HIS A 943 19.25 11.25 4.78
N LYS A 944 18.81 10.69 3.65
CA LYS A 944 17.81 9.62 3.56
C LYS A 944 18.21 8.40 4.40
N ALA A 945 19.51 8.21 4.61
CA ALA A 945 20.08 7.23 5.52
C ALA A 945 19.87 7.45 6.99
N ALA A 946 19.94 8.69 7.43
CA ALA A 946 19.72 9.03 8.83
C ALA A 946 18.23 8.94 9.20
N VAL A 947 17.32 9.25 8.27
CA VAL A 947 15.86 9.27 8.53
C VAL A 947 15.24 7.88 8.55
N LEU A 948 15.83 6.91 7.83
CA LEU A 948 15.28 5.55 7.71
C LEU A 948 15.31 4.74 9.00
N GLU A 949 16.12 5.15 9.99
CA GLU A 949 16.14 4.46 11.28
C GLU A 949 14.90 4.75 12.14
N PHE A 950 14.19 5.88 11.96
CA PHE A 950 13.19 6.31 12.95
C PHE A 950 12.02 7.13 12.40
N LYS A 951 11.20 6.51 11.53
CA LYS A 951 10.00 7.08 10.88
C LYS A 951 8.97 7.71 11.87
N GLU A 952 9.26 8.86 12.49
CA GLU A 952 8.36 9.62 13.38
C GLU A 952 8.16 11.09 12.96
N GLU A 953 7.03 11.69 13.35
CA GLU A 953 6.58 13.06 13.00
C GLU A 953 7.46 14.21 13.54
N ILE A 954 8.44 13.90 14.40
CA ILE A 954 9.38 14.83 15.02
C ILE A 954 10.42 15.35 14.01
N VAL A 955 10.56 14.68 12.86
CA VAL A 955 11.55 15.00 11.82
C VAL A 955 11.40 16.41 11.25
N ALA A 956 10.22 17.02 11.13
CA ALA A 956 10.11 18.33 10.46
C ALA A 956 10.87 19.48 11.14
N ASN A 957 10.89 19.54 12.48
CA ASN A 957 11.58 20.59 13.23
C ASN A 957 13.08 20.30 13.35
N GLN A 958 13.45 19.03 13.46
CA GLN A 958 14.85 18.60 13.44
C GLN A 958 15.47 18.70 12.05
N LEU A 959 14.67 18.50 11.00
CA LEU A 959 15.03 18.74 9.60
C LEU A 959 15.20 20.23 9.35
N TYR A 960 14.36 21.10 9.91
CA TYR A 960 14.55 22.55 9.86
C TYR A 960 15.88 22.98 10.50
N VAL A 961 16.19 22.50 11.71
CA VAL A 961 17.46 22.82 12.40
C VAL A 961 18.65 22.15 11.72
N ALA A 962 18.57 20.89 11.28
CA ALA A 962 19.65 20.18 10.58
C ALA A 962 19.89 20.73 9.15
N ILE A 963 18.84 21.14 8.44
CA ILE A 963 18.95 21.83 7.15
C ILE A 963 19.51 23.22 7.38
N LEU A 964 19.04 24.03 8.33
CA LEU A 964 19.63 25.37 8.57
C LEU A 964 21.07 25.31 9.06
N LYS A 965 21.40 24.42 10.01
CA LYS A 965 22.76 24.27 10.54
C LYS A 965 23.68 23.57 9.55
N GLY A 966 23.15 22.61 8.79
CA GLY A 966 23.81 21.96 7.67
C GLY A 966 24.06 22.96 6.54
N LEU A 967 23.12 23.85 6.23
CA LEU A 967 23.28 24.93 5.28
C LEU A 967 24.26 25.98 5.80
N GLU A 968 24.23 26.38 7.07
CA GLU A 968 25.28 27.24 7.67
C GLU A 968 26.67 26.59 7.59
N LEU A 969 26.78 25.28 7.85
CA LEU A 969 28.03 24.51 7.70
C LEU A 969 28.45 24.33 6.23
N LEU A 970 27.50 24.13 5.31
CA LEU A 970 27.71 24.00 3.86
C LEU A 970 28.02 25.35 3.20
N PHE A 971 27.53 26.45 3.76
CA PHE A 971 27.73 27.80 3.24
C PHE A 971 28.89 28.55 3.92
N GLY A 972 29.59 27.91 4.86
CA GLY A 972 30.85 28.37 5.48
C GLY A 972 32.15 28.08 4.70
N HIS A 973 32.05 27.71 3.41
CA HIS A 973 33.11 27.41 2.42
C HIS A 973 33.91 26.10 2.57
N ARG A 974 33.74 25.20 1.58
CA ARG A 974 34.77 24.53 0.76
C ARG A 974 34.11 24.03 -0.54
N ARG A 975 34.62 24.47 -1.70
CA ARG A 975 34.17 24.01 -3.02
C ARG A 975 35.34 23.50 -3.83
N ASP A 976 35.12 22.49 -4.66
CA ASP A 976 36.12 22.02 -5.60
C ASP A 976 36.23 22.96 -6.83
N PRO A 977 37.25 22.79 -7.70
CA PRO A 977 37.45 23.65 -8.88
C PRO A 977 36.27 23.67 -9.85
N GLU A 978 35.41 22.66 -9.81
CA GLU A 978 34.17 22.56 -10.59
C GLU A 978 32.95 23.17 -9.88
N GLY A 979 33.15 23.81 -8.73
CA GLY A 979 32.13 24.53 -7.97
C GLY A 979 31.27 23.66 -7.05
N ARG A 980 31.59 22.37 -6.89
CA ARG A 980 30.83 21.41 -6.07
C ARG A 980 31.22 21.54 -4.60
N LEU A 981 30.26 21.33 -3.69
CA LEU A 981 30.50 21.41 -2.25
C LEU A 981 31.33 20.23 -1.76
N ILE A 982 32.33 20.48 -0.91
CA ILE A 982 33.15 19.45 -0.26
C ILE A 982 32.67 19.30 1.18
N VAL A 983 32.30 18.08 1.59
CA VAL A 983 31.84 17.78 2.96
C VAL A 983 32.60 16.57 3.47
N HIS A 984 33.16 16.67 4.68
CA HIS A 984 33.79 15.53 5.33
C HIS A 984 32.75 14.66 6.04
N ARG A 985 33.02 13.36 6.07
CA ARG A 985 32.12 12.36 6.70
C ARG A 985 31.73 12.72 8.15
N ASP A 986 32.64 13.35 8.90
CA ASP A 986 32.43 13.76 10.29
C ASP A 986 31.49 14.98 10.43
N GLU A 987 31.46 15.86 9.43
CA GLU A 987 30.53 17.00 9.36
C GLU A 987 29.11 16.50 9.05
N LEU A 988 29.00 15.41 8.28
CA LEU A 988 27.74 14.76 7.96
C LEU A 988 27.13 14.07 9.19
N ALA A 989 27.95 13.42 10.02
CA ALA A 989 27.55 12.81 11.29
C ALA A 989 26.97 13.83 12.29
N PHE A 990 27.42 15.09 12.25
CA PHE A 990 26.88 16.19 13.06
C PHE A 990 25.46 16.61 12.62
N VAL A 991 25.22 16.69 11.30
CA VAL A 991 23.90 16.97 10.73
C VAL A 991 22.92 15.81 10.97
N SER A 992 23.40 14.56 10.87
CA SER A 992 22.65 13.37 11.25
C SER A 992 22.33 13.33 12.75
N GLY A 993 23.27 13.70 13.62
CA GLY A 993 23.10 13.74 15.08
C GLY A 993 22.07 14.77 15.58
N ILE A 994 21.79 15.83 14.81
CA ILE A 994 20.70 16.79 15.08
C ILE A 994 19.33 16.21 14.68
N ALA A 995 19.30 15.23 13.76
CA ALA A 995 18.11 14.57 13.25
C ALA A 995 17.79 13.20 13.90
N ILE A 996 18.60 12.77 14.88
CA ILE A 996 18.41 11.52 15.65
C ILE A 996 17.91 11.88 17.07
N PRO A 997 16.60 11.79 17.38
CA PRO A 997 16.11 11.75 18.76
C PRO A 997 16.01 10.32 19.31
N CYS A 998 16.77 9.38 18.76
CA CYS A 998 16.45 7.97 18.96
C CYS A 998 17.50 7.25 19.75
N ALA A 999 17.67 7.76 20.98
CA ALA A 999 18.09 7.02 22.17
C ALA A 999 17.91 7.83 23.47
N GLY A 1000 17.29 9.02 23.46
CA GLY A 1000 17.23 9.87 24.66
C GLY A 1000 16.21 11.01 24.59
N ASP A 1001 15.82 11.45 25.78
CA ASP A 1001 14.81 12.45 26.13
C ASP A 1001 14.66 13.64 25.18
N VAL A 1002 13.40 14.08 24.96
CA VAL A 1002 13.09 15.39 24.36
C VAL A 1002 12.97 16.42 25.48
N PRO A 1003 13.85 17.44 25.55
CA PRO A 1003 13.66 18.52 26.51
C PRO A 1003 12.43 19.37 26.17
N ALA A 1004 11.59 19.67 27.18
CA ALA A 1004 10.32 20.40 27.03
C ALA A 1004 10.43 21.77 26.30
N HIS A 1005 11.62 22.39 26.27
CA HIS A 1005 11.85 23.64 25.56
C HIS A 1005 11.78 23.51 24.02
N PHE A 1006 11.99 22.32 23.45
CA PHE A 1006 11.87 22.08 22.00
C PHE A 1006 10.41 22.01 21.52
N LEU A 1007 9.48 21.71 22.44
CA LEU A 1007 8.03 21.78 22.23
C LEU A 1007 7.45 23.12 22.69
N GLY A 1008 8.33 24.06 23.05
CA GLY A 1008 8.14 25.35 23.76
C GLY A 1008 6.80 25.55 24.45
N ILE A 1009 6.59 24.62 25.36
CA ILE A 1009 5.97 24.91 26.61
C ILE A 1009 6.96 25.81 27.38
N SER A 1010 6.52 26.99 27.80
CA SER A 1010 7.33 27.87 28.63
C SER A 1010 7.71 27.14 29.91
N THR A 1011 8.97 27.22 30.33
CA THR A 1011 9.43 26.67 31.62
C THR A 1011 8.67 27.25 32.81
N ALA A 1012 8.03 28.42 32.63
CA ALA A 1012 7.20 29.07 33.62
C ALA A 1012 5.83 28.38 33.84
N ASP A 1013 5.33 27.63 32.85
CA ASP A 1013 3.99 27.00 32.92
C ASP A 1013 4.00 25.58 33.52
N LEU A 1014 5.18 24.95 33.64
CA LEU A 1014 5.29 23.52 34.04
C LEU A 1014 6.03 23.25 35.35
N ASP A 1015 6.49 24.27 36.07
CA ASP A 1015 7.17 24.11 37.38
C ASP A 1015 8.25 22.99 37.29
N SER A 1016 9.31 23.28 36.52
CA SER A 1016 10.30 22.37 35.89
C SER A 1016 10.92 21.28 36.78
N ASP A 1017 10.73 21.34 38.09
CA ASP A 1017 11.26 20.39 39.06
C ASP A 1017 10.42 19.10 39.17
N ARG A 1018 9.25 19.06 38.50
CA ARG A 1018 8.24 17.98 38.62
C ARG A 1018 8.20 16.96 37.47
N LEU A 1019 8.97 17.11 36.39
CA LEU A 1019 8.96 16.17 35.25
C LEU A 1019 10.12 15.18 35.30
N ILE A 1020 9.87 13.91 34.93
CA ILE A 1020 10.94 12.91 34.70
C ILE A 1020 11.15 12.65 33.19
N HIS A 1021 10.08 12.40 32.42
CA HIS A 1021 10.16 12.03 31.00
C HIS A 1021 8.89 12.44 30.22
N SER A 1022 9.03 12.66 28.90
CA SER A 1022 7.90 12.78 27.97
C SER A 1022 8.14 11.98 26.68
N ARG A 1023 7.14 11.17 26.26
CA ARG A 1023 7.18 10.38 25.02
C ARG A 1023 5.90 10.57 24.21
N ALA A 1024 6.03 10.87 22.92
CA ALA A 1024 4.91 11.08 22.02
C ALA A 1024 4.25 9.74 21.62
N ILE A 1025 2.92 9.75 21.47
CA ILE A 1025 2.13 8.63 20.94
C ILE A 1025 1.25 9.18 19.82
N GLY A 1026 1.66 8.92 18.57
CA GLY A 1026 1.00 9.49 17.40
C GLY A 1026 0.99 11.04 17.43
N SER A 1027 0.04 11.64 16.71
CA SER A 1027 -0.06 13.10 16.57
C SER A 1027 -0.77 13.81 17.75
N ASN A 1028 -1.44 13.07 18.66
CA ASN A 1028 -2.46 13.65 19.54
C ASN A 1028 -2.25 13.43 21.05
N ALA A 1029 -1.23 12.68 21.49
CA ALA A 1029 -1.02 12.42 22.92
C ALA A 1029 0.46 12.38 23.33
N LEU A 1030 0.73 12.91 24.52
CA LEU A 1030 2.03 12.85 25.20
C LEU A 1030 1.86 12.10 26.52
N ILE A 1031 2.72 11.14 26.83
CA ILE A 1031 2.78 10.57 28.18
C ILE A 1031 3.81 11.35 28.99
N MET A 1032 3.37 11.97 30.08
CA MET A 1032 4.20 12.71 31.03
C MET A 1032 4.27 11.94 32.36
N VAL A 1033 5.46 11.82 32.94
CA VAL A 1033 5.65 11.16 34.24
C VAL A 1033 5.99 12.21 35.31
N ASP A 1034 5.10 12.36 36.30
CA ASP A 1034 5.25 13.28 37.43
C ASP A 1034 6.21 12.70 38.49
N ARG A 1035 7.25 13.47 38.80
CA ARG A 1035 8.39 13.14 39.68
C ARG A 1035 8.01 13.01 41.16
N THR A 1036 6.93 13.63 41.60
CA THR A 1036 6.47 13.62 43.00
C THR A 1036 5.40 12.57 43.28
N ARG A 1037 4.68 12.10 42.25
CA ARG A 1037 3.51 11.21 42.41
C ARG A 1037 3.66 9.82 41.79
N SER A 1038 4.72 9.56 41.02
CA SER A 1038 4.91 8.30 40.28
C SER A 1038 3.68 7.89 39.46
N ARG A 1039 3.05 8.87 38.79
CA ARG A 1039 1.88 8.68 37.93
C ARG A 1039 2.27 9.04 36.50
N ALA A 1040 1.95 8.16 35.55
CA ALA A 1040 1.97 8.49 34.13
C ALA A 1040 0.64 9.16 33.78
N VAL A 1041 0.70 10.36 33.21
CA VAL A 1041 -0.46 11.10 32.77
C VAL A 1041 -0.43 11.22 31.26
N ARG A 1042 -1.49 10.75 30.61
CA ARG A 1042 -1.73 10.99 29.19
C ARG A 1042 -2.24 12.43 29.07
N VAL A 1043 -1.45 13.27 28.43
CA VAL A 1043 -1.80 14.65 28.08
C VAL A 1043 -2.23 14.64 26.63
N ASP A 1044 -3.47 15.05 26.39
CA ASP A 1044 -3.97 15.29 25.05
C ASP A 1044 -3.33 16.58 24.52
N VAL A 1045 -2.59 16.46 23.41
CA VAL A 1045 -1.76 17.54 22.85
C VAL A 1045 -2.62 18.70 22.34
N HIS A 1046 -3.91 18.48 22.05
CA HIS A 1046 -4.79 19.50 21.51
C HIS A 1046 -5.50 20.33 22.59
N THR A 1047 -5.74 19.77 23.78
CA THR A 1047 -6.54 20.47 24.81
C THR A 1047 -5.72 20.97 25.99
N GLY A 1048 -4.52 20.42 26.22
CA GLY A 1048 -3.69 20.77 27.38
C GLY A 1048 -4.31 20.40 28.74
N VAL A 1049 -5.49 19.78 28.77
CA VAL A 1049 -6.24 19.45 29.99
C VAL A 1049 -5.89 18.03 30.45
N LEU A 1050 -5.42 17.93 31.70
CA LEU A 1050 -5.25 16.66 32.42
C LEU A 1050 -6.64 16.02 32.67
N PRO A 1051 -6.93 14.79 32.24
CA PRO A 1051 -8.23 14.16 32.51
C PRO A 1051 -8.45 14.01 34.02
N LEU A 1052 -9.63 14.43 34.49
CA LEU A 1052 -10.03 14.36 35.90
C LEU A 1052 -9.93 12.92 36.42
N ASP A 1053 -9.33 12.78 37.61
CA ASP A 1053 -8.78 11.60 38.31
C ASP A 1053 -9.52 10.23 38.21
N ARG A 1054 -10.77 10.18 37.75
CA ARG A 1054 -11.56 8.94 37.67
C ARG A 1054 -11.26 8.04 36.46
N GLU A 1055 -10.76 8.58 35.35
CA GLU A 1055 -10.37 7.78 34.17
C GLU A 1055 -8.94 7.19 34.28
N LEU A 1056 -8.07 7.79 35.11
CA LEU A 1056 -6.68 7.32 35.34
C LEU A 1056 -6.58 5.96 36.05
N THR A 1057 -7.65 5.50 36.69
CA THR A 1057 -7.64 4.27 37.50
C THR A 1057 -7.74 2.99 36.66
N LYS A 1058 -8.24 3.06 35.41
CA LYS A 1058 -8.38 1.89 34.54
C LYS A 1058 -7.08 1.48 33.82
N LEU A 1059 -6.11 2.38 33.67
CA LEU A 1059 -4.83 2.12 32.99
C LEU A 1059 -3.75 1.51 33.90
N ARG A 1060 -4.00 1.41 35.22
CA ARG A 1060 -3.04 0.84 36.19
C ARG A 1060 -2.88 -0.69 36.10
N GLY A 1061 -3.73 -1.39 35.35
CA GLY A 1061 -3.85 -2.86 35.46
C GLY A 1061 -3.16 -3.72 34.41
N VAL A 1062 -2.81 -3.20 33.22
CA VAL A 1062 -2.62 -4.09 32.05
C VAL A 1062 -1.22 -4.07 31.42
N VAL A 1063 -0.47 -2.96 31.42
CA VAL A 1063 0.65 -2.85 30.46
C VAL A 1063 2.05 -3.11 31.03
N ILE A 1064 2.31 -3.02 32.34
CA ILE A 1064 3.70 -3.11 32.84
C ILE A 1064 3.82 -3.85 34.18
N ASN A 1065 3.13 -4.97 34.41
CA ASN A 1065 3.26 -5.67 35.71
C ASN A 1065 3.08 -7.20 35.71
N LYS A 1066 3.47 -7.90 34.64
CA LYS A 1066 3.48 -9.38 34.64
C LYS A 1066 4.84 -10.06 34.72
N LYS A 1067 5.94 -9.34 34.98
CA LYS A 1067 7.24 -9.96 35.26
C LYS A 1067 7.89 -9.35 36.51
N ARG A 1068 7.79 -10.12 37.62
CA ARG A 1068 8.70 -10.14 38.80
C ARG A 1068 8.48 -9.05 39.85
N GLY A 1069 8.39 -9.48 41.11
CA GLY A 1069 8.03 -8.68 42.29
C GLY A 1069 9.12 -7.74 42.81
N ALA A 1070 9.78 -6.99 41.93
CA ALA A 1070 10.63 -5.86 42.30
C ALA A 1070 10.06 -4.58 41.68
N THR A 1071 10.09 -3.47 42.41
CA THR A 1071 9.58 -2.19 41.92
C THR A 1071 10.55 -1.57 40.89
N PRO A 1072 10.06 -0.78 39.90
CA PRO A 1072 10.91 -0.07 38.94
C PRO A 1072 12.00 0.80 39.59
N HIS A 1073 11.73 1.30 40.80
CA HIS A 1073 12.64 2.09 41.61
C HIS A 1073 13.81 1.27 42.18
N GLU A 1074 13.59 0.00 42.47
CA GLU A 1074 14.60 -0.94 42.96
C GLU A 1074 15.51 -1.44 41.82
N HIS A 1075 14.96 -1.58 40.60
CA HIS A 1075 15.71 -2.00 39.42
C HIS A 1075 16.62 -0.89 38.85
N SER A 1076 16.12 0.35 38.72
CA SER A 1076 16.95 1.47 38.24
C SER A 1076 18.09 1.79 39.22
N ARG A 1077 17.79 1.84 40.53
CA ARG A 1077 18.83 2.02 41.57
C ARG A 1077 19.88 0.92 41.58
N PHE A 1078 19.52 -0.30 41.19
CA PHE A 1078 20.42 -1.44 41.17
C PHE A 1078 21.44 -1.34 40.03
N PHE A 1079 21.02 -0.97 38.82
CA PHE A 1079 21.90 -0.85 37.65
C PHE A 1079 22.80 0.40 37.71
N ASP A 1080 22.29 1.52 38.22
CA ASP A 1080 23.09 2.73 38.43
C ASP A 1080 24.22 2.47 39.47
N ARG A 1081 23.90 1.77 40.56
CA ARG A 1081 24.88 1.40 41.59
C ARG A 1081 25.88 0.33 41.15
N LEU A 1082 25.46 -0.61 40.31
CA LEU A 1082 26.36 -1.60 39.71
C LEU A 1082 27.36 -0.92 38.77
N GLY A 1083 26.92 0.09 38.02
CA GLY A 1083 27.80 0.87 37.16
C GLY A 1083 28.85 1.68 37.93
N GLU A 1084 28.47 2.27 39.07
CA GLU A 1084 29.40 2.99 39.96
C GLU A 1084 30.42 2.04 40.64
N LEU A 1085 29.98 0.86 41.07
CA LEU A 1085 30.84 -0.20 41.64
C LEU A 1085 31.86 -0.77 40.63
N VAL A 1086 31.45 -0.92 39.37
CA VAL A 1086 32.34 -1.39 38.28
C VAL A 1086 33.40 -0.33 37.96
N VAL A 1087 33.03 0.96 37.98
CA VAL A 1087 33.97 2.07 37.79
C VAL A 1087 35.00 2.14 38.94
N ASP A 1088 34.58 1.91 40.19
CA ASP A 1088 35.51 1.88 41.33
C ASP A 1088 36.38 0.62 41.40
N TYR A 1089 35.87 -0.55 40.99
CA TYR A 1089 36.68 -1.77 40.82
C TYR A 1089 37.81 -1.55 39.79
N ILE A 1090 37.48 -0.91 38.66
CA ILE A 1090 38.45 -0.57 37.61
C ILE A 1090 39.46 0.47 38.11
N ARG A 1091 39.08 1.39 39.01
CA ARG A 1091 39.99 2.41 39.59
C ARG A 1091 40.92 1.89 40.68
N LEU A 1092 40.49 0.93 41.50
CA LEU A 1092 41.23 0.47 42.69
C LEU A 1092 42.01 -0.83 42.47
N GLY A 1093 41.65 -1.63 41.45
CA GLY A 1093 42.16 -2.98 41.26
C GLY A 1093 43.05 -3.24 40.04
N ASP A 1094 43.17 -2.29 39.11
CA ASP A 1094 43.85 -2.55 37.83
C ASP A 1094 44.88 -1.48 37.46
N GLY A 1095 46.17 -1.85 37.51
CA GLY A 1095 47.28 -0.96 37.16
C GLY A 1095 47.34 -0.55 35.68
N ASN A 1096 46.45 -1.09 34.83
CA ASN A 1096 46.40 -0.81 33.41
C ASN A 1096 45.26 0.18 33.02
N PHE A 1097 44.63 0.87 33.98
CA PHE A 1097 43.55 1.81 33.71
C PHE A 1097 43.83 3.21 34.31
N HIS A 1098 43.87 4.25 33.47
CA HIS A 1098 44.14 5.63 33.91
C HIS A 1098 43.00 6.60 33.56
N VAL A 1099 42.35 7.16 34.59
CA VAL A 1099 41.42 8.30 34.48
C VAL A 1099 42.13 9.56 34.97
N PHE A 1100 42.16 10.63 34.18
CA PHE A 1100 42.70 11.92 34.63
C PHE A 1100 41.67 12.68 35.49
N GLY A 1101 41.85 12.67 36.82
CA GLY A 1101 41.21 13.61 37.77
C GLY A 1101 40.57 12.96 39.02
N PRO A 1102 40.65 13.57 40.23
CA PRO A 1102 39.99 13.07 41.42
C PRO A 1102 38.48 13.35 41.38
N VAL A 1103 37.65 12.30 41.52
CA VAL A 1103 36.21 12.43 41.79
C VAL A 1103 36.01 12.15 43.28
N HIS A 1104 35.60 13.15 44.05
CA HIS A 1104 35.26 12.96 45.47
C HIS A 1104 33.84 12.39 45.59
N LEU A 1105 33.72 11.20 46.19
CA LEU A 1105 32.43 10.59 46.55
C LEU A 1105 32.29 10.57 48.08
N ASP A 1106 31.11 10.97 48.59
CA ASP A 1106 30.80 10.97 50.03
C ASP A 1106 30.31 9.58 50.49
N TRP A 1107 31.25 8.75 50.93
CA TRP A 1107 31.02 7.35 51.31
C TRP A 1107 30.10 7.15 52.52
N ALA A 1108 29.85 8.17 53.36
CA ALA A 1108 28.95 8.03 54.49
C ALA A 1108 27.47 7.98 54.05
N GLU A 1109 27.11 8.77 53.04
CA GLU A 1109 25.77 8.80 52.45
C GLU A 1109 25.43 7.52 51.67
N TYR A 1110 26.46 6.87 51.11
CA TYR A 1110 26.31 5.66 50.30
C TYR A 1110 26.14 4.38 51.11
N ARG A 1111 26.68 4.33 52.34
CA ARG A 1111 26.62 3.14 53.21
C ARG A 1111 25.19 2.79 53.64
N ASP A 1112 24.37 3.80 53.95
CA ASP A 1112 22.94 3.61 54.26
C ASP A 1112 22.14 3.23 53.00
N LYS A 1113 22.52 3.77 51.84
CA LYS A 1113 21.90 3.48 50.55
C LYS A 1113 22.14 2.03 50.09
N LEU A 1114 23.24 1.38 50.49
CA LEU A 1114 23.64 0.02 50.08
C LEU A 1114 23.04 -1.13 50.93
N SER A 1115 22.19 -0.84 51.93
CA SER A 1115 21.56 -1.87 52.78
C SER A 1115 20.38 -2.58 52.09
N ILE A 1116 20.63 -3.74 51.44
CA ILE A 1116 19.61 -4.49 50.67
C ILE A 1116 18.76 -5.43 51.58
N ALA A 1117 17.43 -5.46 51.37
CA ALA A 1117 16.50 -6.41 52.00
C ALA A 1117 16.66 -7.88 51.49
N PRO A 1118 16.29 -8.91 52.28
CA PRO A 1118 16.74 -10.30 52.06
C PRO A 1118 16.42 -10.93 50.69
N ALA A 1119 15.31 -10.56 50.04
CA ALA A 1119 14.86 -11.19 48.78
C ALA A 1119 15.73 -10.80 47.56
N ALA A 1120 16.22 -9.55 47.50
CA ALA A 1120 17.06 -9.06 46.41
C ALA A 1120 18.50 -9.62 46.45
N ARG A 1121 18.98 -10.06 47.63
CA ARG A 1121 20.32 -10.66 47.76
C ARG A 1121 20.45 -11.98 47.00
N ARG A 1122 19.39 -12.79 46.90
CA ARG A 1122 19.42 -14.08 46.18
C ARG A 1122 19.49 -13.88 44.67
N GLU A 1123 18.72 -12.94 44.14
CA GLU A 1123 18.70 -12.61 42.71
C GLU A 1123 19.97 -11.90 42.27
N PHE A 1124 20.52 -11.02 43.12
CA PHE A 1124 21.82 -10.40 42.90
C PHE A 1124 22.95 -11.43 42.83
N ARG A 1125 22.97 -12.41 43.74
CA ARG A 1125 23.93 -13.52 43.70
C ARG A 1125 23.80 -14.33 42.40
N GLN A 1126 22.57 -14.65 42.00
CA GLN A 1126 22.32 -15.37 40.75
C GLN A 1126 22.78 -14.56 39.53
N PHE A 1127 22.59 -13.24 39.54
CA PHE A 1127 23.08 -12.33 38.50
C PHE A 1127 24.61 -12.32 38.44
N LEU A 1128 25.31 -12.12 39.55
CA LEU A 1128 26.79 -12.13 39.60
C LEU A 1128 27.39 -13.47 39.12
N VAL A 1129 26.72 -14.60 39.41
CA VAL A 1129 27.10 -15.92 38.88
C VAL A 1129 26.81 -16.05 37.38
N THR A 1130 25.66 -15.54 36.92
CA THR A 1130 25.29 -15.54 35.49
C THR A 1130 26.25 -14.69 34.67
N GLN A 1131 26.70 -13.56 35.23
CA GLN A 1131 27.68 -12.64 34.63
C GLN A 1131 29.14 -13.05 34.87
N LYS A 1132 29.39 -14.24 35.46
CA LYS A 1132 30.72 -14.84 35.64
C LYS A 1132 31.74 -13.92 36.33
N VAL A 1133 31.28 -13.18 37.34
CA VAL A 1133 32.07 -12.16 38.06
C VAL A 1133 33.30 -12.77 38.77
N SER A 1134 34.44 -12.07 38.74
CA SER A 1134 35.71 -12.53 39.30
C SER A 1134 35.69 -12.64 40.82
N ARG A 1135 36.57 -13.49 41.39
CA ARG A 1135 36.76 -13.59 42.85
C ARG A 1135 37.18 -12.26 43.47
N GLY A 1136 37.99 -11.46 42.77
CA GLY A 1136 38.42 -10.14 43.20
C GLY A 1136 37.25 -9.19 43.41
N LEU A 1137 36.37 -9.08 42.41
CA LEU A 1137 35.15 -8.27 42.51
C LEU A 1137 34.19 -8.83 43.60
N GLY A 1138 34.12 -10.15 43.78
CA GLY A 1138 33.38 -10.78 44.89
C GLY A 1138 33.90 -10.40 46.29
N GLN A 1139 35.22 -10.32 46.47
CA GLN A 1139 35.85 -9.90 47.74
C GLN A 1139 35.70 -8.39 47.97
N SER A 1140 35.85 -7.56 46.95
CA SER A 1140 35.58 -6.12 47.07
C SER A 1140 34.13 -5.83 47.48
N LEU A 1141 33.17 -6.64 47.02
CA LEU A 1141 31.77 -6.54 47.46
C LEU A 1141 31.59 -6.93 48.94
N VAL A 1142 32.45 -7.77 49.51
CA VAL A 1142 32.48 -8.08 50.95
C VAL A 1142 33.08 -6.93 51.74
N ASP A 1143 34.20 -6.38 51.27
CA ASP A 1143 34.90 -5.28 51.92
C ASP A 1143 34.04 -4.00 51.94
N LEU A 1144 33.19 -3.83 50.92
CA LEU A 1144 32.19 -2.76 50.81
C LEU A 1144 30.88 -3.03 51.58
N GLY A 1145 30.76 -4.17 52.27
CA GLY A 1145 29.60 -4.54 53.08
C GLY A 1145 28.34 -4.93 52.30
N VAL A 1146 28.45 -5.15 50.98
CA VAL A 1146 27.35 -5.54 50.08
C VAL A 1146 27.10 -7.05 50.16
N LEU A 1147 28.16 -7.84 50.30
CA LEU A 1147 28.13 -9.25 50.66
C LEU A 1147 28.67 -9.42 52.09
N ASP A 1148 28.19 -10.44 52.78
CA ASP A 1148 28.61 -10.74 54.16
C ASP A 1148 29.65 -11.87 54.12
N ALA A 1149 30.84 -11.62 54.66
CA ALA A 1149 31.99 -12.53 54.58
C ALA A 1149 31.67 -13.95 55.10
N GLU A 1150 30.86 -14.07 56.15
CA GLU A 1150 30.50 -15.34 56.76
C GLU A 1150 29.24 -15.94 56.13
N LYS A 1151 28.19 -15.13 55.94
CA LYS A 1151 26.90 -15.64 55.40
C LYS A 1151 26.96 -15.98 53.92
N ASP A 1152 27.90 -15.39 53.19
CA ASP A 1152 28.02 -15.52 51.74
C ASP A 1152 29.27 -16.30 51.32
N ALA A 1153 30.00 -16.86 52.29
CA ALA A 1153 31.21 -17.64 52.07
C ALA A 1153 31.02 -18.76 51.03
N THR A 1154 29.88 -19.48 51.05
CA THR A 1154 29.58 -20.55 50.07
C THR A 1154 29.35 -20.01 48.66
N PHE A 1155 28.80 -18.80 48.54
CA PHE A 1155 28.55 -18.11 47.28
C PHE A 1155 29.84 -17.50 46.71
N ILE A 1156 30.65 -16.88 47.55
CA ILE A 1156 31.97 -16.34 47.21
C ILE A 1156 32.91 -17.47 46.78
N ASN A 1157 32.88 -18.62 47.47
CA ASN A 1157 33.59 -19.83 47.04
C ASN A 1157 33.04 -20.44 45.74
N ARG A 1158 31.74 -20.26 45.43
CA ARG A 1158 31.17 -20.62 44.11
C ARG A 1158 31.63 -19.69 42.99
N LEU A 1159 31.75 -18.39 43.24
CA LEU A 1159 32.36 -17.46 42.28
C LEU A 1159 33.82 -17.85 42.01
N ALA A 1160 34.55 -18.28 43.04
CA ALA A 1160 35.89 -18.84 42.88
C ALA A 1160 35.92 -20.13 42.03
N THR A 1161 34.96 -21.05 42.20
CA THR A 1161 34.91 -22.29 41.38
C THR A 1161 34.40 -22.08 39.95
N VAL A 1162 33.57 -21.05 39.70
CA VAL A 1162 33.15 -20.65 38.34
C VAL A 1162 34.30 -19.97 37.60
N HIS A 1163 35.14 -19.21 38.32
CA HIS A 1163 36.39 -18.67 37.79
C HIS A 1163 37.43 -19.78 37.57
N ASP A 1164 37.66 -20.68 38.54
CA ASP A 1164 38.64 -21.79 38.41
C ASP A 1164 38.28 -22.82 37.34
N ARG A 1165 36.98 -23.03 37.04
CA ARG A 1165 36.54 -23.82 35.86
C ARG A 1165 36.86 -23.15 34.52
N LEU A 1166 37.26 -21.88 34.55
CA LEU A 1166 37.66 -21.04 33.40
C LEU A 1166 39.12 -20.55 33.52
N SER A 1167 39.84 -20.88 34.61
CA SER A 1167 41.28 -20.62 34.79
C SER A 1167 42.16 -21.79 34.34
N GLY A 1168 41.64 -22.69 33.51
CA GLY A 1168 42.49 -23.39 32.55
C GLY A 1168 42.74 -22.46 31.36
N PRO A 1169 43.89 -22.55 30.66
CA PRO A 1169 44.14 -21.72 29.48
C PRO A 1169 42.93 -21.80 28.54
N PRO A 1170 42.49 -20.65 27.99
CA PRO A 1170 41.19 -20.50 27.35
C PRO A 1170 41.00 -21.58 26.30
N LYS A 1171 40.02 -22.48 26.49
CA LYS A 1171 39.61 -23.37 25.41
C LYS A 1171 38.79 -22.55 24.42
N THR A 1172 39.51 -22.23 23.34
CA THR A 1172 39.14 -21.56 22.09
C THR A 1172 38.91 -20.05 22.18
N GLY A 1173 39.96 -19.32 22.60
CA GLY A 1173 40.35 -18.16 21.78
C GLY A 1173 40.97 -18.66 20.47
N PRO A 1174 40.90 -17.91 19.35
CA PRO A 1174 41.57 -18.31 18.12
C PRO A 1174 43.04 -18.63 18.40
N ASP A 1175 43.57 -19.69 17.81
CA ASP A 1175 45.00 -20.00 17.91
C ASP A 1175 45.78 -18.91 17.18
N LEU A 1176 46.23 -17.90 17.93
CA LEU A 1176 46.98 -16.76 17.39
C LEU A 1176 48.48 -17.06 17.25
N SER A 1177 48.93 -18.32 17.45
CA SER A 1177 50.35 -18.68 17.26
C SER A 1177 50.82 -18.45 15.83
N HIS A 1178 49.94 -18.60 14.83
CA HIS A 1178 50.24 -18.30 13.42
C HIS A 1178 50.56 -16.83 13.17
N LEU A 1179 50.15 -15.93 14.07
CA LEU A 1179 50.48 -14.51 14.00
C LEU A 1179 51.87 -14.20 14.58
N ALA A 1180 52.54 -15.13 15.28
CA ALA A 1180 53.82 -14.88 15.94
C ALA A 1180 54.97 -14.46 15.00
N SER A 1181 54.83 -14.70 13.70
CA SER A 1181 55.78 -14.26 12.66
C SER A 1181 55.57 -12.81 12.21
N LEU A 1182 54.50 -12.14 12.63
CA LEU A 1182 54.19 -10.76 12.27
C LEU A 1182 54.72 -9.75 13.31
N PRO A 1183 55.02 -8.50 12.91
CA PRO A 1183 55.28 -7.40 13.85
C PRO A 1183 54.15 -7.23 14.87
N LEU A 1184 54.44 -6.74 16.10
CA LEU A 1184 53.43 -6.64 17.17
C LEU A 1184 52.23 -5.79 16.76
N THR A 1185 52.51 -4.67 16.08
CA THR A 1185 51.48 -3.74 15.59
C THR A 1185 50.50 -4.41 14.61
N GLU A 1186 51.01 -5.20 13.64
CA GLU A 1186 50.16 -5.93 12.68
C GLU A 1186 49.31 -7.04 13.34
N ARG A 1187 49.83 -7.67 14.40
CA ARG A 1187 49.09 -8.67 15.18
C ARG A 1187 47.91 -8.03 15.93
N ILE A 1188 48.13 -6.84 16.50
CA ILE A 1188 47.11 -6.06 17.21
C ILE A 1188 46.03 -5.62 16.24
N ASP A 1189 46.38 -5.06 15.09
CA ASP A 1189 45.42 -4.63 14.06
C ASP A 1189 44.58 -5.81 13.58
N HIS A 1190 45.19 -6.98 13.35
CA HIS A 1190 44.48 -8.18 12.94
C HIS A 1190 43.42 -8.61 13.98
N VAL A 1191 43.77 -8.64 15.27
CA VAL A 1191 42.83 -8.97 16.36
C VAL A 1191 41.75 -7.90 16.54
N VAL A 1192 42.10 -6.62 16.37
CA VAL A 1192 41.14 -5.53 16.46
C VAL A 1192 40.12 -5.61 15.33
N GLU A 1193 40.55 -5.79 14.08
CA GLU A 1193 39.67 -5.89 12.90
C GLU A 1193 38.77 -7.13 12.93
N THR A 1194 39.32 -8.28 13.31
CA THR A 1194 38.63 -9.58 13.15
C THR A 1194 37.84 -10.02 14.37
N ILE A 1195 38.25 -9.61 15.58
CA ILE A 1195 37.64 -10.08 16.84
C ILE A 1195 36.91 -8.94 17.56
N ILE A 1196 37.56 -7.78 17.70
CA ILE A 1196 37.04 -6.70 18.56
C ILE A 1196 36.04 -5.81 17.80
N ALA A 1197 36.38 -5.33 16.59
CA ALA A 1197 35.57 -4.40 15.81
C ALA A 1197 34.17 -4.93 15.41
N PRO A 1198 33.96 -6.21 15.06
CA PRO A 1198 32.62 -6.73 14.77
C PRO A 1198 31.67 -6.64 15.98
N VAL A 1199 32.20 -6.86 17.19
CA VAL A 1199 31.41 -6.80 18.43
C VAL A 1199 31.10 -5.35 18.80
N LEU A 1200 32.08 -4.45 18.71
CA LEU A 1200 31.88 -3.04 19.04
C LEU A 1200 30.97 -2.32 18.03
N ARG A 1201 30.95 -2.77 16.76
CA ARG A 1201 30.05 -2.26 15.72
C ARG A 1201 28.57 -2.48 16.05
N ASN A 1202 28.20 -3.57 16.73
CA ASN A 1202 26.82 -3.82 17.17
C ASN A 1202 26.36 -2.86 18.27
N ASP A 1203 27.31 -2.35 19.08
CA ASP A 1203 27.05 -1.44 20.20
C ASP A 1203 27.26 0.05 19.83
N GLY A 1204 27.50 0.36 18.55
CA GLY A 1204 27.73 1.73 18.08
C GLY A 1204 29.05 2.36 18.56
N GLY A 1205 30.04 1.54 18.93
CA GLY A 1205 31.36 1.95 19.38
C GLY A 1205 32.50 1.50 18.43
N ARG A 1206 33.65 2.15 18.54
CA ARG A 1206 34.91 1.73 17.90
C ARG A 1206 36.07 1.81 18.90
N LEU A 1207 37.13 1.05 18.64
CA LEU A 1207 38.37 1.08 19.41
C LEU A 1207 39.48 1.71 18.55
N ASP A 1208 40.08 2.78 19.06
CA ASP A 1208 41.26 3.40 18.48
C ASP A 1208 42.50 2.91 19.24
N ILE A 1209 43.53 2.45 18.52
CA ILE A 1209 44.86 2.21 19.10
C ILE A 1209 45.60 3.55 19.12
N LEU A 1210 46.07 3.96 20.29
CA LEU A 1210 46.73 5.25 20.49
C LEU A 1210 48.25 5.15 20.38
N ASP A 1211 48.83 4.07 20.90
CA ASP A 1211 50.28 3.82 20.93
C ASP A 1211 50.56 2.33 21.12
N VAL A 1212 51.67 1.84 20.58
CA VAL A 1212 52.15 0.46 20.75
C VAL A 1212 53.64 0.53 21.08
N ASP A 1213 54.00 0.31 22.34
CA ASP A 1213 55.38 0.20 22.79
C ASP A 1213 55.83 -1.27 22.66
N GLU A 1214 56.44 -1.59 21.53
CA GLU A 1214 56.89 -2.96 21.23
C GLU A 1214 57.99 -3.47 22.18
N ALA A 1215 58.78 -2.56 22.78
CA ALA A 1215 59.86 -2.94 23.71
C ALA A 1215 59.34 -3.30 25.10
N ALA A 1216 58.25 -2.66 25.54
CA ALA A 1216 57.58 -2.92 26.81
C ALA A 1216 56.33 -3.82 26.68
N GLY A 1217 55.99 -4.26 25.47
CA GLY A 1217 54.77 -5.02 25.18
C GLY A 1217 53.48 -4.28 25.54
N ARG A 1218 53.49 -2.94 25.53
CA ARG A 1218 52.38 -2.13 26.06
C ARG A 1218 51.56 -1.50 24.94
N VAL A 1219 50.24 -1.72 24.95
CA VAL A 1219 49.30 -1.20 23.95
C VAL A 1219 48.39 -0.18 24.60
N GLU A 1220 48.44 1.08 24.16
CA GLU A 1220 47.49 2.10 24.60
C GLU A 1220 46.30 2.17 23.64
N ILE A 1221 45.08 2.15 24.17
CA ILE A 1221 43.82 2.11 23.41
C ILE A 1221 42.83 3.16 23.91
N ARG A 1222 41.89 3.54 23.06
CA ARG A 1222 40.77 4.44 23.38
C ARG A 1222 39.49 3.89 22.80
N PHE A 1223 38.43 3.93 23.58
CA PHE A 1223 37.09 3.62 23.09
C PHE A 1223 36.41 4.91 22.60
N VAL A 1224 35.79 4.87 21.42
CA VAL A 1224 35.17 6.03 20.77
C VAL A 1224 33.76 5.69 20.33
N GLY A 1225 32.78 6.53 20.68
CA GLY A 1225 31.36 6.30 20.39
C GLY A 1225 30.44 6.99 21.42
N SER A 1226 29.13 6.98 21.18
CA SER A 1226 28.11 7.62 22.04
C SER A 1226 28.08 7.08 23.47
N CYS A 1227 28.65 5.89 23.70
CA CYS A 1227 28.68 5.19 24.98
C CYS A 1227 30.10 4.97 25.57
N ALA A 1228 31.13 5.68 25.11
CA ALA A 1228 32.54 5.40 25.46
C ALA A 1228 32.89 5.34 26.97
N ASN A 1229 32.04 5.90 27.84
CA ASN A 1229 32.18 5.87 29.30
C ASN A 1229 30.95 5.28 30.01
N CYS A 1230 30.09 4.53 29.30
CA CYS A 1230 28.94 3.88 29.92
C CYS A 1230 29.40 2.57 30.62
N PRO A 1231 28.72 2.16 31.70
CA PRO A 1231 29.10 0.96 32.45
C PRO A 1231 29.19 -0.32 31.61
N TYR A 1232 28.33 -0.45 30.60
CA TYR A 1232 28.33 -1.61 29.68
C TYR A 1232 29.56 -1.62 28.76
N SER A 1233 29.98 -0.47 28.23
CA SER A 1233 31.18 -0.37 27.40
C SER A 1233 32.46 -0.61 28.21
N LEU A 1234 32.50 -0.23 29.48
CA LEU A 1234 33.60 -0.55 30.39
C LEU A 1234 33.64 -2.04 30.74
N LEU A 1235 32.47 -2.70 30.83
CA LEU A 1235 32.38 -4.15 30.99
C LEU A 1235 32.89 -4.90 29.75
N SER A 1236 32.49 -4.47 28.55
CA SER A 1236 33.00 -5.00 27.28
C SER A 1236 34.51 -4.78 27.13
N MET A 1237 35.03 -3.68 27.67
CA MET A 1237 36.47 -3.41 27.72
C MET A 1237 37.20 -4.48 28.56
N GLU A 1238 36.76 -4.71 29.80
CA GLU A 1238 37.39 -5.67 30.73
C GLU A 1238 37.15 -7.15 30.36
N GLN A 1239 36.00 -7.49 29.76
CA GLN A 1239 35.63 -8.89 29.49
C GLN A 1239 36.05 -9.39 28.10
N LEU A 1240 36.24 -8.50 27.13
CA LEU A 1240 36.51 -8.87 25.75
C LEU A 1240 37.73 -8.17 25.17
N VAL A 1241 37.76 -6.83 25.18
CA VAL A 1241 38.81 -6.05 24.50
C VAL A 1241 40.18 -6.33 25.10
N LYS A 1242 40.30 -6.17 26.42
CA LYS A 1242 41.55 -6.33 27.14
C LYS A 1242 42.06 -7.78 27.15
N PRO A 1243 41.24 -8.81 27.43
CA PRO A 1243 41.67 -10.20 27.31
C PRO A 1243 42.09 -10.59 25.88
N SER A 1244 41.40 -10.08 24.85
CA SER A 1244 41.73 -10.39 23.46
C SER A 1244 43.07 -9.78 23.03
N LEU A 1245 43.37 -8.57 23.50
CA LEU A 1245 44.64 -7.90 23.25
C LEU A 1245 45.79 -8.53 24.06
N LEU A 1246 45.57 -8.90 25.33
CA LEU A 1246 46.56 -9.60 26.15
C LEU A 1246 46.83 -11.04 25.69
N ALA A 1247 45.94 -11.64 24.90
CA ALA A 1247 46.16 -12.95 24.29
C ALA A 1247 47.12 -12.92 23.09
N ILE A 1248 47.51 -11.73 22.62
CA ILE A 1248 48.46 -11.56 21.51
C ILE A 1248 49.88 -11.80 22.03
N PRO A 1249 50.67 -12.73 21.43
CA PRO A 1249 52.05 -12.95 21.83
C PRO A 1249 52.87 -11.65 21.77
N GLY A 1250 53.47 -11.21 22.88
CA GLY A 1250 54.24 -9.95 22.94
C GLY A 1250 53.47 -8.72 23.41
N VAL A 1251 52.17 -8.83 23.70
CA VAL A 1251 51.44 -7.82 24.49
C VAL A 1251 51.47 -8.21 25.97
N GLU A 1252 52.17 -7.43 26.78
CA GLU A 1252 52.31 -7.58 28.23
C GLU A 1252 51.34 -6.69 29.01
N ALA A 1253 50.90 -5.56 28.44
CA ALA A 1253 49.97 -4.62 29.07
C ALA A 1253 49.06 -3.90 28.07
N VAL A 1254 47.81 -3.62 28.46
CA VAL A 1254 46.83 -2.89 27.63
C VAL A 1254 46.23 -1.74 28.43
N VAL A 1255 46.52 -0.50 28.03
CA VAL A 1255 46.16 0.72 28.76
C VAL A 1255 45.01 1.46 28.07
N HIS A 1256 43.87 1.61 28.74
CA HIS A 1256 42.73 2.36 28.19
C HIS A 1256 42.75 3.84 28.60
N ARG A 1257 42.63 4.76 27.63
CA ARG A 1257 42.51 6.22 27.84
C ARG A 1257 41.09 6.73 27.55
N ALA A 1258 40.28 6.90 28.60
CA ALA A 1258 38.92 7.47 28.51
C ALA A 1258 38.90 9.00 28.27
N LYS A 1259 37.86 9.52 27.59
CA LYS A 1259 37.67 10.97 27.34
C LYS A 1259 36.76 11.59 28.41
N MET A 1260 37.18 12.67 29.08
CA MET A 1260 36.35 13.38 30.07
C MET A 1260 35.08 13.99 29.45
N ARG A 1261 33.96 14.02 30.19
CA ARG A 1261 32.75 14.73 29.77
C ARG A 1261 32.95 16.24 29.90
N ARG A 1262 32.32 17.02 29.01
CA ARG A 1262 32.41 18.50 29.02
C ARG A 1262 31.93 19.16 30.32
N SER A 1263 31.07 18.46 31.08
CA SER A 1263 30.58 18.87 32.40
C SER A 1263 31.63 18.69 33.52
N GLU A 1264 32.54 17.73 33.38
CA GLU A 1264 33.58 17.40 34.37
C GLU A 1264 34.80 18.32 34.27
N LEU A 1265 34.99 18.98 33.12
CA LEU A 1265 36.04 19.97 32.86
C LEU A 1265 35.82 21.32 33.56
N LYS A 1266 34.60 21.62 34.04
CA LYS A 1266 34.28 22.91 34.69
C LYS A 1266 34.73 23.00 36.15
N THR A 1267 35.04 21.89 36.79
CA THR A 1267 35.41 21.80 38.21
C THR A 1267 36.92 21.71 38.46
N THR A 1268 37.73 21.77 37.41
CA THR A 1268 39.21 21.78 37.48
C THR A 1268 39.77 23.09 36.93
N ALA A 1269 39.27 24.20 37.46
CA ALA A 1269 39.96 25.48 37.52
C ALA A 1269 40.26 25.80 38.98
#